data_AF-A4VHM4-F1
#
_entry.id   AF-A4VHM4-F1
#
_cell.length_a   1.000
_cell.length_b   1.000
_cell.length_c   1.000
_cell.angle_alpha   90.00
_cell.angle_beta   90.00
_cell.angle_gamma   90.00
#
_symmetry.space_group_name_H-M   'P 1'
#
loop_
_entity.id
_entity.type
_entity.pdbx_description
1 polymer ?
#
loop_
_entity_poly.entity_id
_entity_poly.type
_entity_poly.pdbx_seq_one_letter_code
_entity_poly.pdbx_strand_id
1 'polypeptide(L)'
;MKDLLNLLKNQGQIEEFDAIKIALASPEMIRSWSFGEVKKPETINYRTFKPERDGLFCAKIFGPVKDYECLCGKYKRLKHRGVICEKCGVEVALAKVRRERMAHIELASPVAHIWFLKSLPSRIGLLLDMTLRDIERVLYFESYVVIDPGMTTLEKGQLLNDEQYFEALEEFGDDFDARMGAEAVRELLIQIDLEHEIGRLREEIPQTNSETKIKKLSKRLKLMEAFHGSGNLPEWMILTVLPVLPPDLRPLVPLDGGRFATSDLNDLYRRVINRNNRLKRLLDLSAPDIIVRNEKRMLQEAVDALLDNGRRGRAITGSNKRPLKSLADMIKGKQGRFRQNLLGKRVDYSGRSVITVGPTLRLHQCGLPKKMALELFKPFIFGKLEMRGMATTIKAAKKMVERELPEVWDVLAEVIREHPVLLNRAPTLHRLGIQAFEPVLIEGKAIQLHPLVCAAYNADFDGDQMAVHVPLTLEAQLEARALMMSTNNILSPANGEPIIVPSQDVVLGLYYMTREAINAKGEGRVFADLQEVDRVFRAGEASLHARVKVRINETIKDRDGSITKNTRIVDTTVGRALLFQIVPEGMSFDVVNQPMKKKAISKLINLCYRTVGLKDTVIFADQLMYTGFAYSTISGVSIGVNDFVIPDEKARIIDAATEEVKEIESQYASGLVTQGEKYNKVIDLWSKANDEVSKAMMANLSKEKVIDREGNEAEQDSFNSMYMMADSGARGSAAQIRQLAGMRGLMAKPDGSIIETPITANFREGLNVLQYFISTHGARKGLADTALKTANSGYLTRRLVDVAQDLVVTEIDCGTEQGLHMTPHIEGGDVVEPLGERVLGRVIARDVLKPGTDDVLVPAGTLIDEQWVDFIELNSIDEVIVRSPISCETRYGICAKCYGRDLARGHQVNIGEAVGVIAAQSIGEPGTQLTMRTFHIGGAASRTSAVDNVLVKNGGTIRLHNLKHVERADGALVAVSRSGELAVADDFGRERERYKLPYGAVISVKEGDKVDAGAVVAKWDPHTHPIVTEMKGVVTFVGMEENITIKRQTDELTGLTNIEVMDPKDRPAAGKDIRPAIKMVDANGKELLLPGTDVPAQYFLPANALVGVADGAEINVGDVIARIPQETSKTRDITGGLPRVADLFEARRPKEPSILAEISGTISFGKETKGKRRLVITPTDGSDPYEELIPKWRHLNVFEGEQVNKGEVISDGPSNPHDILRLLGVSALARYIVNEIQDVYRLQGVKINDKHIETILRQMLRKVEITESGDSSFIKGDQMELTQVLEENERLSAEDKFVAKYVRVLLGITKASLSTESFISAASFQETTRVLTEAAVTGKRDYLRGLKENVVVGRLIPAGTGLAYHSERKRKRDAEKPVRVSADEVEAALTEALNSSGN
;
A
#
# COMPACT_ATOMS: atom_id res chain seq x y z
N MET A 1 -56.64 -1.80 -27.87
CA MET A 1 -55.86 -2.68 -26.97
C MET A 1 -54.35 -2.59 -27.20
N LYS A 2 -53.81 -2.74 -28.42
CA LYS A 2 -52.37 -2.55 -28.71
C LYS A 2 -51.83 -1.17 -28.31
N ASP A 3 -52.58 -0.09 -28.54
CA ASP A 3 -52.16 1.26 -28.10
C ASP A 3 -52.21 1.46 -26.58
N LEU A 4 -53.14 0.77 -25.91
CA LEU A 4 -53.26 0.77 -24.45
C LEU A 4 -52.12 -0.06 -23.80
N LEU A 5 -51.75 -1.19 -24.44
CA LEU A 5 -50.58 -2.01 -24.11
C LEU A 5 -49.26 -1.25 -24.34
N ASN A 6 -49.16 -0.43 -25.39
CA ASN A 6 -48.00 0.44 -25.62
C ASN A 6 -47.93 1.59 -24.62
N LEU A 7 -49.05 2.13 -24.16
CA LEU A 7 -49.11 3.13 -23.08
C LEU A 7 -48.70 2.52 -21.72
N LEU A 8 -49.11 1.30 -21.42
CA LEU A 8 -48.66 0.54 -20.24
C LEU A 8 -47.17 0.17 -20.32
N LYS A 9 -46.66 -0.24 -21.50
CA LYS A 9 -45.23 -0.51 -21.70
C LYS A 9 -44.34 0.75 -21.68
N ASN A 10 -44.87 1.90 -22.10
CA ASN A 10 -44.11 3.16 -22.13
C ASN A 10 -44.03 3.87 -20.77
N GLN A 11 -44.76 3.40 -19.75
CA GLN A 11 -44.42 3.67 -18.35
C GLN A 11 -43.43 2.62 -17.83
N GLY A 12 -42.35 2.39 -18.57
CA GLY A 12 -41.26 1.52 -18.11
C GLY A 12 -40.77 2.03 -16.76
N GLN A 13 -41.22 1.38 -15.68
CA GLN A 13 -40.52 1.43 -14.41
C GLN A 13 -39.08 1.09 -14.75
N ILE A 14 -38.16 1.94 -14.30
CA ILE A 14 -36.73 1.69 -14.45
C ILE A 14 -36.46 0.43 -13.62
N GLU A 15 -36.50 -0.74 -14.26
CA GLU A 15 -36.14 -1.99 -13.62
C GLU A 15 -34.70 -1.86 -13.12
N GLU A 16 -34.50 -2.21 -11.86
CA GLU A 16 -33.19 -2.15 -11.25
C GLU A 16 -32.31 -3.27 -11.84
N PHE A 17 -31.30 -2.92 -12.64
CA PHE A 17 -30.38 -3.90 -13.24
C PHE A 17 -29.52 -4.63 -12.18
N ASP A 18 -28.80 -5.70 -12.53
CA ASP A 18 -27.87 -6.40 -11.61
C ASP A 18 -26.44 -6.44 -12.13
N ALA A 19 -26.28 -6.31 -13.44
CA ALA A 19 -25.02 -6.48 -14.12
C ALA A 19 -24.93 -5.54 -15.32
N ILE A 20 -23.70 -5.22 -15.72
CA ILE A 20 -23.41 -4.44 -16.92
C ILE A 20 -22.61 -5.32 -17.88
N LYS A 21 -23.14 -5.54 -19.08
CA LYS A 21 -22.42 -6.22 -20.17
C LYS A 21 -21.82 -5.18 -21.12
N ILE A 22 -20.61 -5.42 -21.58
CA ILE A 22 -19.97 -4.67 -22.66
C ILE A 22 -19.76 -5.61 -23.86
N ALA A 23 -20.02 -5.11 -25.07
CA ALA A 23 -19.84 -5.84 -26.33
C ALA A 23 -19.47 -4.86 -27.45
N LEU A 24 -19.09 -5.38 -28.61
CA LEU A 24 -18.95 -4.57 -29.82
C LEU A 24 -20.35 -4.19 -30.36
N ALA A 25 -20.48 -2.99 -30.92
CA ALA A 25 -21.75 -2.52 -31.46
C ALA A 25 -21.84 -2.82 -32.96
N SER A 26 -22.83 -3.62 -33.36
CA SER A 26 -23.07 -3.88 -34.79
C SER A 26 -23.58 -2.62 -35.51
N PRO A 27 -23.40 -2.52 -36.83
CA PRO A 27 -23.99 -1.45 -37.63
C PRO A 27 -25.52 -1.33 -37.45
N GLU A 28 -26.24 -2.46 -37.38
CA GLU A 28 -27.69 -2.44 -37.12
C GLU A 28 -28.01 -1.93 -35.72
N MET A 29 -27.21 -2.31 -34.72
CA MET A 29 -27.39 -1.86 -33.34
C MET A 29 -27.18 -0.34 -33.23
N ILE A 30 -26.17 0.21 -33.90
CA ILE A 30 -25.93 1.67 -33.94
C ILE A 30 -27.10 2.40 -34.61
N ARG A 31 -27.69 1.83 -35.68
CA ARG A 31 -28.89 2.39 -36.32
C ARG A 31 -30.11 2.32 -35.40
N SER A 32 -30.26 1.27 -34.59
CA SER A 32 -31.40 1.12 -33.66
C SER A 32 -31.37 2.14 -32.52
N TRP A 33 -30.19 2.57 -32.07
CA TRP A 33 -30.03 3.64 -31.08
C TRP A 33 -30.23 5.05 -31.65
N SER A 34 -30.05 5.19 -32.97
CA SER A 34 -30.05 6.49 -33.64
C SER A 34 -31.47 6.95 -33.99
N PHE A 35 -31.73 8.24 -33.75
CA PHE A 35 -32.96 8.91 -34.15
C PHE A 35 -32.88 9.55 -35.54
N GLY A 36 -31.73 9.44 -36.22
CA GLY A 36 -31.52 9.95 -37.57
C GLY A 36 -30.05 10.13 -37.96
N GLU A 37 -29.81 10.31 -39.25
CA GLU A 37 -28.47 10.54 -39.82
C GLU A 37 -28.10 12.04 -39.76
N VAL A 38 -26.90 12.36 -39.27
CA VAL A 38 -26.32 13.70 -39.38
C VAL A 38 -25.59 13.84 -40.71
N LYS A 39 -26.16 14.64 -41.61
CA LYS A 39 -25.63 14.83 -42.98
C LYS A 39 -24.76 16.07 -43.11
N LYS A 40 -24.99 17.06 -42.26
CA LYS A 40 -24.47 18.42 -42.40
C LYS A 40 -23.50 18.77 -41.26
N PRO A 41 -22.34 19.38 -41.54
CA PRO A 41 -21.38 19.81 -40.51
C PRO A 41 -21.86 21.05 -39.74
N GLU A 42 -22.86 21.77 -40.24
CA GLU A 42 -23.37 22.98 -39.62
C GLU A 42 -24.00 22.70 -38.26
N THR A 43 -23.84 23.63 -37.32
CA THR A 43 -24.35 23.53 -35.95
C THR A 43 -25.63 24.33 -35.78
N ILE A 44 -25.50 25.66 -35.83
CA ILE A 44 -26.59 26.63 -35.68
C ILE A 44 -26.56 27.63 -36.84
N ASN A 45 -27.72 28.19 -37.13
CA ASN A 45 -27.83 29.29 -38.07
C ASN A 45 -27.22 30.56 -37.48
N TYR A 46 -26.27 31.19 -38.16
CA TYR A 46 -25.56 32.37 -37.66
C TYR A 46 -26.47 33.58 -37.36
N ARG A 47 -27.63 33.68 -38.02
CA ARG A 47 -28.56 34.81 -37.88
C ARG A 47 -29.66 34.55 -36.84
N THR A 48 -30.20 33.33 -36.81
CA THR A 48 -31.34 32.99 -35.92
C THR A 48 -30.94 32.25 -34.66
N PHE A 49 -29.69 31.77 -34.56
CA PHE A 49 -29.17 30.87 -33.52
C PHE A 49 -29.99 29.58 -33.32
N LYS A 50 -30.87 29.26 -34.28
CA LYS A 50 -31.63 28.01 -34.28
C LYS A 50 -30.75 26.88 -34.82
N PRO A 51 -30.86 25.65 -34.27
CA PRO A 51 -30.17 24.50 -34.84
C PRO A 51 -30.51 24.27 -36.30
N GLU A 52 -29.48 23.95 -37.08
CA GLU A 52 -29.62 23.66 -38.50
C GLU A 52 -30.29 22.30 -38.74
N ARG A 53 -31.07 22.20 -39.82
CA ARG A 53 -31.72 20.95 -40.22
C ARG A 53 -30.67 19.96 -40.72
N ASP A 54 -30.74 18.73 -40.20
CA ASP A 54 -29.82 17.62 -40.48
C ASP A 54 -28.34 17.88 -40.08
N GLY A 55 -28.11 18.96 -39.32
CA GLY A 55 -26.81 19.33 -38.77
C GLY A 55 -26.48 18.68 -37.42
N LEU A 56 -25.33 19.02 -36.86
CA LEU A 56 -24.81 18.45 -35.60
C LEU A 56 -25.68 18.74 -34.37
N PHE A 57 -26.58 19.72 -34.43
CA PHE A 57 -27.48 20.09 -33.34
C PHE A 57 -28.97 19.91 -33.70
N CYS A 58 -29.26 19.25 -34.84
CA CYS A 58 -30.58 19.12 -35.44
C CYS A 58 -31.67 18.75 -34.43
N ALA A 59 -32.68 19.62 -34.30
CA ALA A 59 -33.78 19.39 -33.35
C ALA A 59 -34.71 18.23 -33.77
N LYS A 60 -34.74 17.87 -35.06
CA LYS A 60 -35.50 16.70 -35.54
C LYS A 60 -34.91 15.39 -34.99
N ILE A 61 -33.58 15.29 -34.97
CA ILE A 61 -32.86 14.08 -34.55
C ILE A 61 -32.76 14.02 -33.03
N PHE A 62 -32.23 15.08 -32.41
CA PHE A 62 -31.91 15.07 -30.98
C PHE A 62 -33.07 15.48 -30.06
N GLY A 63 -34.09 16.15 -30.58
CA GLY A 63 -35.23 16.68 -29.81
C GLY A 63 -35.24 18.20 -29.64
N PRO A 64 -36.26 18.74 -28.96
CA PRO A 64 -36.54 20.17 -28.91
C PRO A 64 -35.55 20.93 -28.02
N VAL A 65 -35.25 22.19 -28.37
CA VAL A 65 -34.32 23.06 -27.61
C VAL A 65 -34.95 23.57 -26.31
N LYS A 66 -36.28 23.73 -26.28
CA LYS A 66 -37.05 24.20 -25.12
C LYS A 66 -38.08 23.15 -24.74
N ASP A 67 -38.40 23.08 -23.46
CA ASP A 67 -39.36 22.10 -22.94
C ASP A 67 -40.75 22.29 -23.57
N TYR A 68 -41.27 21.21 -24.16
CA TYR A 68 -42.58 21.15 -24.80
C TYR A 68 -42.81 22.25 -25.86
N GLU A 69 -41.76 22.60 -26.61
CA GLU A 69 -41.83 23.57 -27.72
C GLU A 69 -41.09 23.06 -28.97
N CYS A 70 -41.76 23.03 -30.12
CA CYS A 70 -41.12 22.68 -31.39
C CYS A 70 -40.26 23.83 -31.94
N LEU A 71 -39.30 23.53 -32.82
CA LEU A 71 -38.32 24.51 -33.33
C LEU A 71 -38.95 25.71 -34.08
N CYS A 72 -40.03 25.47 -34.83
CA CYS A 72 -40.76 26.54 -35.54
C CYS A 72 -41.71 27.34 -34.65
N GLY A 73 -42.06 26.82 -33.47
CA GLY A 73 -43.01 27.44 -32.54
C GLY A 73 -44.50 27.21 -32.82
N LYS A 74 -44.88 26.36 -33.81
CA LYS A 74 -46.30 26.00 -34.08
C LYS A 74 -46.94 25.32 -32.86
N TYR A 75 -46.23 24.40 -32.24
CA TYR A 75 -46.68 23.65 -31.07
C TYR A 75 -45.87 24.08 -29.84
N LYS A 76 -46.57 24.62 -28.85
CA LYS A 76 -46.02 25.10 -27.57
C LYS A 76 -46.90 24.61 -26.41
N ARG A 77 -46.29 24.48 -25.23
CA ARG A 77 -46.92 24.05 -23.96
C ARG A 77 -47.17 22.54 -23.90
N LEU A 78 -47.44 22.09 -22.67
CA LEU A 78 -47.63 20.67 -22.32
C LEU A 78 -48.72 19.96 -23.14
N LYS A 79 -49.75 20.68 -23.62
CA LYS A 79 -50.89 20.09 -24.34
C LYS A 79 -50.52 19.32 -25.61
N HIS A 80 -49.38 19.64 -26.21
CA HIS A 80 -48.91 19.03 -27.46
C HIS A 80 -47.82 17.97 -27.23
N ARG A 81 -47.64 17.47 -25.99
CA ARG A 81 -46.64 16.45 -25.68
C ARG A 81 -46.79 15.24 -26.61
N GLY A 82 -45.68 14.83 -27.21
CA GLY A 82 -45.61 13.69 -28.14
C GLY A 82 -46.02 14.02 -29.58
N VAL A 83 -46.53 15.22 -29.87
CA VAL A 83 -46.87 15.61 -31.26
C VAL A 83 -45.60 15.94 -32.03
N ILE A 84 -45.44 15.34 -33.22
CA ILE A 84 -44.37 15.68 -34.16
C ILE A 84 -44.83 16.85 -35.02
N CYS A 85 -44.05 17.93 -35.03
CA CYS A 85 -44.42 19.12 -35.77
C CYS A 85 -44.31 18.93 -37.29
N GLU A 86 -45.40 19.09 -38.03
CA GLU A 86 -45.39 18.99 -39.51
C GLU A 86 -44.41 19.97 -40.19
N LYS A 87 -44.24 21.18 -39.63
CA LYS A 87 -43.42 22.24 -40.26
C LYS A 87 -41.91 21.99 -40.13
N CYS A 88 -41.45 21.49 -38.97
CA CYS A 88 -40.02 21.33 -38.69
C CYS A 88 -39.60 19.89 -38.38
N GLY A 89 -40.54 18.95 -38.30
CA GLY A 89 -40.29 17.54 -37.97
C GLY A 89 -39.89 17.28 -36.51
N VAL A 90 -39.98 18.27 -35.63
CA VAL A 90 -39.51 18.16 -34.24
C VAL A 90 -40.63 17.64 -33.36
N GLU A 91 -40.34 16.59 -32.60
CA GLU A 91 -41.22 16.06 -31.55
C GLU A 91 -41.27 16.98 -30.34
N VAL A 92 -42.47 17.27 -29.85
CA VAL A 92 -42.69 18.09 -28.66
C VAL A 92 -42.48 17.23 -27.40
N ALA A 93 -41.26 17.25 -26.89
CA ALA A 93 -40.82 16.55 -25.68
C ALA A 93 -40.10 17.53 -24.71
N LEU A 94 -39.56 16.99 -23.61
CA LEU A 94 -38.64 17.74 -22.74
C LEU A 94 -37.31 17.97 -23.45
N ALA A 95 -36.65 19.10 -23.21
CA ALA A 95 -35.34 19.40 -23.79
C ALA A 95 -34.27 18.38 -23.34
N LYS A 96 -34.44 17.76 -22.16
CA LYS A 96 -33.53 16.74 -21.62
C LYS A 96 -33.28 15.56 -22.57
N VAL A 97 -34.23 15.25 -23.47
CA VAL A 97 -34.06 14.15 -24.45
C VAL A 97 -32.87 14.41 -25.39
N ARG A 98 -32.44 15.68 -25.56
CA ARG A 98 -31.24 16.05 -26.31
C ARG A 98 -29.93 15.59 -25.69
N ARG A 99 -29.98 15.11 -24.44
CA ARG A 99 -28.85 14.47 -23.75
C ARG A 99 -28.82 12.95 -23.94
N GLU A 100 -29.95 12.34 -24.29
CA GLU A 100 -30.13 10.89 -24.38
C GLU A 100 -30.15 10.39 -25.83
N ARG A 101 -30.86 11.10 -26.74
CA ARG A 101 -31.03 10.69 -28.13
C ARG A 101 -29.71 10.74 -28.90
N MET A 102 -29.29 9.61 -29.46
CA MET A 102 -28.11 9.51 -30.32
C MET A 102 -28.47 9.75 -31.79
N ALA A 103 -27.44 9.99 -32.59
CA ALA A 103 -27.53 10.02 -34.04
C ALA A 103 -26.43 9.14 -34.66
N HIS A 104 -26.42 8.97 -35.97
CA HIS A 104 -25.33 8.27 -36.66
C HIS A 104 -24.86 9.01 -37.91
N ILE A 105 -23.72 8.61 -38.44
CA ILE A 105 -23.16 9.00 -39.74
C ILE A 105 -22.89 7.71 -40.52
N GLU A 106 -23.47 7.59 -41.72
CA GLU A 106 -23.14 6.52 -42.65
C GLU A 106 -21.81 6.82 -43.33
N LEU A 107 -20.78 6.00 -43.08
CA LEU A 107 -19.44 6.18 -43.64
C LEU A 107 -19.42 5.70 -45.09
N ALA A 108 -18.84 6.49 -45.98
CA ALA A 108 -18.76 6.18 -47.41
C ALA A 108 -17.76 5.05 -47.74
N SER A 109 -16.86 4.77 -46.81
CA SER A 109 -15.91 3.65 -46.86
C SER A 109 -15.86 3.06 -45.44
N PRO A 110 -15.69 1.73 -45.30
CA PRO A 110 -15.36 1.12 -44.01
C PRO A 110 -14.11 1.77 -43.40
N VAL A 111 -14.08 1.90 -42.08
CA VAL A 111 -13.00 2.54 -41.31
C VAL A 111 -12.61 1.63 -40.15
N ALA A 112 -11.33 1.30 -40.01
CA ALA A 112 -10.84 0.49 -38.90
C ALA A 112 -10.96 1.27 -37.58
N HIS A 113 -11.48 0.64 -36.53
CA HIS A 113 -11.56 1.30 -35.23
C HIS A 113 -10.20 1.30 -34.52
N ILE A 114 -9.66 2.49 -34.22
CA ILE A 114 -8.30 2.70 -33.71
C ILE A 114 -7.93 1.88 -32.47
N TRP A 115 -8.87 1.62 -31.55
CA TRP A 115 -8.56 0.82 -30.36
C TRP A 115 -8.22 -0.63 -30.68
N PHE A 116 -8.94 -1.31 -31.58
CA PHE A 116 -8.68 -2.71 -31.91
C PHE A 116 -7.45 -2.88 -32.82
N LEU A 117 -7.11 -1.82 -33.57
CA LEU A 117 -5.89 -1.75 -34.38
C LEU A 117 -4.63 -1.45 -33.53
N LYS A 118 -4.61 -0.34 -32.79
CA LYS A 118 -3.41 0.23 -32.15
C LYS A 118 -3.28 -0.05 -30.65
N SER A 119 -4.31 -0.54 -29.97
CA SER A 119 -4.11 -0.98 -28.58
C SER A 119 -3.16 -2.16 -28.57
N LEU A 120 -2.15 -2.16 -27.70
CA LEU A 120 -1.25 -3.30 -27.56
C LEU A 120 -1.81 -4.27 -26.51
N PRO A 121 -1.95 -5.58 -26.82
CA PRO A 121 -1.74 -6.20 -28.14
C PRO A 121 -2.89 -5.91 -29.13
N SER A 122 -2.55 -5.78 -30.43
CA SER A 122 -3.53 -5.50 -31.50
C SER A 122 -4.49 -6.67 -31.67
N ARG A 123 -5.80 -6.43 -31.59
CA ARG A 123 -6.80 -7.49 -31.68
C ARG A 123 -7.00 -7.96 -33.12
N ILE A 124 -7.01 -7.01 -34.06
CA ILE A 124 -7.05 -7.31 -35.50
C ILE A 124 -5.79 -8.08 -35.92
N GLY A 125 -4.61 -7.65 -35.45
CA GLY A 125 -3.34 -8.35 -35.73
C GLY A 125 -3.29 -9.77 -35.19
N LEU A 126 -3.77 -9.99 -33.96
CA LEU A 126 -3.80 -11.33 -33.37
C LEU A 126 -4.80 -12.27 -34.08
N LEU A 127 -5.95 -11.77 -34.54
CA LEU A 127 -6.94 -12.59 -35.26
C LEU A 127 -6.44 -13.02 -36.65
N LEU A 128 -5.92 -12.08 -37.43
CA LEU A 128 -5.43 -12.31 -38.79
C LEU A 128 -4.05 -12.99 -38.85
N ASP A 129 -3.37 -13.15 -37.71
CA ASP A 129 -1.98 -13.59 -37.59
C ASP A 129 -0.95 -12.74 -38.36
N MET A 130 -1.32 -11.51 -38.74
CA MET A 130 -0.48 -10.54 -39.45
C MET A 130 0.18 -9.55 -38.50
N THR A 131 1.33 -9.00 -38.90
CA THR A 131 1.97 -7.94 -38.10
C THR A 131 1.15 -6.65 -38.17
N LEU A 132 1.23 -5.82 -37.11
CA LEU A 132 0.55 -4.52 -37.08
C LEU A 132 0.98 -3.62 -38.25
N ARG A 133 2.26 -3.70 -38.65
CA ARG A 133 2.81 -2.87 -39.73
C ARG A 133 2.22 -3.27 -41.08
N ASP A 134 2.03 -4.56 -41.30
CA ASP A 134 1.45 -5.10 -42.53
C ASP A 134 -0.02 -4.70 -42.68
N ILE A 135 -0.79 -4.79 -41.59
CA ILE A 135 -2.18 -4.33 -41.57
C ILE A 135 -2.27 -2.81 -41.83
N GLU A 136 -1.35 -2.01 -41.27
CA GLU A 136 -1.32 -0.57 -41.56
C GLU A 136 -1.01 -0.25 -43.02
N ARG A 137 -0.10 -1.00 -43.67
CA ARG A 137 0.19 -0.86 -45.09
C ARG A 137 -1.05 -1.10 -45.94
N VAL A 138 -1.82 -2.14 -45.62
CA VAL A 138 -3.10 -2.42 -46.27
C VAL A 138 -4.10 -1.29 -46.02
N LEU A 139 -4.29 -0.86 -44.75
CA LEU A 139 -5.26 0.18 -44.38
C LEU A 139 -4.96 1.55 -44.99
N TYR A 140 -3.68 1.89 -45.18
CA TYR A 140 -3.26 3.16 -45.78
C TYR A 140 -3.08 3.11 -47.30
N PHE A 141 -3.52 2.02 -47.94
CA PHE A 141 -3.49 1.83 -49.40
C PHE A 141 -2.05 1.81 -49.97
N GLU A 142 -1.09 1.24 -49.23
CA GLU A 142 0.31 1.06 -49.68
C GLU A 142 0.56 -0.32 -50.31
N SER A 143 -0.27 -1.33 -50.00
CA SER A 143 -0.12 -2.69 -50.52
C SER A 143 -1.48 -3.37 -50.63
N TYR A 144 -1.59 -4.29 -51.58
CA TYR A 144 -2.72 -5.22 -51.69
C TYR A 144 -2.49 -6.42 -50.77
N VAL A 145 -3.58 -7.05 -50.36
CA VAL A 145 -3.57 -8.30 -49.61
C VAL A 145 -4.48 -9.31 -50.31
N VAL A 146 -3.98 -10.52 -50.47
CA VAL A 146 -4.75 -11.64 -51.04
C VAL A 146 -5.81 -12.08 -50.04
N ILE A 147 -7.08 -11.97 -50.42
CA ILE A 147 -8.25 -12.36 -49.63
C ILE A 147 -8.55 -13.84 -49.89
N ASP A 148 -8.66 -14.20 -51.17
CA ASP A 148 -8.90 -15.55 -51.63
C ASP A 148 -7.85 -15.93 -52.68
N PRO A 149 -6.95 -16.89 -52.40
CA PRO A 149 -5.94 -17.32 -53.35
C PRO A 149 -6.49 -18.20 -54.48
N GLY A 150 -7.72 -18.72 -54.37
CA GLY A 150 -8.29 -19.65 -55.34
C GLY A 150 -7.38 -20.85 -55.61
N MET A 151 -7.09 -21.11 -56.90
CA MET A 151 -6.21 -22.21 -57.34
C MET A 151 -4.78 -21.76 -57.68
N THR A 152 -4.41 -20.54 -57.29
CA THR A 152 -3.12 -19.92 -57.65
C THR A 152 -1.98 -20.35 -56.71
N THR A 153 -0.77 -19.85 -56.97
CA THR A 153 0.41 -20.07 -56.10
C THR A 153 0.44 -19.15 -54.88
N LEU A 154 -0.50 -18.22 -54.77
CA LEU A 154 -0.53 -17.20 -53.71
C LEU A 154 -1.09 -17.77 -52.40
N GLU A 155 -0.68 -17.18 -51.28
CA GLU A 155 -1.21 -17.52 -49.96
C GLU A 155 -2.23 -16.47 -49.47
N LYS A 156 -3.24 -16.93 -48.74
CA LYS A 156 -4.19 -16.02 -48.07
C LYS A 156 -3.45 -15.14 -47.06
N GLY A 157 -3.66 -13.83 -47.14
CA GLY A 157 -2.97 -12.85 -46.29
C GLY A 157 -1.58 -12.43 -46.81
N GLN A 158 -1.14 -12.95 -47.96
CA GLN A 158 0.08 -12.50 -48.63
C GLN A 158 -0.07 -11.04 -49.07
N LEU A 159 0.96 -10.23 -48.80
CA LEU A 159 1.03 -8.85 -49.26
C LEU A 159 1.63 -8.80 -50.67
N LEU A 160 0.99 -8.05 -51.55
CA LEU A 160 1.47 -7.73 -52.90
C LEU A 160 1.70 -6.22 -52.98
N ASN A 161 2.88 -5.81 -53.44
CA ASN A 161 3.06 -4.42 -53.86
C ASN A 161 2.28 -4.17 -55.17
N ASP A 162 2.23 -2.92 -55.64
CA ASP A 162 1.47 -2.60 -56.87
C ASP A 162 1.97 -3.41 -58.08
N GLU A 163 3.29 -3.55 -58.25
CA GLU A 163 3.90 -4.31 -59.36
C GLU A 163 3.55 -5.80 -59.32
N GLN A 164 3.73 -6.45 -58.17
CA GLN A 164 3.41 -7.86 -57.93
C GLN A 164 1.91 -8.14 -58.07
N TYR A 165 1.05 -7.20 -57.70
CA TYR A 165 -0.38 -7.34 -57.91
C TYR A 165 -0.72 -7.36 -59.40
N PHE A 166 -0.11 -6.47 -60.20
CA PHE A 166 -0.30 -6.49 -61.66
C PHE A 166 0.32 -7.74 -62.30
N GLU A 167 1.50 -8.17 -61.89
CA GLU A 167 2.13 -9.41 -62.37
C GLU A 167 1.26 -10.63 -62.05
N ALA A 168 0.73 -10.75 -60.83
CA ALA A 168 -0.16 -11.83 -60.45
C ALA A 168 -1.50 -11.79 -61.20
N LEU A 169 -2.03 -10.59 -61.45
CA LEU A 169 -3.25 -10.40 -62.26
C LEU A 169 -3.03 -10.81 -63.72
N GLU A 170 -1.84 -10.55 -64.28
CA GLU A 170 -1.46 -11.02 -65.62
C GLU A 170 -1.26 -12.54 -65.69
N GLU A 171 -0.71 -13.15 -64.63
CA GLU A 171 -0.43 -14.59 -64.56
C GLU A 171 -1.68 -15.44 -64.31
N PHE A 172 -2.52 -15.05 -63.34
CA PHE A 172 -3.64 -15.85 -62.85
C PHE A 172 -5.02 -15.31 -63.26
N GLY A 173 -5.11 -14.10 -63.81
CA GLY A 173 -6.39 -13.49 -64.17
C GLY A 173 -7.32 -13.33 -62.97
N ASP A 174 -8.56 -13.80 -63.12
CA ASP A 174 -9.62 -13.68 -62.11
C ASP A 174 -9.63 -14.84 -61.07
N ASP A 175 -8.65 -15.75 -61.11
CA ASP A 175 -8.60 -16.94 -60.24
C ASP A 175 -8.26 -16.61 -58.78
N PHE A 176 -7.86 -15.37 -58.45
CA PHE A 176 -7.61 -14.91 -57.09
C PHE A 176 -8.24 -13.52 -56.83
N ASP A 177 -8.59 -13.22 -55.58
CA ASP A 177 -9.07 -11.89 -55.16
C ASP A 177 -8.05 -11.24 -54.22
N ALA A 178 -7.45 -10.13 -54.65
CA ALA A 178 -6.63 -9.29 -53.79
C ALA A 178 -7.12 -7.84 -53.80
N ARG A 179 -7.26 -7.26 -52.60
CA ARG A 179 -7.78 -5.88 -52.41
C ARG A 179 -6.89 -5.10 -51.45
N MET A 180 -7.18 -3.81 -51.30
CA MET A 180 -6.51 -2.94 -50.32
C MET A 180 -7.50 -2.15 -49.47
N GLY A 181 -7.00 -1.49 -48.42
CA GLY A 181 -7.78 -0.65 -47.53
C GLY A 181 -8.53 -1.41 -46.43
N ALA A 182 -9.38 -0.68 -45.71
CA ALA A 182 -10.23 -1.25 -44.65
C ALA A 182 -11.29 -2.23 -45.17
N GLU A 183 -11.64 -2.15 -46.46
CA GLU A 183 -12.50 -3.12 -47.14
C GLU A 183 -11.84 -4.50 -47.19
N ALA A 184 -10.56 -4.57 -47.57
CA ALA A 184 -9.80 -5.82 -47.60
C ALA A 184 -9.69 -6.46 -46.22
N VAL A 185 -9.36 -5.66 -45.19
CA VAL A 185 -9.28 -6.13 -43.80
C VAL A 185 -10.64 -6.63 -43.31
N ARG A 186 -11.75 -5.97 -43.70
CA ARG A 186 -13.10 -6.40 -43.36
C ARG A 186 -13.45 -7.74 -43.99
N GLU A 187 -13.21 -7.92 -45.29
CA GLU A 187 -13.48 -9.18 -45.98
C GLU A 187 -12.62 -10.34 -45.43
N LEU A 188 -11.34 -10.09 -45.13
CA LEU A 188 -10.48 -11.05 -44.45
C LEU A 188 -11.06 -11.50 -43.10
N LEU A 189 -11.64 -10.58 -42.32
CA LEU A 189 -12.27 -10.89 -41.03
C LEU A 189 -13.59 -11.65 -41.20
N ILE A 190 -14.38 -11.37 -42.23
CA ILE A 190 -15.65 -12.07 -42.53
C ILE A 190 -15.40 -13.54 -42.90
N GLN A 191 -14.33 -13.82 -43.63
CA GLN A 191 -13.99 -15.19 -44.06
C GLN A 191 -13.41 -16.07 -42.95
N ILE A 192 -13.20 -15.57 -41.72
CA ILE A 192 -12.70 -16.38 -40.61
C ILE A 192 -13.85 -17.20 -40.04
N ASP A 193 -13.80 -18.52 -40.23
CA ASP A 193 -14.62 -19.45 -39.47
C ASP A 193 -13.98 -19.69 -38.10
N LEU A 194 -14.58 -19.10 -37.06
CA LEU A 194 -14.08 -19.19 -35.69
C LEU A 194 -14.07 -20.63 -35.16
N GLU A 195 -15.07 -21.45 -35.50
CA GLU A 195 -15.20 -22.81 -34.95
C GLU A 195 -14.12 -23.73 -35.52
N HIS A 196 -13.95 -23.68 -36.84
CA HIS A 196 -12.90 -24.45 -37.53
C HIS A 196 -11.49 -24.05 -37.06
N GLU A 197 -11.22 -22.74 -36.96
CA GLU A 197 -9.92 -22.22 -36.53
C GLU A 197 -9.59 -22.57 -35.06
N ILE A 198 -10.57 -22.54 -34.17
CA ILE A 198 -10.41 -22.97 -32.76
C ILE A 198 -10.03 -24.46 -32.70
N GLY A 199 -10.72 -25.31 -33.47
CA GLY A 199 -10.42 -26.73 -33.57
C GLY A 199 -8.97 -26.97 -34.02
N ARG A 200 -8.55 -26.32 -35.11
CA ARG A 200 -7.18 -26.41 -35.64
C ARG A 200 -6.13 -25.99 -34.62
N LEU A 201 -6.33 -24.88 -33.92
CA LEU A 201 -5.38 -24.38 -32.92
C LEU A 201 -5.26 -25.32 -31.70
N ARG A 202 -6.35 -25.98 -31.30
CA ARG A 202 -6.31 -26.98 -30.22
C ARG A 202 -5.54 -28.23 -30.59
N GLU A 203 -5.51 -28.62 -31.87
CA GLU A 203 -4.69 -29.72 -32.36
C GLU A 203 -3.21 -29.32 -32.53
N GLU A 204 -2.93 -28.09 -32.96
CA GLU A 204 -1.56 -27.61 -33.23
C GLU A 204 -0.76 -27.34 -31.94
N ILE A 205 -1.41 -26.87 -30.87
CA ILE A 205 -0.74 -26.53 -29.60
C ILE A 205 -0.01 -27.74 -28.98
N PRO A 206 -0.64 -28.93 -28.81
CA PRO A 206 0.04 -30.12 -28.30
C PRO A 206 1.14 -30.65 -29.21
N GLN A 207 1.03 -30.46 -30.53
CA GLN A 207 2.02 -30.93 -31.51
C GLN A 207 3.27 -30.04 -31.59
N THR A 208 3.19 -28.82 -31.05
CA THR A 208 4.27 -27.84 -31.16
C THR A 208 5.20 -27.89 -29.94
N ASN A 209 6.49 -28.21 -30.16
CA ASN A 209 7.50 -28.22 -29.09
C ASN A 209 8.10 -26.84 -28.78
N SER A 210 7.82 -25.81 -29.60
CA SER A 210 8.43 -24.48 -29.47
C SER A 210 7.63 -23.56 -28.54
N GLU A 211 8.20 -23.19 -27.38
CA GLU A 211 7.53 -22.31 -26.41
C GLU A 211 7.04 -20.97 -26.99
N THR A 212 7.80 -20.37 -27.90
CA THR A 212 7.45 -19.07 -28.48
C THR A 212 6.22 -19.16 -29.37
N LYS A 213 6.14 -20.23 -30.18
CA LYS A 213 4.96 -20.53 -31.00
C LYS A 213 3.76 -20.88 -30.11
N ILE A 214 3.94 -21.74 -29.11
CA ILE A 214 2.88 -22.09 -28.15
C ILE A 214 2.29 -20.83 -27.50
N LYS A 215 3.13 -19.90 -27.05
CA LYS A 215 2.68 -18.61 -26.45
C LYS A 215 1.91 -17.73 -27.44
N LYS A 216 2.27 -17.73 -28.72
CA LYS A 216 1.56 -16.98 -29.78
C LYS A 216 0.20 -17.62 -30.08
N LEU A 217 0.20 -18.92 -30.36
CA LEU A 217 -1.00 -19.71 -30.66
C LEU A 217 -1.99 -19.70 -29.49
N SER A 218 -1.52 -19.84 -28.25
CA SER A 218 -2.37 -19.78 -27.04
C SER A 218 -3.07 -18.43 -26.90
N LYS A 219 -2.40 -17.31 -27.22
CA LYS A 219 -3.03 -15.97 -27.19
C LYS A 219 -4.08 -15.80 -28.28
N ARG A 220 -3.84 -16.38 -29.45
CA ARG A 220 -4.75 -16.35 -30.59
C ARG A 220 -5.99 -17.21 -30.29
N LEU A 221 -5.79 -18.43 -29.80
CA LEU A 221 -6.84 -19.34 -29.38
C LEU A 221 -7.76 -18.68 -28.33
N LYS A 222 -7.20 -18.12 -27.26
CA LYS A 222 -7.97 -17.39 -26.24
C LYS A 222 -8.81 -16.25 -26.81
N LEU A 223 -8.27 -15.53 -27.79
CA LEU A 223 -8.99 -14.43 -28.44
C LEU A 223 -10.16 -14.95 -29.28
N MET A 224 -9.95 -16.05 -30.03
CA MET A 224 -10.98 -16.67 -30.86
C MET A 224 -12.09 -17.30 -30.00
N GLU A 225 -11.72 -18.04 -28.95
CA GLU A 225 -12.68 -18.59 -27.96
C GLU A 225 -13.48 -17.47 -27.28
N ALA A 226 -12.83 -16.35 -26.97
CA ALA A 226 -13.51 -15.18 -26.43
C ALA A 226 -14.50 -14.56 -27.42
N PHE A 227 -14.15 -14.44 -28.70
CA PHE A 227 -15.07 -13.96 -29.73
C PHE A 227 -16.27 -14.91 -29.88
N HIS A 228 -16.02 -16.21 -29.99
CA HIS A 228 -17.05 -17.24 -30.09
C HIS A 228 -18.00 -17.22 -28.88
N GLY A 229 -17.46 -17.21 -27.65
CA GLY A 229 -18.27 -17.17 -26.42
C GLY A 229 -18.99 -15.83 -26.17
N SER A 230 -18.49 -14.72 -26.73
CA SER A 230 -19.11 -13.40 -26.57
C SER A 230 -20.33 -13.15 -27.45
N GLY A 231 -20.43 -13.87 -28.57
CA GLY A 231 -21.37 -13.61 -29.66
C GLY A 231 -21.02 -12.38 -30.51
N ASN A 232 -19.79 -11.85 -30.39
CA ASN A 232 -19.31 -10.77 -31.25
C ASN A 232 -18.85 -11.33 -32.60
N LEU A 233 -19.08 -10.57 -33.66
CA LEU A 233 -18.54 -10.89 -34.99
C LEU A 233 -17.22 -10.11 -35.23
N PRO A 234 -16.18 -10.74 -35.81
CA PRO A 234 -14.87 -10.09 -36.01
C PRO A 234 -14.92 -8.80 -36.84
N GLU A 235 -15.80 -8.72 -37.84
CA GLU A 235 -15.94 -7.60 -38.74
C GLU A 235 -16.49 -6.33 -38.08
N TRP A 236 -17.10 -6.42 -36.88
CA TRP A 236 -17.56 -5.25 -36.12
C TRP A 236 -16.41 -4.35 -35.63
N MET A 237 -15.16 -4.81 -35.71
CA MET A 237 -13.98 -3.97 -35.49
C MET A 237 -13.75 -2.95 -36.62
N ILE A 238 -14.38 -3.14 -37.79
CA ILE A 238 -14.37 -2.21 -38.92
C ILE A 238 -15.73 -1.50 -38.98
N LEU A 239 -15.73 -0.21 -38.67
CA LEU A 239 -16.94 0.62 -38.63
C LEU A 239 -17.41 0.96 -40.05
N THR A 240 -18.67 0.65 -40.33
CA THR A 240 -19.42 1.18 -41.49
C THR A 240 -20.34 2.33 -41.09
N VAL A 241 -20.78 2.34 -39.83
CA VAL A 241 -21.65 3.37 -39.24
C VAL A 241 -20.97 3.95 -38.01
N LEU A 242 -20.90 5.27 -37.93
CA LEU A 242 -20.31 5.97 -36.79
C LEU A 242 -21.40 6.63 -35.92
N PRO A 243 -21.53 6.29 -34.63
CA PRO A 243 -22.45 6.97 -33.74
C PRO A 243 -22.01 8.40 -33.42
N VAL A 244 -22.97 9.30 -33.25
CA VAL A 244 -22.76 10.70 -32.91
C VAL A 244 -23.28 10.96 -31.50
N LEU A 245 -22.41 11.52 -30.65
CA LEU A 245 -22.73 11.86 -29.27
C LEU A 245 -23.88 12.91 -29.21
N PRO A 246 -24.80 12.82 -28.25
CA PRO A 246 -25.87 13.81 -28.07
C PRO A 246 -25.33 15.26 -27.85
N PRO A 247 -25.99 16.31 -28.41
CA PRO A 247 -25.50 17.69 -28.35
C PRO A 247 -25.26 18.25 -26.95
N ASP A 248 -26.06 17.87 -25.95
CA ASP A 248 -25.90 18.38 -24.59
C ASP A 248 -24.63 17.85 -23.89
N LEU A 249 -24.07 16.73 -24.37
CA LEU A 249 -22.77 16.22 -23.93
C LEU A 249 -21.59 16.90 -24.66
N ARG A 250 -21.87 17.66 -25.73
CA ARG A 250 -20.93 18.48 -26.50
C ARG A 250 -21.50 19.89 -26.75
N PRO A 251 -21.83 20.64 -25.69
CA PRO A 251 -22.64 21.84 -25.79
C PRO A 251 -21.93 22.94 -26.58
N LEU A 252 -22.75 23.82 -27.15
CA LEU A 252 -22.34 25.09 -27.74
C LEU A 252 -23.01 26.18 -26.90
N VAL A 253 -22.24 26.79 -26.00
CA VAL A 253 -22.76 27.73 -25.00
C VAL A 253 -22.48 29.15 -25.47
N PRO A 254 -23.51 30.01 -25.59
CA PRO A 254 -23.30 31.43 -25.83
C PRO A 254 -22.62 32.06 -24.61
N LEU A 255 -21.53 32.78 -24.84
CA LEU A 255 -20.88 33.64 -23.84
C LEU A 255 -21.36 35.08 -24.03
N ASP A 256 -21.19 35.89 -22.99
CA ASP A 256 -21.41 37.33 -23.09
C ASP A 256 -20.52 37.92 -24.21
N GLY A 257 -21.09 38.84 -25.01
CA GLY A 257 -20.40 39.45 -26.16
C GLY A 257 -20.55 38.71 -27.50
N GLY A 258 -21.50 37.78 -27.63
CA GLY A 258 -21.83 37.11 -28.90
C GLY A 258 -20.83 36.05 -29.35
N ARG A 259 -19.87 35.69 -28.49
CA ARG A 259 -18.94 34.57 -28.71
C ARG A 259 -19.60 33.26 -28.30
N PHE A 260 -19.14 32.16 -28.87
CA PHE A 260 -19.60 30.81 -28.51
C PHE A 260 -18.44 29.97 -27.98
N ALA A 261 -18.65 29.31 -26.84
CA ALA A 261 -17.77 28.26 -26.38
C ALA A 261 -18.21 26.93 -27.02
N THR A 262 -17.37 26.35 -27.87
CA THR A 262 -17.66 25.09 -28.57
C THR A 262 -16.85 23.96 -27.95
N SER A 263 -17.47 22.80 -27.69
CA SER A 263 -16.72 21.59 -27.35
C SER A 263 -15.81 21.14 -28.52
N ASP A 264 -14.57 20.75 -28.22
CA ASP A 264 -13.58 20.22 -29.18
C ASP A 264 -14.14 19.07 -30.04
N LEU A 265 -15.02 18.24 -29.47
CA LEU A 265 -15.68 17.15 -30.17
C LEU A 265 -16.47 17.62 -31.40
N ASN A 266 -17.08 18.80 -31.34
CA ASN A 266 -17.83 19.32 -32.49
C ASN A 266 -16.91 19.59 -33.68
N ASP A 267 -15.67 20.04 -33.45
CA ASP A 267 -14.69 20.25 -34.53
C ASP A 267 -14.22 18.92 -35.13
N LEU A 268 -13.99 17.91 -34.29
CA LEU A 268 -13.65 16.55 -34.74
C LEU A 268 -14.80 15.93 -35.57
N TYR A 269 -16.05 16.02 -35.11
CA TYR A 269 -17.21 15.56 -35.87
C TYR A 269 -17.38 16.31 -37.19
N ARG A 270 -17.20 17.65 -37.20
CA ARG A 270 -17.24 18.44 -38.43
C ARG A 270 -16.22 17.97 -39.44
N ARG A 271 -15.00 17.66 -39.00
CA ARG A 271 -13.95 17.13 -39.87
C ARG A 271 -14.34 15.77 -40.48
N VAL A 272 -14.89 14.86 -39.68
CA VAL A 272 -15.40 13.56 -40.16
C VAL A 272 -16.51 13.75 -41.19
N ILE A 273 -17.53 14.55 -40.88
CA ILE A 273 -18.67 14.79 -41.79
C ILE A 273 -18.19 15.41 -43.11
N ASN A 274 -17.29 16.40 -43.07
CA ASN A 274 -16.76 17.04 -44.26
C ASN A 274 -16.00 16.07 -45.17
N ARG A 275 -15.08 15.27 -44.60
CA ARG A 275 -14.31 14.26 -45.34
C ARG A 275 -15.21 13.16 -45.88
N ASN A 276 -16.17 12.68 -45.08
CA ASN A 276 -17.13 11.67 -45.50
C ASN A 276 -18.02 12.14 -46.64
N ASN A 277 -18.57 13.35 -46.55
CA ASN A 277 -19.40 13.93 -47.61
C ASN A 277 -18.60 14.19 -48.88
N ARG A 278 -17.33 14.60 -48.75
CA ARG A 278 -16.44 14.76 -49.90
C ARG A 278 -16.17 13.42 -50.56
N LEU A 279 -15.91 12.36 -49.78
CA LEU A 279 -15.72 11.02 -50.29
C LEU A 279 -16.97 10.50 -51.01
N LYS A 280 -18.19 10.68 -50.44
CA LYS A 280 -19.45 10.34 -51.14
C LYS A 280 -19.53 11.02 -52.51
N ARG A 281 -19.28 12.34 -52.57
CA ARG A 281 -19.27 13.08 -53.84
C ARG A 281 -18.22 12.58 -54.83
N LEU A 282 -17.03 12.21 -54.35
CA LEU A 282 -15.96 11.69 -55.23
C LEU A 282 -16.33 10.32 -55.81
N LEU A 283 -16.99 9.47 -55.02
CA LEU A 283 -17.51 8.18 -55.48
C LEU A 283 -18.65 8.38 -56.49
N ASP A 284 -19.59 9.29 -56.20
CA ASP A 284 -20.71 9.63 -57.11
C ASP A 284 -20.22 10.21 -58.45
N LEU A 285 -19.09 10.94 -58.44
CA LEU A 285 -18.46 11.51 -59.63
C LEU A 285 -17.48 10.55 -60.33
N SER A 286 -17.30 9.32 -59.81
CA SER A 286 -16.31 8.34 -60.29
C SER A 286 -14.91 8.95 -60.46
N ALA A 287 -14.46 9.71 -59.45
CA ALA A 287 -13.16 10.39 -59.47
C ALA A 287 -11.97 9.40 -59.54
N PRO A 288 -10.80 9.84 -60.05
CA PRO A 288 -9.61 8.99 -60.12
C PRO A 288 -9.25 8.35 -58.78
N ASP A 289 -8.80 7.10 -58.85
CA ASP A 289 -8.63 6.25 -57.66
C ASP A 289 -7.59 6.80 -56.66
N ILE A 290 -6.56 7.52 -57.15
CA ILE A 290 -5.58 8.21 -56.31
C ILE A 290 -6.26 9.21 -55.36
N ILE A 291 -7.24 9.97 -55.86
CA ILE A 291 -7.97 10.98 -55.07
C ILE A 291 -8.91 10.28 -54.09
N VAL A 292 -9.59 9.22 -54.52
CA VAL A 292 -10.48 8.42 -53.68
C VAL A 292 -9.71 7.75 -52.54
N ARG A 293 -8.58 7.09 -52.82
CA ARG A 293 -7.68 6.47 -51.84
C ARG A 293 -7.17 7.50 -50.82
N ASN A 294 -6.75 8.69 -51.29
CA ASN A 294 -6.32 9.75 -50.39
C ASN A 294 -7.46 10.23 -49.46
N GLU A 295 -8.67 10.42 -49.99
CA GLU A 295 -9.81 10.85 -49.18
C GLU A 295 -10.27 9.73 -48.23
N LYS A 296 -10.22 8.44 -48.62
CA LYS A 296 -10.42 7.28 -47.72
C LYS A 296 -9.41 7.31 -46.57
N ARG A 297 -8.11 7.53 -46.84
CA ARG A 297 -7.05 7.68 -45.83
C ARG A 297 -7.30 8.87 -44.89
N MET A 298 -7.76 10.00 -45.43
CA MET A 298 -8.13 11.17 -44.64
C MET A 298 -9.37 10.89 -43.79
N LEU A 299 -10.38 10.18 -44.29
CA LEU A 299 -11.54 9.80 -43.50
C LEU A 299 -11.12 8.93 -42.30
N GLN A 300 -10.28 7.91 -42.53
CA GLN A 300 -9.68 7.09 -41.48
C GLN A 300 -8.99 7.94 -40.42
N GLU A 301 -8.12 8.89 -40.84
CA GLU A 301 -7.41 9.80 -39.92
C GLU A 301 -8.36 10.67 -39.08
N ALA A 302 -9.46 11.15 -39.66
CA ALA A 302 -10.40 11.98 -38.93
C ALA A 302 -11.22 11.18 -37.90
N VAL A 303 -11.60 9.95 -38.24
CA VAL A 303 -12.28 9.05 -37.30
C VAL A 303 -11.33 8.60 -36.20
N ASP A 304 -10.08 8.26 -36.54
CA ASP A 304 -9.01 7.95 -35.58
C ASP A 304 -8.86 9.08 -34.54
N ALA A 305 -8.79 10.33 -35.00
CA ALA A 305 -8.63 11.48 -34.11
C ALA A 305 -9.89 11.82 -33.29
N LEU A 306 -11.08 11.53 -33.81
CA LEU A 306 -12.33 11.64 -33.05
C LEU A 306 -12.34 10.64 -31.88
N LEU A 307 -11.94 9.39 -32.14
CA LEU A 307 -11.95 8.31 -31.17
C LEU A 307 -10.81 8.44 -30.15
N ASP A 308 -9.56 8.56 -30.59
CA ASP A 308 -8.37 8.69 -29.73
C ASP A 308 -7.27 9.55 -30.40
N ASN A 309 -7.33 10.85 -30.15
CA ASN A 309 -6.42 11.83 -30.76
C ASN A 309 -4.98 11.63 -30.24
N GLY A 310 -4.02 11.47 -31.17
CA GLY A 310 -2.60 11.29 -30.86
C GLY A 310 -2.11 9.85 -30.85
N ARG A 311 -2.98 8.83 -30.87
CA ARG A 311 -2.54 7.41 -30.88
C ARG A 311 -1.92 6.97 -32.21
N ARG A 312 -2.30 7.59 -33.33
CA ARG A 312 -1.69 7.37 -34.65
C ARG A 312 -0.36 8.11 -34.82
N GLY A 313 -0.12 9.17 -34.05
CA GLY A 313 1.03 10.06 -34.20
C GLY A 313 0.69 11.50 -33.82
N ARG A 314 0.88 12.44 -34.74
CA ARG A 314 0.64 13.88 -34.47
C ARG A 314 -0.84 14.13 -34.17
N ALA A 315 -1.11 14.69 -32.98
CA ALA A 315 -2.46 15.07 -32.60
C ALA A 315 -2.98 16.23 -33.46
N ILE A 316 -4.26 16.16 -33.83
CA ILE A 316 -4.95 17.26 -34.47
C ILE A 316 -5.12 18.39 -33.44
N THR A 317 -4.70 19.59 -33.81
CA THR A 317 -4.75 20.79 -32.96
C THR A 317 -5.81 21.77 -33.48
N GLY A 318 -6.44 22.50 -32.56
CA GLY A 318 -7.32 23.62 -32.89
C GLY A 318 -6.53 24.90 -33.17
N SER A 319 -7.24 26.02 -33.34
CA SER A 319 -6.63 27.35 -33.56
C SER A 319 -5.64 27.76 -32.46
N ASN A 320 -5.83 27.27 -31.23
CA ASN A 320 -4.99 27.59 -30.07
C ASN A 320 -3.73 26.70 -29.96
N LYS A 321 -3.39 25.91 -30.99
CA LYS A 321 -2.30 24.90 -31.00
C LYS A 321 -2.40 23.79 -29.94
N ARG A 322 -3.45 23.78 -29.11
CA ARG A 322 -3.77 22.70 -28.18
C ARG A 322 -4.35 21.49 -28.94
N PRO A 323 -3.98 20.25 -28.60
CA PRO A 323 -4.65 19.06 -29.15
C PRO A 323 -6.13 19.06 -28.75
N LEU A 324 -7.00 18.78 -29.72
CA LEU A 324 -8.44 18.67 -29.49
C LEU A 324 -8.74 17.44 -28.62
N LYS A 325 -9.61 17.60 -27.62
CA LYS A 325 -10.02 16.51 -26.74
C LYS A 325 -10.86 15.48 -27.49
N SER A 326 -10.39 14.23 -27.54
CA SER A 326 -11.10 13.10 -28.16
C SER A 326 -12.13 12.44 -27.23
N LEU A 327 -12.90 11.48 -27.75
CA LEU A 327 -13.80 10.66 -26.94
C LEU A 327 -13.02 9.83 -25.89
N ALA A 328 -11.88 9.25 -26.25
CA ALA A 328 -11.03 8.53 -25.31
C ALA A 328 -10.55 9.42 -24.16
N ASP A 329 -10.16 10.67 -24.43
CA ASP A 329 -9.70 11.64 -23.41
C ASP A 329 -10.81 12.08 -22.44
N MET A 330 -12.09 11.93 -22.83
CA MET A 330 -13.20 12.13 -21.89
C MET A 330 -13.28 11.00 -20.87
N ILE A 331 -12.81 9.81 -21.20
CA ILE A 331 -12.93 8.61 -20.35
C ILE A 331 -11.63 8.37 -19.57
N LYS A 332 -10.48 8.44 -20.24
CA LYS A 332 -9.15 8.14 -19.67
C LYS A 332 -8.53 9.34 -18.93
N GLY A 333 -7.59 9.05 -18.04
CA GLY A 333 -6.78 10.07 -17.34
C GLY A 333 -7.41 10.67 -16.09
N LYS A 334 -6.71 11.62 -15.45
CA LYS A 334 -7.18 12.29 -14.21
C LYS A 334 -8.43 13.15 -14.44
N GLN A 335 -8.53 13.77 -15.62
CA GLN A 335 -9.70 14.56 -16.06
C GLN A 335 -10.77 13.71 -16.77
N GLY A 336 -10.57 12.39 -16.81
CA GLY A 336 -11.53 11.45 -17.36
C GLY A 336 -12.74 11.29 -16.44
N ARG A 337 -13.88 10.90 -17.00
CA ARG A 337 -15.15 10.75 -16.26
C ARG A 337 -15.00 9.82 -15.06
N PHE A 338 -14.31 8.69 -15.20
CA PHE A 338 -14.12 7.72 -14.11
C PHE A 338 -13.55 8.37 -12.85
N ARG A 339 -12.53 9.22 -12.97
CA ARG A 339 -11.86 9.81 -11.81
C ARG A 339 -12.47 11.13 -11.37
N GLN A 340 -12.77 12.04 -12.30
CA GLN A 340 -13.18 13.40 -11.97
C GLN A 340 -14.67 13.56 -11.67
N ASN A 341 -15.53 12.73 -12.27
CA ASN A 341 -16.99 12.90 -12.22
C ASN A 341 -17.74 11.72 -11.62
N LEU A 342 -17.17 10.51 -11.65
CA LEU A 342 -17.82 9.30 -11.16
C LEU A 342 -17.37 8.96 -9.74
N LEU A 343 -16.05 8.87 -9.51
CA LEU A 343 -15.50 8.66 -8.17
C LEU A 343 -15.40 9.96 -7.38
N GLY A 344 -14.87 11.02 -7.98
CA GLY A 344 -14.95 12.37 -7.45
C GLY A 344 -16.22 13.07 -7.95
N LYS A 345 -16.97 13.71 -7.07
CA LYS A 345 -18.15 14.51 -7.42
C LYS A 345 -18.14 15.81 -6.62
N ARG A 346 -18.69 16.88 -7.21
CA ARG A 346 -19.11 18.05 -6.44
C ARG A 346 -20.43 17.71 -5.77
N VAL A 347 -20.55 18.04 -4.48
CA VAL A 347 -21.68 17.65 -3.64
C VAL A 347 -22.34 18.91 -3.11
N ASP A 348 -23.66 19.01 -3.26
CA ASP A 348 -24.46 20.08 -2.65
C ASP A 348 -24.56 19.89 -1.12
N TYR A 349 -25.11 20.87 -0.39
CA TYR A 349 -25.21 20.80 1.08
C TYR A 349 -23.86 20.57 1.76
N SER A 350 -22.82 21.22 1.21
CA SER A 350 -21.48 21.22 1.73
C SER A 350 -20.91 22.62 1.81
N GLY A 351 -19.92 22.82 2.68
CA GLY A 351 -19.21 24.08 2.82
C GLY A 351 -17.83 23.86 3.41
N ARG A 352 -16.96 24.88 3.38
CA ARG A 352 -15.62 24.82 3.98
C ARG A 352 -15.31 26.10 4.73
N SER A 353 -14.56 26.00 5.81
CA SER A 353 -14.00 27.16 6.50
C SER A 353 -12.72 26.79 7.24
N VAL A 354 -12.02 27.82 7.74
CA VAL A 354 -10.85 27.67 8.63
C VAL A 354 -11.31 27.06 9.95
N ILE A 355 -10.50 26.17 10.50
CA ILE A 355 -10.75 25.57 11.80
C ILE A 355 -10.10 26.36 12.94
N THR A 356 -10.73 26.31 14.10
CA THR A 356 -10.29 26.92 15.36
C THR A 356 -10.50 25.93 16.49
N VAL A 357 -9.80 26.11 17.59
CA VAL A 357 -9.94 25.25 18.77
C VAL A 357 -11.27 25.51 19.48
N GLY A 358 -12.01 24.46 19.81
CA GLY A 358 -13.23 24.51 20.62
C GLY A 358 -13.06 23.74 21.93
N PRO A 359 -12.33 24.27 22.93
CA PRO A 359 -11.97 23.52 24.14
C PRO A 359 -13.16 23.28 25.09
N THR A 360 -14.28 23.97 24.88
CA THR A 360 -15.53 23.80 25.65
C THR A 360 -16.51 22.81 25.02
N LEU A 361 -16.21 22.34 23.80
CA LEU A 361 -17.03 21.34 23.11
C LEU A 361 -16.84 19.99 23.79
N ARG A 362 -17.89 19.15 23.74
CA ARG A 362 -17.77 17.72 24.09
C ARG A 362 -17.26 16.93 22.89
N LEU A 363 -16.76 15.71 23.10
CA LEU A 363 -16.17 14.91 22.02
C LEU A 363 -17.09 14.71 20.80
N HIS A 364 -18.41 14.56 21.01
CA HIS A 364 -19.40 14.38 19.94
C HIS A 364 -19.84 15.68 19.26
N GLN A 365 -19.33 16.85 19.66
CA GLN A 365 -19.81 18.16 19.19
C GLN A 365 -18.78 18.88 18.32
N CYS A 366 -19.27 19.72 17.41
CA CYS A 366 -18.46 20.69 16.67
C CYS A 366 -19.12 22.07 16.67
N GLY A 367 -18.36 23.15 16.59
CA GLY A 367 -18.94 24.50 16.47
C GLY A 367 -19.12 24.88 15.00
N LEU A 368 -20.36 25.17 14.60
CA LEU A 368 -20.71 25.57 13.24
C LEU A 368 -21.18 27.03 13.22
N PRO A 369 -20.59 27.91 12.39
CA PRO A 369 -21.02 29.30 12.26
C PRO A 369 -22.50 29.43 11.90
N LYS A 370 -23.23 30.32 12.58
CA LYS A 370 -24.66 30.59 12.32
C LYS A 370 -24.98 30.80 10.84
N LYS A 371 -24.19 31.60 10.10
CA LYS A 371 -24.40 31.84 8.66
C LYS A 371 -24.17 30.60 7.79
N MET A 372 -23.20 29.76 8.18
CA MET A 372 -22.92 28.51 7.48
C MET A 372 -24.04 27.50 7.72
N ALA A 373 -24.49 27.37 8.97
CA ALA A 373 -25.64 26.54 9.34
C ALA A 373 -26.91 26.97 8.60
N LEU A 374 -27.18 28.28 8.53
CA LEU A 374 -28.32 28.84 7.80
C LEU A 374 -28.34 28.44 6.32
N GLU A 375 -27.18 28.48 5.65
CA GLU A 375 -27.07 28.11 4.23
C GLU A 375 -27.22 26.59 4.02
N LEU A 376 -26.55 25.79 4.85
CA LEU A 376 -26.55 24.33 4.73
C LEU A 376 -27.93 23.73 5.01
N PHE A 377 -28.64 24.23 6.03
CA PHE A 377 -29.95 23.71 6.46
C PHE A 377 -31.14 24.42 5.81
N LYS A 378 -30.91 25.29 4.82
CA LYS A 378 -31.93 26.14 4.19
C LYS A 378 -33.23 25.40 3.79
N PRO A 379 -33.20 24.21 3.14
CA PRO A 379 -34.45 23.50 2.81
C PRO A 379 -35.24 23.03 4.04
N PHE A 380 -34.56 22.60 5.11
CA PHE A 380 -35.19 22.17 6.35
C PHE A 380 -35.86 23.34 7.07
N ILE A 381 -35.21 24.51 7.05
CA ILE A 381 -35.76 25.75 7.62
C ILE A 381 -37.02 26.17 6.85
N PHE A 382 -37.00 26.14 5.51
CA PHE A 382 -38.18 26.46 4.70
C PHE A 382 -39.35 25.53 5.02
N GLY A 383 -39.10 24.22 5.07
CA GLY A 383 -40.13 23.24 5.40
C GLY A 383 -40.69 23.41 6.81
N LYS A 384 -39.85 23.70 7.81
CA LYS A 384 -40.28 23.93 9.20
C LYS A 384 -41.05 25.24 9.38
N LEU A 385 -40.64 26.33 8.72
CA LEU A 385 -41.36 27.60 8.76
C LEU A 385 -42.77 27.49 8.15
N GLU A 386 -42.90 26.74 7.05
CA GLU A 386 -44.19 26.44 6.43
C GLU A 386 -45.03 25.52 7.31
N MET A 387 -44.44 24.45 7.85
CA MET A 387 -45.12 23.50 8.73
C MET A 387 -45.65 24.15 10.02
N ARG A 388 -44.91 25.10 10.61
CA ARG A 388 -45.33 25.87 11.80
C ARG A 388 -46.32 27.00 11.48
N GLY A 389 -46.63 27.25 10.21
CA GLY A 389 -47.50 28.36 9.77
C GLY A 389 -46.88 29.75 9.94
N MET A 390 -45.59 29.86 10.27
CA MET A 390 -44.87 31.13 10.37
C MET A 390 -44.67 31.77 8.98
N ALA A 391 -44.55 30.93 7.95
CA ALA A 391 -44.58 31.34 6.56
C ALA A 391 -45.76 30.68 5.84
N THR A 392 -46.55 31.46 5.12
CA THR A 392 -47.69 30.94 4.34
C THR A 392 -47.26 30.17 3.09
N THR A 393 -46.07 30.44 2.57
CA THR A 393 -45.52 29.82 1.36
C THR A 393 -44.00 29.72 1.47
N ILE A 394 -43.38 28.79 0.74
CA ILE A 394 -41.92 28.70 0.61
C ILE A 394 -41.29 30.03 0.15
N LYS A 395 -41.97 30.81 -0.69
CA LYS A 395 -41.47 32.14 -1.11
C LYS A 395 -41.44 33.14 0.05
N ALA A 396 -42.45 33.10 0.93
CA ALA A 396 -42.45 33.90 2.15
C ALA A 396 -41.35 33.43 3.11
N ALA A 397 -41.20 32.11 3.31
CA ALA A 397 -40.13 31.52 4.11
C ALA A 397 -38.74 31.93 3.60
N LYS A 398 -38.54 31.91 2.28
CA LYS A 398 -37.30 32.38 1.64
C LYS A 398 -36.99 33.83 1.98
N LYS A 399 -37.98 34.73 1.92
CA LYS A 399 -37.81 36.14 2.32
C LYS A 399 -37.52 36.29 3.82
N MET A 400 -38.10 35.47 4.68
CA MET A 400 -37.83 35.48 6.12
C MET A 400 -36.39 35.07 6.42
N VAL A 401 -35.90 34.01 5.77
CA VAL A 401 -34.52 33.51 5.90
C VAL A 401 -33.50 34.50 5.33
N GLU A 402 -33.78 35.11 4.17
CA GLU A 402 -32.91 36.15 3.59
C GLU A 402 -32.81 37.40 4.48
N ARG A 403 -33.83 37.68 5.30
CA ARG A 403 -33.84 38.79 6.26
C ARG A 403 -33.30 38.41 7.64
N GLU A 404 -32.91 37.15 7.85
CA GLU A 404 -32.37 36.63 9.12
C GLU A 404 -33.25 36.95 10.35
N LEU A 405 -34.58 36.84 10.20
CA LEU A 405 -35.53 37.14 11.28
C LEU A 405 -35.31 36.25 12.52
N PRO A 406 -35.63 36.72 13.75
CA PRO A 406 -35.43 35.97 15.00
C PRO A 406 -36.00 34.55 14.98
N GLU A 407 -37.19 34.37 14.41
CA GLU A 407 -37.89 33.08 14.34
C GLU A 407 -37.10 32.03 13.54
N VAL A 408 -36.27 32.49 12.60
CA VAL A 408 -35.40 31.61 11.78
C VAL A 408 -34.33 30.95 12.65
N TRP A 409 -33.82 31.65 13.67
CA TRP A 409 -32.80 31.12 14.57
C TRP A 409 -33.37 30.06 15.51
N ASP A 410 -34.60 30.25 16.00
CA ASP A 410 -35.31 29.25 16.82
C ASP A 410 -35.59 27.98 16.01
N VAL A 411 -36.04 28.14 14.76
CA VAL A 411 -36.27 27.02 13.84
C VAL A 411 -34.95 26.33 13.48
N LEU A 412 -33.87 27.08 13.25
CA LEU A 412 -32.55 26.50 13.00
C LEU A 412 -32.07 25.69 14.21
N ALA A 413 -32.20 26.22 15.43
CA ALA A 413 -31.84 25.52 16.66
C ALA A 413 -32.64 24.22 16.86
N GLU A 414 -33.90 24.18 16.43
CA GLU A 414 -34.69 22.94 16.39
C GLU A 414 -34.16 21.96 15.33
N VAL A 415 -33.89 22.43 14.11
CA VAL A 415 -33.46 21.59 12.98
C VAL A 415 -32.11 20.93 13.23
N ILE A 416 -31.18 21.63 13.87
CA ILE A 416 -29.84 21.10 14.15
C ILE A 416 -29.82 20.10 15.31
N ARG A 417 -30.85 20.11 16.16
CA ARG A 417 -30.93 19.22 17.32
C ARG A 417 -30.99 17.78 16.85
N GLU A 418 -30.10 16.95 17.38
CA GLU A 418 -29.96 15.53 16.98
C GLU A 418 -29.65 15.31 15.49
N HIS A 419 -29.22 16.34 14.76
CA HIS A 419 -28.85 16.23 13.35
C HIS A 419 -27.31 16.22 13.19
N PRO A 420 -26.68 15.06 12.96
CA PRO A 420 -25.24 14.99 12.83
C PRO A 420 -24.76 15.67 11.54
N VAL A 421 -23.61 16.33 11.59
CA VAL A 421 -22.87 16.85 10.43
C VAL A 421 -21.57 16.09 10.26
N LEU A 422 -21.12 15.89 9.03
CA LEU A 422 -19.84 15.24 8.73
C LEU A 422 -18.77 16.30 8.54
N LEU A 423 -17.69 16.21 9.31
CA LEU A 423 -16.48 16.99 9.12
C LEU A 423 -15.45 16.18 8.35
N ASN A 424 -14.76 16.82 7.41
CA ASN A 424 -13.74 16.20 6.56
C ASN A 424 -12.51 17.10 6.43
N ARG A 425 -11.32 16.54 6.65
CA ARG A 425 -10.04 17.19 6.34
C ARG A 425 -9.40 16.55 5.10
N ALA A 426 -9.13 17.37 4.09
CA ALA A 426 -8.45 16.93 2.88
C ALA A 426 -6.92 17.10 3.02
N PRO A 427 -6.10 16.15 2.55
CA PRO A 427 -6.47 14.87 1.93
C PRO A 427 -6.88 13.80 2.96
N THR A 428 -7.97 13.08 2.69
CA THR A 428 -8.44 11.98 3.54
C THR A 428 -7.59 10.72 3.31
N LEU A 429 -6.56 10.50 4.15
CA LEU A 429 -5.65 9.35 4.04
C LEU A 429 -6.18 8.08 4.71
N HIS A 430 -6.97 8.23 5.78
CA HIS A 430 -7.60 7.15 6.53
C HIS A 430 -9.05 7.50 6.88
N ARG A 431 -9.85 6.52 7.33
CA ARG A 431 -11.26 6.72 7.73
C ARG A 431 -11.48 7.82 8.78
N LEU A 432 -10.56 8.00 9.74
CA LEU A 432 -10.70 9.02 10.79
C LEU A 432 -10.59 10.47 10.28
N GLY A 433 -10.23 10.66 9.01
CA GLY A 433 -10.25 11.97 8.36
C GLY A 433 -11.65 12.44 7.98
N ILE A 434 -12.68 11.62 8.22
CA ILE A 434 -14.10 11.97 8.18
C ILE A 434 -14.78 11.43 9.44
N GLN A 435 -15.38 12.30 10.24
CA GLN A 435 -16.17 11.91 11.42
C GLN A 435 -17.44 12.74 11.50
N ALA A 436 -18.45 12.20 12.17
CA ALA A 436 -19.71 12.87 12.46
C ALA A 436 -19.67 13.56 13.82
N PHE A 437 -20.33 14.72 13.90
CA PHE A 437 -20.48 15.53 15.11
C PHE A 437 -21.88 16.14 15.16
N GLU A 438 -22.35 16.50 16.34
CA GLU A 438 -23.52 17.35 16.51
C GLU A 438 -23.11 18.84 16.45
N PRO A 439 -23.75 19.65 15.60
CA PRO A 439 -23.39 21.05 15.44
C PRO A 439 -23.91 21.91 16.61
N VAL A 440 -23.02 22.73 17.16
CA VAL A 440 -23.31 23.79 18.12
C VAL A 440 -23.21 25.13 17.38
N LEU A 441 -24.26 25.94 17.43
CA LEU A 441 -24.24 27.26 16.78
C LEU A 441 -23.25 28.18 17.47
N ILE A 442 -22.29 28.69 16.72
CA ILE A 442 -21.30 29.67 17.18
C ILE A 442 -21.36 30.94 16.35
N GLU A 443 -20.86 32.02 16.95
CA GLU A 443 -20.60 33.26 16.25
C GLU A 443 -19.35 33.18 15.38
N GLY A 444 -19.22 34.11 14.43
CA GLY A 444 -18.06 34.18 13.54
C GLY A 444 -18.22 33.39 12.25
N LYS A 445 -17.09 33.00 11.65
CA LYS A 445 -17.03 32.30 10.35
C LYS A 445 -16.17 31.04 10.37
N ALA A 446 -15.46 30.77 11.46
CA ALA A 446 -14.57 29.62 11.60
C ALA A 446 -15.32 28.42 12.18
N ILE A 447 -14.95 27.21 11.79
CA ILE A 447 -15.44 25.97 12.40
C ILE A 447 -14.66 25.75 13.70
N GLN A 448 -15.32 25.42 14.80
CA GLN A 448 -14.62 24.98 16.02
C GLN A 448 -14.55 23.46 16.04
N LEU A 449 -13.33 22.94 16.25
CA LEU A 449 -13.03 21.52 16.32
C LEU A 449 -12.65 21.13 17.75
N HIS A 450 -13.10 19.95 18.18
CA HIS A 450 -12.74 19.40 19.48
C HIS A 450 -11.23 19.05 19.56
N PRO A 451 -10.50 19.41 20.63
CA PRO A 451 -9.05 19.17 20.72
C PRO A 451 -8.63 17.70 20.58
N LEU A 452 -9.36 16.75 21.19
CA LEU A 452 -8.99 15.33 21.15
C LEU A 452 -9.09 14.68 19.76
N VAL A 453 -9.88 15.25 18.84
CA VAL A 453 -9.97 14.71 17.46
C VAL A 453 -8.91 15.31 16.54
N CYS A 454 -8.17 16.32 16.97
CA CYS A 454 -7.14 16.95 16.13
C CYS A 454 -6.04 15.95 15.75
N ALA A 455 -5.66 15.05 16.65
CA ALA A 455 -4.73 13.96 16.36
C ALA A 455 -5.27 13.01 15.28
N ALA A 456 -6.56 12.68 15.36
CA ALA A 456 -7.23 11.81 14.39
C ALA A 456 -7.36 12.48 13.01
N TYR A 457 -7.59 13.79 12.93
CA TYR A 457 -7.59 14.52 11.65
C TYR A 457 -6.18 14.87 11.17
N ASN A 458 -5.16 14.72 12.02
CA ASN A 458 -3.83 15.31 11.87
C ASN A 458 -3.90 16.83 11.60
N ALA A 459 -4.84 17.51 12.23
CA ALA A 459 -5.16 18.92 12.03
C ALA A 459 -4.35 19.83 12.96
N ASP A 460 -3.85 20.92 12.40
CA ASP A 460 -3.25 22.05 13.10
C ASP A 460 -4.12 23.31 12.95
N PHE A 461 -3.80 24.34 13.73
CA PHE A 461 -4.57 25.60 13.77
C PHE A 461 -3.77 26.76 13.17
N ASP A 462 -3.07 26.53 12.06
CA ASP A 462 -2.23 27.52 11.36
C ASP A 462 -2.91 28.19 10.14
N GLY A 463 -4.18 27.87 9.90
CA GLY A 463 -4.95 28.29 8.72
C GLY A 463 -5.61 27.14 7.96
N ASP A 464 -5.40 25.92 8.44
CA ASP A 464 -6.03 24.70 7.98
C ASP A 464 -7.56 24.80 7.87
N GLN A 465 -8.12 24.09 6.89
CA GLN A 465 -9.53 24.17 6.55
C GLN A 465 -10.19 22.80 6.54
N MET A 466 -11.42 22.74 7.00
CA MET A 466 -12.25 21.54 6.96
C MET A 466 -13.54 21.78 6.19
N ALA A 467 -14.01 20.73 5.53
CA ALA A 467 -15.30 20.69 4.85
C ALA A 467 -16.37 20.10 5.76
N VAL A 468 -17.58 20.62 5.65
CA VAL A 468 -18.79 20.17 6.34
C VAL A 468 -19.73 19.58 5.28
N HIS A 469 -20.35 18.43 5.56
CA HIS A 469 -21.42 17.83 4.74
C HIS A 469 -22.63 17.51 5.62
N VAL A 470 -23.84 17.77 5.12
CA VAL A 470 -25.09 17.49 5.85
C VAL A 470 -25.74 16.18 5.35
N PRO A 471 -25.87 15.14 6.19
CA PRO A 471 -26.63 13.93 5.89
C PRO A 471 -28.13 14.23 5.75
N LEU A 472 -28.67 14.12 4.53
CA LEU A 472 -30.05 14.51 4.27
C LEU A 472 -31.09 13.43 4.61
N THR A 473 -30.80 12.16 4.31
CA THR A 473 -31.73 11.05 4.53
C THR A 473 -31.66 10.54 5.96
N LEU A 474 -32.74 9.94 6.45
CA LEU A 474 -32.80 9.38 7.80
C LEU A 474 -31.76 8.26 7.99
N GLU A 475 -31.61 7.42 6.97
CA GLU A 475 -30.62 6.34 6.95
C GLU A 475 -29.20 6.88 7.07
N ALA A 476 -28.88 7.96 6.34
CA ALA A 476 -27.55 8.59 6.41
C ALA A 476 -27.30 9.26 7.76
N GLN A 477 -28.32 9.85 8.39
CA GLN A 477 -28.22 10.42 9.74
C GLN A 477 -27.99 9.32 10.79
N LEU A 478 -28.72 8.21 10.70
CA LEU A 478 -28.55 7.05 11.57
C LEU A 478 -27.17 6.40 11.38
N GLU A 479 -26.73 6.23 10.14
CA GLU A 479 -25.40 5.70 9.80
C GLU A 479 -24.28 6.62 10.34
N ALA A 480 -24.42 7.93 10.17
CA ALA A 480 -23.47 8.90 10.70
C ALA A 480 -23.37 8.80 12.23
N ARG A 481 -24.51 8.67 12.92
CA ARG A 481 -24.57 8.55 14.38
C ARG A 481 -24.04 7.20 14.89
N ALA A 482 -24.38 6.09 14.22
CA ALA A 482 -24.01 4.75 14.66
C ALA A 482 -22.57 4.38 14.30
N LEU A 483 -22.07 4.79 13.13
CA LEU A 483 -20.77 4.36 12.62
C LEU A 483 -19.71 5.47 12.66
N MET A 484 -20.06 6.69 12.28
CA MET A 484 -19.09 7.77 12.01
C MET A 484 -18.90 8.75 13.17
N MET A 485 -19.75 8.71 14.20
CA MET A 485 -19.65 9.58 15.36
C MET A 485 -18.27 9.49 15.99
N SER A 486 -17.69 10.63 16.36
CA SER A 486 -16.36 10.70 16.97
C SER A 486 -16.24 9.82 18.22
N THR A 487 -17.31 9.72 19.01
CA THR A 487 -17.37 8.88 20.22
C THR A 487 -17.30 7.39 19.94
N ASN A 488 -17.58 6.94 18.71
CA ASN A 488 -17.53 5.52 18.35
C ASN A 488 -16.19 5.13 17.72
N ASN A 489 -15.38 6.11 17.33
CA ASN A 489 -14.12 5.92 16.61
C ASN A 489 -12.94 6.42 17.46
N ILE A 490 -12.79 5.85 18.66
CA ILE A 490 -11.78 6.27 19.64
C ILE A 490 -10.44 5.52 19.53
N LEU A 491 -10.43 4.37 18.86
CA LEU A 491 -9.23 3.56 18.64
C LEU A 491 -8.70 3.73 17.22
N SER A 492 -7.40 3.57 17.06
CA SER A 492 -6.73 3.51 15.77
C SER A 492 -7.07 2.20 15.06
N PRO A 493 -7.53 2.23 13.79
CA PRO A 493 -7.76 1.02 13.01
C PRO A 493 -6.47 0.25 12.68
N ALA A 494 -5.30 0.87 12.81
CA ALA A 494 -4.02 0.26 12.44
C ALA A 494 -3.48 -0.70 13.51
N ASN A 495 -3.60 -0.33 14.80
CA ASN A 495 -2.98 -1.05 15.92
C ASN A 495 -3.93 -1.27 17.13
N GLY A 496 -5.07 -0.59 17.19
CA GLY A 496 -6.04 -0.71 18.29
C GLY A 496 -5.71 0.11 19.54
N GLU A 497 -4.71 0.99 19.48
CA GLU A 497 -4.43 1.96 20.55
C GLU A 497 -5.39 3.16 20.46
N PRO A 498 -5.73 3.84 21.58
CA PRO A 498 -6.55 5.04 21.54
C PRO A 498 -5.92 6.14 20.67
N ILE A 499 -6.70 6.74 19.77
CA ILE A 499 -6.28 7.89 18.95
C ILE A 499 -6.70 9.22 19.58
N ILE A 500 -7.71 9.21 20.46
CA ILE A 500 -8.22 10.37 21.20
C ILE A 500 -7.34 10.76 22.40
N VAL A 501 -6.05 10.41 22.35
CA VAL A 501 -5.11 10.66 23.45
C VAL A 501 -4.92 12.17 23.58
N PRO A 502 -5.04 12.71 24.81
CA PRO A 502 -4.66 14.09 25.10
C PRO A 502 -3.30 14.46 24.49
N SER A 503 -3.23 15.64 23.92
CA SER A 503 -2.01 16.12 23.25
C SER A 503 -1.49 17.39 23.92
N GLN A 504 -0.17 17.60 23.81
CA GLN A 504 0.52 18.84 24.16
C GLN A 504 0.11 19.37 25.56
N ASP A 505 -0.56 20.52 25.61
CA ASP A 505 -0.87 21.28 26.83
C ASP A 505 -1.69 20.46 27.84
N VAL A 506 -2.62 19.63 27.37
CA VAL A 506 -3.43 18.77 28.25
C VAL A 506 -2.54 17.75 28.97
N VAL A 507 -1.59 17.15 28.25
CA VAL A 507 -0.62 16.21 28.82
C VAL A 507 0.28 16.94 29.82
N LEU A 508 0.73 18.14 29.49
CA LEU A 508 1.58 18.94 30.36
C LEU A 508 0.86 19.28 31.68
N GLY A 509 -0.42 19.66 31.62
CA GLY A 509 -1.22 19.94 32.81
C GLY A 509 -1.45 18.72 33.70
N LEU A 510 -1.77 17.56 33.10
CA LEU A 510 -1.93 16.29 33.82
C LEU A 510 -0.61 15.80 34.43
N TYR A 511 0.49 15.94 33.68
CA TYR A 511 1.83 15.62 34.17
C TYR A 511 2.20 16.53 35.34
N TYR A 512 2.05 17.85 35.20
CA TYR A 512 2.33 18.81 36.26
C TYR A 512 1.58 18.47 37.55
N MET A 513 0.26 18.30 37.50
CA MET A 513 -0.53 18.00 38.71
C MET A 513 -0.13 16.67 39.38
N THR A 514 0.37 15.69 38.64
CA THR A 514 0.71 14.35 39.18
C THR A 514 2.17 14.19 39.61
N ARG A 515 3.02 15.20 39.40
CA ARG A 515 4.38 15.23 39.94
C ARG A 515 4.38 15.49 41.44
N GLU A 516 5.40 14.96 42.10
CA GLU A 516 5.72 15.23 43.50
C GLU A 516 6.91 16.17 43.61
N ALA A 517 6.95 16.94 44.69
CA ALA A 517 8.05 17.83 45.04
C ALA A 517 8.41 17.63 46.50
N ILE A 518 9.71 17.68 46.81
CA ILE A 518 10.20 17.59 48.18
C ILE A 518 9.93 18.93 48.89
N ASN A 519 9.52 18.90 50.16
CA ASN A 519 9.29 20.08 51.00
C ASN A 519 8.18 21.02 50.49
N ALA A 520 7.18 20.46 49.79
CA ALA A 520 6.03 21.22 49.33
C ALA A 520 5.02 21.49 50.46
N LYS A 521 4.32 22.63 50.41
CA LYS A 521 3.32 23.02 51.43
C LYS A 521 2.28 21.91 51.61
N GLY A 522 2.11 21.41 52.83
CA GLY A 522 1.17 20.33 53.16
C GLY A 522 1.78 18.93 53.19
N GLU A 523 3.09 18.78 52.98
CA GLU A 523 3.78 17.48 53.05
C GLU A 523 3.54 16.75 54.39
N GLY A 524 3.25 15.45 54.30
CA GLY A 524 3.01 14.56 55.43
C GLY A 524 1.61 14.66 56.06
N ARG A 525 0.72 15.52 55.54
CA ARG A 525 -0.68 15.54 55.99
C ARG A 525 -1.41 14.26 55.61
N VAL A 526 -2.40 13.90 56.42
CA VAL A 526 -3.28 12.74 56.22
C VAL A 526 -4.70 13.27 56.02
N PHE A 527 -5.37 12.84 54.94
CA PHE A 527 -6.73 13.25 54.59
C PHE A 527 -7.70 12.08 54.66
N ALA A 528 -8.91 12.36 55.13
CA ALA A 528 -9.98 11.38 55.34
C ALA A 528 -10.68 10.95 54.05
N ASP A 529 -10.75 11.83 53.05
CA ASP A 529 -11.34 11.57 51.73
C ASP A 529 -10.84 12.56 50.65
N LEU A 530 -11.29 12.38 49.42
CA LEU A 530 -10.94 13.25 48.28
C LEU A 530 -11.54 14.67 48.38
N GLN A 531 -12.64 14.86 49.11
CA GLN A 531 -13.29 16.17 49.24
C GLN A 531 -12.51 17.07 50.20
N GLU A 532 -11.92 16.49 51.23
CA GLU A 532 -11.00 17.19 52.13
C GLU A 532 -9.76 17.66 51.38
N VAL A 533 -9.19 16.81 50.51
CA VAL A 533 -8.04 17.17 49.67
C VAL A 533 -8.37 18.38 48.78
N ASP A 534 -9.52 18.37 48.08
CA ASP A 534 -9.96 19.49 47.23
C ASP A 534 -10.17 20.77 48.03
N ARG A 535 -10.80 20.69 49.20
CA ARG A 535 -11.02 21.85 50.07
C ARG A 535 -9.71 22.47 50.55
N VAL A 536 -8.75 21.65 50.97
CA VAL A 536 -7.45 22.11 51.50
C VAL A 536 -6.58 22.67 50.39
N PHE A 537 -6.59 22.05 49.20
CA PHE A 537 -5.92 22.58 48.02
C PHE A 537 -6.48 23.96 47.63
N ARG A 538 -7.81 24.08 47.51
CA ARG A 538 -8.46 25.36 47.15
C ARG A 538 -8.31 26.45 48.21
N ALA A 539 -8.12 26.07 49.48
CA ALA A 539 -7.77 27.01 50.54
C ALA A 539 -6.32 27.52 50.47
N GLY A 540 -5.49 26.96 49.56
CA GLY A 540 -4.07 27.28 49.44
C GLY A 540 -3.21 26.68 50.55
N GLU A 541 -3.74 25.71 51.30
CA GLU A 541 -3.09 25.09 52.46
C GLU A 541 -2.29 23.82 52.12
N ALA A 542 -2.42 23.32 50.89
CA ALA A 542 -1.57 22.28 50.34
C ALA A 542 -1.22 22.58 48.87
N SER A 543 0.00 22.22 48.45
CA SER A 543 0.43 22.27 47.06
C SER A 543 0.01 21.00 46.32
N LEU A 544 -0.21 21.08 45.00
CA LEU A 544 -0.51 19.91 44.15
C LEU A 544 0.54 18.80 44.28
N HIS A 545 1.80 19.20 44.45
CA HIS A 545 2.95 18.29 44.47
C HIS A 545 3.28 17.74 45.86
N ALA A 546 2.55 18.16 46.90
CA ALA A 546 2.81 17.72 48.28
C ALA A 546 2.52 16.23 48.45
N ARG A 547 3.49 15.50 49.03
CA ARG A 547 3.35 14.09 49.41
C ARG A 547 2.43 13.98 50.62
N VAL A 548 1.32 13.29 50.47
CA VAL A 548 0.24 13.20 51.47
C VAL A 548 -0.29 11.78 51.55
N LYS A 549 -0.93 11.43 52.66
CA LYS A 549 -1.64 10.15 52.80
C LYS A 549 -3.12 10.40 52.64
N VAL A 550 -3.78 9.68 51.74
CA VAL A 550 -5.22 9.84 51.51
C VAL A 550 -5.90 8.49 51.68
N ARG A 551 -7.03 8.46 52.37
CA ARG A 551 -7.92 7.29 52.37
C ARG A 551 -8.68 7.26 51.04
N ILE A 552 -8.38 6.26 50.22
CA ILE A 552 -9.00 6.04 48.92
C ILE A 552 -10.04 4.92 49.05
N ASN A 553 -11.26 5.20 48.59
CA ASN A 553 -12.33 4.22 48.42
C ASN A 553 -12.40 3.88 46.93
N GLU A 554 -11.86 2.72 46.54
CA GLU A 554 -11.84 2.27 45.15
C GLU A 554 -12.80 1.11 44.94
N THR A 555 -13.43 1.09 43.77
CA THR A 555 -14.26 -0.02 43.31
C THR A 555 -13.54 -0.64 42.13
N ILE A 556 -13.09 -1.89 42.25
CA ILE A 556 -12.35 -2.60 41.22
C ILE A 556 -13.31 -3.59 40.57
N LYS A 557 -13.33 -3.60 39.25
CA LYS A 557 -14.03 -4.61 38.48
C LYS A 557 -13.03 -5.69 38.13
N ASP A 558 -13.16 -6.84 38.79
CA ASP A 558 -12.31 -8.00 38.55
C ASP A 558 -12.61 -8.60 37.18
N ARG A 559 -11.69 -9.48 36.76
CA ARG A 559 -11.67 -10.10 35.43
C ARG A 559 -12.93 -10.90 35.11
N ASP A 560 -13.55 -11.49 36.14
CA ASP A 560 -14.79 -12.28 36.04
C ASP A 560 -16.06 -11.40 36.02
N GLY A 561 -15.90 -10.07 36.11
CA GLY A 561 -16.98 -9.11 36.22
C GLY A 561 -17.48 -8.88 37.65
N SER A 562 -16.93 -9.57 38.66
CA SER A 562 -17.20 -9.28 40.05
C SER A 562 -16.68 -7.89 40.43
N ILE A 563 -17.41 -7.21 41.31
CA ILE A 563 -17.07 -5.86 41.75
C ILE A 563 -16.60 -5.95 43.21
N THR A 564 -15.33 -5.66 43.44
CA THR A 564 -14.72 -5.61 44.78
C THR A 564 -14.56 -4.16 45.22
N LYS A 565 -14.97 -3.85 46.46
CA LYS A 565 -14.81 -2.52 47.05
C LYS A 565 -13.71 -2.57 48.10
N ASN A 566 -12.65 -1.80 47.87
CA ASN A 566 -11.50 -1.72 48.75
C ASN A 566 -11.35 -0.31 49.31
N THR A 567 -11.02 -0.23 50.60
CA THR A 567 -10.69 1.04 51.26
C THR A 567 -9.32 0.91 51.87
N ARG A 568 -8.37 1.74 51.40
CA ARG A 568 -6.99 1.75 51.91
C ARG A 568 -6.44 3.17 52.01
N ILE A 569 -5.50 3.38 52.92
CA ILE A 569 -4.73 4.62 53.01
C ILE A 569 -3.51 4.45 52.11
N VAL A 570 -3.31 5.36 51.17
CA VAL A 570 -2.26 5.27 50.15
C VAL A 570 -1.37 6.52 50.23
N ASP A 571 -0.06 6.32 50.07
CA ASP A 571 0.89 7.41 49.91
C ASP A 571 0.78 7.95 48.47
N THR A 572 0.47 9.24 48.33
CA THR A 572 0.20 9.87 47.03
C THR A 572 0.49 11.37 47.06
N THR A 573 0.10 12.10 46.01
CA THR A 573 0.13 13.57 45.98
C THR A 573 -1.28 14.15 45.97
N VAL A 574 -1.43 15.40 46.40
CA VAL A 574 -2.69 16.14 46.32
C VAL A 574 -3.26 16.10 44.91
N GLY A 575 -2.43 16.34 43.89
CA GLY A 575 -2.90 16.33 42.50
C GLY A 575 -3.26 14.93 41.98
N ARG A 576 -2.56 13.85 42.36
CA ARG A 576 -2.96 12.47 42.01
C ARG A 576 -4.31 12.10 42.65
N ALA A 577 -4.55 12.51 43.89
CA ALA A 577 -5.84 12.33 44.55
C ALA A 577 -6.97 13.13 43.86
N LEU A 578 -6.72 14.38 43.45
CA LEU A 578 -7.68 15.17 42.68
C LEU A 578 -7.98 14.55 41.31
N LEU A 579 -6.97 13.99 40.65
CA LEU A 579 -7.16 13.29 39.38
C LEU A 579 -8.06 12.06 39.52
N PHE A 580 -8.00 11.35 40.66
CA PHE A 580 -8.85 10.19 40.89
C PHE A 580 -10.35 10.53 40.98
N GLN A 581 -10.71 11.79 41.27
CA GLN A 581 -12.12 12.20 41.27
C GLN A 581 -12.82 12.06 39.91
N ILE A 582 -12.06 12.12 38.80
CA ILE A 582 -12.61 11.99 37.45
C ILE A 582 -12.53 10.56 36.90
N VAL A 583 -11.82 9.66 37.58
CA VAL A 583 -11.62 8.27 37.17
C VAL A 583 -12.94 7.50 37.38
N PRO A 584 -13.45 6.77 36.37
CA PRO A 584 -14.69 6.00 36.52
C PRO A 584 -14.54 4.85 37.52
N GLU A 585 -15.66 4.46 38.13
CA GLU A 585 -15.74 3.26 38.96
C GLU A 585 -15.33 2.01 38.17
N GLY A 586 -14.55 1.11 38.77
CA GLY A 586 -14.03 -0.10 38.15
C GLY A 586 -12.51 -0.11 37.95
N MET A 587 -11.83 1.03 38.11
CA MET A 587 -10.37 1.15 37.97
C MET A 587 -9.66 1.31 39.32
N SER A 588 -8.48 0.71 39.43
CA SER A 588 -7.60 0.87 40.60
C SER A 588 -6.93 2.25 40.63
N PHE A 589 -6.77 2.80 41.83
CA PHE A 589 -6.00 4.02 42.08
C PHE A 589 -4.52 3.89 41.67
N ASP A 590 -3.97 2.68 41.69
CA ASP A 590 -2.55 2.45 41.36
C ASP A 590 -2.22 2.89 39.92
N VAL A 591 -3.20 2.87 39.01
CA VAL A 591 -3.01 3.27 37.61
C VAL A 591 -2.74 4.78 37.48
N VAL A 592 -3.30 5.59 38.38
CA VAL A 592 -3.10 7.06 38.43
C VAL A 592 -2.02 7.49 39.44
N ASN A 593 -1.56 6.60 40.33
CA ASN A 593 -0.56 6.93 41.33
C ASN A 593 0.88 6.98 40.78
N GLN A 594 1.06 7.66 39.65
CA GLN A 594 2.34 7.84 38.96
C GLN A 594 2.34 9.18 38.20
N PRO A 595 3.51 9.70 37.78
CA PRO A 595 3.57 10.86 36.89
C PRO A 595 2.89 10.55 35.56
N MET A 596 1.81 11.27 35.24
CA MET A 596 0.98 11.03 34.06
C MET A 596 1.63 11.57 32.78
N LYS A 597 2.66 10.87 32.31
CA LYS A 597 3.29 11.10 30.99
C LYS A 597 2.34 10.71 29.86
N LYS A 598 2.59 11.18 28.64
CA LYS A 598 1.78 10.85 27.45
C LYS A 598 1.50 9.35 27.28
N LYS A 599 2.54 8.50 27.43
CA LYS A 599 2.40 7.04 27.34
C LYS A 599 1.53 6.46 28.46
N ALA A 600 1.67 6.97 29.68
CA ALA A 600 0.86 6.55 30.83
C ALA A 600 -0.61 6.94 30.64
N ILE A 601 -0.89 8.16 30.15
CA ILE A 601 -2.26 8.62 29.82
C ILE A 601 -2.88 7.72 28.74
N SER A 602 -2.13 7.40 27.69
CA SER A 602 -2.61 6.49 26.63
C SER A 602 -2.94 5.11 27.17
N LYS A 603 -2.10 4.55 28.05
CA LYS A 603 -2.35 3.26 28.72
C LYS A 603 -3.58 3.33 29.63
N LEU A 604 -3.76 4.44 30.36
CA LEU A 604 -4.92 4.65 31.24
C LEU A 604 -6.23 4.69 30.44
N ILE A 605 -6.28 5.42 29.33
CA ILE A 605 -7.47 5.45 28.44
C ILE A 605 -7.72 4.06 27.84
N ASN A 606 -6.67 3.35 27.41
CA ASN A 606 -6.80 2.00 26.86
C ASN A 606 -7.36 1.03 27.91
N LEU A 607 -6.83 1.06 29.13
CA LEU A 607 -7.31 0.23 30.23
C LEU A 607 -8.78 0.53 30.54
N CYS A 608 -9.16 1.81 30.64
CA CYS A 608 -10.55 2.24 30.84
C CYS A 608 -11.48 1.67 29.78
N TYR A 609 -11.05 1.70 28.51
CA TYR A 609 -11.82 1.12 27.41
C TYR A 609 -12.04 -0.38 27.54
N ARG A 610 -11.01 -1.12 27.96
CA ARG A 610 -11.06 -2.57 28.08
C ARG A 610 -11.82 -3.06 29.31
N THR A 611 -11.84 -2.30 30.42
CA THR A 611 -12.47 -2.74 31.68
C THR A 611 -13.89 -2.21 31.86
N VAL A 612 -14.10 -0.92 31.61
CA VAL A 612 -15.37 -0.22 31.89
C VAL A 612 -16.25 -0.15 30.64
N GLY A 613 -15.64 0.15 29.48
CA GLY A 613 -16.31 0.20 28.18
C GLY A 613 -16.35 1.60 27.56
N LEU A 614 -17.04 1.72 26.43
CA LEU A 614 -16.98 2.90 25.55
C LEU A 614 -17.50 4.18 26.20
N LYS A 615 -18.70 4.15 26.80
CA LYS A 615 -19.39 5.35 27.29
C LYS A 615 -18.59 6.05 28.37
N ASP A 616 -18.13 5.30 29.37
CA ASP A 616 -17.37 5.84 30.49
C ASP A 616 -15.98 6.30 30.06
N THR A 617 -15.36 5.62 29.09
CA THR A 617 -14.10 6.06 28.48
C THR A 617 -14.23 7.41 27.78
N VAL A 618 -15.33 7.64 27.06
CA VAL A 618 -15.58 8.92 26.38
C VAL A 618 -15.78 10.04 27.38
N ILE A 619 -16.58 9.82 28.43
CA ILE A 619 -16.79 10.80 29.50
C ILE A 619 -15.47 11.11 30.19
N PHE A 620 -14.70 10.06 30.49
CA PHE A 620 -13.40 10.18 31.13
C PHE A 620 -12.40 10.96 30.28
N ALA A 621 -12.36 10.73 28.95
CA ALA A 621 -11.50 11.47 28.03
C ALA A 621 -11.85 12.97 27.98
N ASP A 622 -13.14 13.32 27.95
CA ASP A 622 -13.60 14.72 28.03
C ASP A 622 -13.17 15.35 29.37
N GLN A 623 -13.36 14.66 30.50
CA GLN A 623 -12.95 15.17 31.81
C GLN A 623 -11.43 15.32 31.94
N LEU A 624 -10.65 14.39 31.40
CA LEU A 624 -9.20 14.49 31.33
C LEU A 624 -8.76 15.73 30.54
N MET A 625 -9.45 16.04 29.43
CA MET A 625 -9.18 17.24 28.63
C MET A 625 -9.42 18.52 29.43
N TYR A 626 -10.60 18.66 30.06
CA TYR A 626 -10.92 19.85 30.85
C TYR A 626 -9.96 20.02 32.03
N THR A 627 -9.68 18.93 32.74
CA THR A 627 -8.73 18.90 33.86
C THR A 627 -7.33 19.31 33.41
N GLY A 628 -6.84 18.73 32.32
CA GLY A 628 -5.52 19.05 31.79
C GLY A 628 -5.38 20.51 31.38
N PHE A 629 -6.37 21.10 30.69
CA PHE A 629 -6.31 22.53 30.35
C PHE A 629 -6.35 23.45 31.58
N ALA A 630 -7.19 23.13 32.57
CA ALA A 630 -7.28 23.92 33.80
C ALA A 630 -5.95 23.92 34.56
N TYR A 631 -5.37 22.74 34.79
CA TYR A 631 -4.10 22.62 35.52
C TYR A 631 -2.88 23.05 34.69
N SER A 632 -2.94 22.97 33.35
CA SER A 632 -1.93 23.57 32.48
C SER A 632 -1.89 25.09 32.66
N THR A 633 -3.06 25.75 32.72
CA THR A 633 -3.14 27.20 32.96
C THR A 633 -2.58 27.56 34.35
N ILE A 634 -2.92 26.79 35.39
CA ILE A 634 -2.42 27.01 36.76
C ILE A 634 -0.90 26.78 36.86
N SER A 635 -0.36 25.86 36.06
CA SER A 635 1.07 25.50 36.12
C SER A 635 2.01 26.67 35.82
N GLY A 636 1.57 27.66 35.03
CA GLY A 636 2.39 28.78 34.62
C GLY A 636 3.66 28.40 33.85
N VAL A 637 3.73 27.19 33.29
CA VAL A 637 4.89 26.71 32.53
C VAL A 637 5.11 27.62 31.33
N SER A 638 6.34 28.16 31.23
CA SER A 638 6.77 29.08 30.17
C SER A 638 8.12 28.64 29.62
N ILE A 639 8.59 29.24 28.52
CA ILE A 639 9.92 28.98 27.97
C ILE A 639 10.71 30.28 28.00
N GLY A 640 11.79 30.30 28.78
CA GLY A 640 12.75 31.38 28.87
C GLY A 640 14.14 30.98 28.36
N VAL A 641 15.00 31.97 28.11
CA VAL A 641 16.38 31.72 27.65
C VAL A 641 17.22 30.98 28.70
N ASN A 642 16.88 31.15 29.98
CA ASN A 642 17.56 30.52 31.12
C ASN A 642 17.16 29.07 31.32
N ASP A 643 16.07 28.61 30.70
CA ASP A 643 15.64 27.21 30.80
C ASP A 643 16.59 26.29 30.01
N PHE A 644 17.34 26.84 29.06
CA PHE A 644 18.29 26.13 28.20
C PHE A 644 19.67 26.00 28.88
N VAL A 645 19.76 25.26 29.97
CA VAL A 645 21.02 25.08 30.74
C VAL A 645 22.07 24.35 29.90
N ILE A 646 23.19 25.03 29.62
CA ILE A 646 24.34 24.45 28.91
C ILE A 646 25.20 23.70 29.95
N PRO A 647 25.60 22.44 29.71
CA PRO A 647 26.45 21.71 30.65
C PRO A 647 27.88 22.27 30.64
N ASP A 648 28.46 22.46 31.82
CA ASP A 648 29.84 22.96 31.98
C ASP A 648 30.87 21.99 31.37
N GLU A 649 30.57 20.69 31.38
CA GLU A 649 31.40 19.63 30.79
C GLU A 649 31.54 19.74 29.27
N LYS A 650 30.65 20.50 28.59
CA LYS A 650 30.64 20.65 27.14
C LYS A 650 32.00 21.09 26.60
N ALA A 651 32.61 22.12 27.21
CA ALA A 651 33.88 22.66 26.74
C ALA A 651 34.97 21.57 26.78
N ARG A 652 35.05 20.82 27.89
CA ARG A 652 36.00 19.72 28.06
C ARG A 652 35.81 18.61 27.03
N ILE A 653 34.57 18.21 26.73
CA ILE A 653 34.28 17.15 25.75
C ILE A 653 34.67 17.60 24.34
N ILE A 654 34.38 18.86 23.97
CA ILE A 654 34.72 19.41 22.67
C ILE A 654 36.24 19.54 22.51
N ASP A 655 36.95 20.01 23.54
CA ASP A 655 38.40 20.15 23.50
C ASP A 655 39.09 18.78 23.35
N ALA A 656 38.63 17.76 24.09
CA ALA A 656 39.13 16.38 23.97
C ALA A 656 38.92 15.82 22.56
N ALA A 657 37.70 15.94 22.01
CA ALA A 657 37.41 15.48 20.65
C ALA A 657 38.21 16.25 19.60
N THR A 658 38.43 17.56 19.80
CA THR A 658 39.23 18.38 18.87
C THR A 658 40.70 17.94 18.86
N GLU A 659 41.25 17.59 20.01
CA GLU A 659 42.63 17.09 20.10
C GLU A 659 42.78 15.70 19.48
N GLU A 660 41.84 14.79 19.74
CA GLU A 660 41.82 13.47 19.08
C GLU A 660 41.68 13.59 17.54
N VAL A 661 40.89 14.56 17.05
CA VAL A 661 40.84 14.85 15.60
C VAL A 661 42.21 15.26 15.08
N LYS A 662 42.93 16.18 15.76
CA LYS A 662 44.29 16.60 15.34
C LYS A 662 45.26 15.42 15.31
N GLU A 663 45.17 14.50 16.27
CA GLU A 663 45.98 13.28 16.25
C GLU A 663 45.67 12.43 15.01
N ILE A 664 44.40 12.22 14.66
CA ILE A 664 44.02 11.50 13.44
C ILE A 664 44.48 12.24 12.18
N GLU A 665 44.44 13.58 12.16
CA GLU A 665 44.98 14.38 11.06
C GLU A 665 46.50 14.25 10.94
N SER A 666 47.21 14.16 12.07
CA SER A 666 48.65 13.91 12.09
C SER A 666 48.99 12.50 11.60
N GLN A 667 48.19 11.49 11.96
CA GLN A 667 48.31 10.11 11.45
C GLN A 667 48.08 10.06 9.94
N TYR A 668 47.15 10.86 9.41
CA TYR A 668 46.93 10.98 7.98
C TYR A 668 48.11 11.66 7.29
N ALA A 669 48.63 12.76 7.88
CA ALA A 669 49.81 13.46 7.37
C ALA A 669 51.07 12.58 7.40
N SER A 670 51.16 11.62 8.33
CA SER A 670 52.24 10.63 8.41
C SER A 670 51.97 9.37 7.57
N GLY A 671 50.84 9.27 6.86
CA GLY A 671 50.50 8.14 5.99
C GLY A 671 50.01 6.86 6.71
N LEU A 672 49.75 6.91 8.02
CA LEU A 672 49.30 5.77 8.83
C LEU A 672 47.84 5.40 8.59
N VAL A 673 47.02 6.35 8.11
CA VAL A 673 45.60 6.15 7.81
C VAL A 673 45.28 6.67 6.42
N THR A 674 44.34 6.00 5.74
CA THR A 674 43.83 6.48 4.46
C THR A 674 42.87 7.66 4.65
N GLN A 675 42.61 8.43 3.58
CA GLN A 675 41.64 9.54 3.65
C GLN A 675 40.22 9.05 4.00
N GLY A 676 39.83 7.86 3.53
CA GLY A 676 38.53 7.26 3.85
C GLY A 676 38.41 6.86 5.32
N GLU A 677 39.46 6.25 5.88
CA GLU A 677 39.54 5.92 7.30
C GLU A 677 39.58 7.18 8.17
N LYS A 678 40.37 8.20 7.80
CA LYS A 678 40.38 9.51 8.45
C LYS A 678 38.95 10.06 8.55
N TYR A 679 38.25 10.14 7.41
CA TYR A 679 36.89 10.68 7.35
C TYR A 679 35.92 9.89 8.25
N ASN A 680 35.96 8.56 8.23
CA ASN A 680 35.10 7.73 9.08
C ASN A 680 35.44 7.89 10.57
N LYS A 681 36.72 7.84 10.95
CA LYS A 681 37.16 8.03 12.34
C LYS A 681 36.76 9.39 12.89
N VAL A 682 36.94 10.46 12.10
CA VAL A 682 36.55 11.83 12.48
C VAL A 682 35.03 11.94 12.70
N ILE A 683 34.22 11.33 11.82
CA ILE A 683 32.75 11.32 11.99
C ILE A 683 32.33 10.57 13.24
N ASP A 684 32.89 9.38 13.47
CA ASP A 684 32.53 8.53 14.60
C ASP A 684 32.90 9.21 15.93
N LEU A 685 34.06 9.88 15.97
CA LEU A 685 34.50 10.69 17.10
C LEU A 685 33.55 11.87 17.38
N TRP A 686 33.17 12.63 16.36
CA TRP A 686 32.21 13.73 16.54
C TRP A 686 30.81 13.26 16.92
N SER A 687 30.40 12.08 16.45
CA SER A 687 29.13 11.46 16.86
C SER A 687 29.18 11.07 18.34
N LYS A 688 30.29 10.47 18.79
CA LYS A 688 30.51 10.12 20.20
C LYS A 688 30.52 11.36 21.09
N ALA A 689 31.27 12.41 20.72
CA ALA A 689 31.29 13.67 21.45
C ALA A 689 29.89 14.31 21.55
N ASN A 690 29.11 14.30 20.47
CA ASN A 690 27.74 14.81 20.47
C ASN A 690 26.82 14.03 21.43
N ASP A 691 26.99 12.71 21.51
CA ASP A 691 26.22 11.86 22.43
C ASP A 691 26.66 12.05 23.90
N GLU A 692 27.96 12.23 24.15
CA GLU A 692 28.48 12.57 25.48
C GLU A 692 27.98 13.93 25.97
N VAL A 693 28.03 14.96 25.12
CA VAL A 693 27.45 16.28 25.43
C VAL A 693 25.95 16.15 25.70
N SER A 694 25.23 15.33 24.93
CA SER A 694 23.81 15.08 25.14
C SER A 694 23.51 14.42 26.48
N LYS A 695 24.33 13.44 26.90
CA LYS A 695 24.19 12.76 28.20
C LYS A 695 24.47 13.72 29.35
N ALA A 696 25.55 14.50 29.26
CA ALA A 696 25.90 15.51 30.28
C ALA A 696 24.79 16.57 30.42
N MET A 697 24.29 17.09 29.30
CA MET A 697 23.17 18.03 29.27
C MET A 697 21.92 17.46 29.95
N MET A 698 21.52 16.22 29.61
CA MET A 698 20.33 15.61 30.19
C MET A 698 20.51 15.32 31.69
N ALA A 699 21.70 14.91 32.13
CA ALA A 699 22.00 14.71 33.54
C ALA A 699 21.81 16.02 34.32
N ASN A 700 22.44 17.11 33.87
CA ASN A 700 22.35 18.44 34.50
C ASN A 700 20.93 19.03 34.45
N LEU A 701 20.17 18.78 33.38
CA LEU A 701 18.83 19.31 33.22
C LEU A 701 17.77 18.50 34.00
N SER A 702 17.99 17.20 34.20
CA SER A 702 16.99 16.29 34.77
C SER A 702 16.87 16.36 36.29
N LYS A 703 17.93 16.77 37.00
CA LYS A 703 17.99 16.81 38.46
C LYS A 703 18.15 18.23 38.96
N GLU A 704 17.53 18.50 40.11
CA GLU A 704 17.64 19.76 40.83
C GLU A 704 17.89 19.45 42.32
N LYS A 705 18.82 20.17 42.94
CA LYS A 705 19.11 20.05 44.37
C LYS A 705 18.15 20.94 45.16
N VAL A 706 17.45 20.36 46.12
CA VAL A 706 16.49 21.04 46.99
C VAL A 706 16.74 20.71 48.45
N ILE A 707 16.32 21.61 49.35
CA ILE A 707 16.44 21.41 50.79
C ILE A 707 15.21 20.66 51.28
N ASP A 708 15.42 19.47 51.85
CA ASP A 708 14.36 18.66 52.44
C ASP A 708 13.81 19.29 53.74
N ARG A 709 12.83 18.63 54.36
CA ARG A 709 12.22 19.11 55.61
C ARG A 709 13.19 19.09 56.80
N GLU A 710 14.22 18.25 56.75
CA GLU A 710 15.24 18.09 57.80
C GLU A 710 16.43 19.05 57.63
N GLY A 711 16.48 19.77 56.49
CA GLY A 711 17.54 20.71 56.15
C GLY A 711 18.67 20.10 55.31
N ASN A 712 18.54 18.85 54.85
CA ASN A 712 19.54 18.20 54.00
C ASN A 712 19.31 18.54 52.53
N GLU A 713 20.40 18.56 51.75
CA GLU A 713 20.30 18.59 50.29
C GLU A 713 19.82 17.24 49.77
N ALA A 714 18.64 17.22 49.17
CA ALA A 714 18.09 16.08 48.46
C ALA A 714 17.99 16.40 46.96
N GLU A 715 18.23 15.40 46.13
CA GLU A 715 18.00 15.52 44.69
C GLU A 715 16.54 15.20 44.36
N GLN A 716 15.89 16.09 43.61
CA GLN A 716 14.59 15.84 43.01
C GLN A 716 14.65 15.94 41.49
N ASP A 717 13.63 15.42 40.81
CA ASP A 717 13.49 15.65 39.37
C ASP A 717 13.19 17.14 39.11
N SER A 718 13.92 17.74 38.17
CA SER A 718 13.90 19.18 37.91
C SER A 718 12.50 19.69 37.53
N PHE A 719 12.13 20.86 38.05
CA PHE A 719 10.93 21.59 37.63
C PHE A 719 11.18 22.59 36.49
N ASN A 720 12.34 22.50 35.82
CA ASN A 720 12.63 23.25 34.62
C ASN A 720 11.57 22.96 33.52
N SER A 721 11.02 24.02 32.93
CA SER A 721 9.96 23.93 31.92
C SER A 721 10.34 23.08 30.71
N MET A 722 11.56 23.22 30.19
CA MET A 722 12.01 22.48 29.02
C MET A 722 12.13 20.98 29.33
N TYR A 723 12.65 20.65 30.52
CA TYR A 723 12.68 19.27 31.00
C TYR A 723 11.27 18.71 31.12
N MET A 724 10.35 19.46 31.76
CA MET A 724 8.96 19.04 31.92
C MET A 724 8.25 18.78 30.59
N MET A 725 8.45 19.64 29.59
CA MET A 725 7.84 19.47 28.27
C MET A 725 8.32 18.18 27.58
N ALA A 726 9.62 17.87 27.67
CA ALA A 726 10.19 16.68 27.08
C ALA A 726 9.89 15.39 27.87
N ASP A 727 10.00 15.42 29.20
CA ASP A 727 9.75 14.25 30.05
C ASP A 727 8.27 13.86 30.08
N SER A 728 7.36 14.85 30.07
CA SER A 728 5.92 14.60 29.91
C SER A 728 5.57 13.97 28.57
N GLY A 729 6.40 14.19 27.55
CA GLY A 729 6.11 13.85 26.16
C GLY A 729 5.06 14.75 25.52
N ALA A 730 4.75 15.90 26.12
CA ALA A 730 3.83 16.90 25.58
C ALA A 730 4.37 17.49 24.28
N ARG A 731 5.62 17.97 24.32
CA ARG A 731 6.36 18.52 23.17
C ARG A 731 7.85 18.56 23.50
N GLY A 732 8.69 18.29 22.51
CA GLY A 732 10.15 18.23 22.74
C GLY A 732 10.64 16.80 22.77
N SER A 733 11.77 16.55 22.11
CA SER A 733 12.55 15.32 22.25
C SER A 733 13.94 15.63 22.78
N ALA A 734 14.62 14.64 23.35
CA ALA A 734 16.01 14.79 23.78
C ALA A 734 16.90 15.33 22.64
N ALA A 735 16.64 14.91 21.39
CA ALA A 735 17.33 15.41 20.21
C ALA A 735 17.08 16.90 19.93
N GLN A 736 15.88 17.43 20.21
CA GLN A 736 15.56 18.85 20.08
C GLN A 736 16.19 19.67 21.21
N ILE A 737 16.14 19.18 22.45
CA ILE A 737 16.82 19.82 23.60
C ILE A 737 18.33 19.90 23.33
N ARG A 738 18.92 18.83 22.80
CA ARG A 738 20.34 18.76 22.43
C ARG A 738 20.75 19.90 21.50
N GLN A 739 19.92 20.25 20.52
CA GLN A 739 20.20 21.38 19.61
C GLN A 739 20.04 22.74 20.29
N LEU A 740 19.23 22.85 21.33
CA LEU A 740 18.98 24.09 22.06
C LEU A 740 20.07 24.40 23.09
N ALA A 741 20.52 23.40 23.86
CA ALA A 741 21.43 23.59 25.00
C ALA A 741 22.76 22.79 24.91
N GLY A 742 22.81 21.71 24.15
CA GLY A 742 24.03 20.89 23.97
C GLY A 742 24.91 21.41 22.83
N MET A 743 25.06 20.61 21.78
CA MET A 743 25.60 21.01 20.49
C MET A 743 24.67 20.50 19.38
N ARG A 744 24.66 21.16 18.21
CA ARG A 744 23.79 20.75 17.12
C ARG A 744 24.30 19.49 16.39
N GLY A 745 25.61 19.29 16.34
CA GLY A 745 26.24 18.07 15.82
C GLY A 745 26.48 18.07 14.31
N LEU A 746 26.53 16.88 13.72
CA LEU A 746 26.87 16.63 12.32
C LEU A 746 25.68 16.84 11.38
N MET A 747 25.90 17.51 10.24
CA MET A 747 24.88 17.80 9.23
C MET A 747 25.14 17.01 7.94
N ALA A 748 24.08 16.69 7.20
CA ALA A 748 24.18 16.01 5.91
C ALA A 748 24.20 17.00 4.73
N LYS A 749 24.97 16.67 3.70
CA LYS A 749 24.92 17.32 2.38
C LYS A 749 23.67 16.88 1.61
N PRO A 750 23.31 17.58 0.51
CA PRO A 750 22.18 17.19 -0.33
C PRO A 750 22.31 15.78 -0.94
N ASP A 751 23.53 15.28 -1.14
CA ASP A 751 23.81 13.91 -1.61
C ASP A 751 23.61 12.83 -0.53
N GLY A 752 23.50 13.21 0.75
CA GLY A 752 23.38 12.30 1.89
C GLY A 752 24.70 12.00 2.63
N SER A 753 25.84 12.44 2.11
CA SER A 753 27.12 12.35 2.83
C SER A 753 27.14 13.28 4.04
N ILE A 754 27.87 12.90 5.08
CA ILE A 754 27.99 13.67 6.32
C ILE A 754 29.12 14.69 6.15
N ILE A 755 28.93 15.90 6.66
CA ILE A 755 29.97 16.93 6.65
C ILE A 755 30.88 16.66 7.86
N GLU A 756 32.18 16.49 7.61
CA GLU A 756 33.18 16.19 8.66
C GLU A 756 33.31 17.30 9.72
N THR A 757 32.95 18.54 9.35
CA THR A 757 32.93 19.70 10.26
C THR A 757 31.59 19.76 11.01
N PRO A 758 31.55 19.50 12.34
CA PRO A 758 30.32 19.58 13.12
C PRO A 758 29.91 21.03 13.43
N ILE A 759 28.66 21.20 13.87
CA ILE A 759 28.20 22.43 14.52
C ILE A 759 28.31 22.24 16.04
N THR A 760 29.39 22.75 16.63
CA THR A 760 29.67 22.73 18.08
C THR A 760 28.79 23.69 18.88
N ALA A 761 28.28 24.73 18.23
CA ALA A 761 27.36 25.69 18.85
C ALA A 761 25.93 25.11 18.98
N ASN A 762 25.16 25.69 19.91
CA ASN A 762 23.72 25.45 20.05
C ASN A 762 22.90 26.71 19.73
N PHE A 763 21.56 26.60 19.74
CA PHE A 763 20.70 27.75 19.45
C PHE A 763 20.73 28.84 20.53
N ARG A 764 21.07 28.51 21.79
CA ARG A 764 21.24 29.52 22.85
C ARG A 764 22.49 30.37 22.63
N GLU A 765 23.61 29.76 22.24
CA GLU A 765 24.88 30.41 21.92
C GLU A 765 24.82 31.18 20.59
N GLY A 766 24.00 30.70 19.65
CA GLY A 766 23.89 31.24 18.29
C GLY A 766 24.80 30.51 17.30
N LEU A 767 24.42 30.57 16.01
CA LEU A 767 25.19 29.95 14.92
C LEU A 767 25.93 31.02 14.13
N ASN A 768 27.21 30.78 13.84
CA ASN A 768 27.94 31.65 12.91
C ASN A 768 27.45 31.44 11.46
N VAL A 769 27.86 32.34 10.55
CA VAL A 769 27.38 32.33 9.16
C VAL A 769 27.65 30.98 8.47
N LEU A 770 28.81 30.37 8.70
CA LEU A 770 29.19 29.11 8.09
C LEU A 770 28.36 27.94 8.63
N GLN A 771 28.21 27.84 9.95
CA GLN A 771 27.38 26.81 10.60
C GLN A 771 25.92 26.90 10.19
N TYR A 772 25.38 28.12 10.10
CA TYR A 772 24.03 28.35 9.59
C TYR A 772 23.89 27.93 8.12
N PHE A 773 24.87 28.27 7.28
CA PHE A 773 24.90 27.87 5.87
C PHE A 773 24.94 26.35 5.71
N ILE A 774 25.83 25.66 6.43
CA ILE A 774 25.95 24.20 6.48
C ILE A 774 24.60 23.56 6.85
N SER A 775 23.95 24.08 7.90
CA SER A 775 22.64 23.61 8.34
C SER A 775 21.55 23.77 7.28
N THR A 776 21.66 24.75 6.39
CA THR A 776 20.61 25.05 5.40
C THR A 776 20.49 23.94 4.35
N HIS A 777 21.58 23.24 4.04
CA HIS A 777 21.57 22.13 3.08
C HIS A 777 20.67 20.98 3.54
N GLY A 778 20.85 20.50 4.78
CA GLY A 778 20.02 19.45 5.36
C GLY A 778 18.55 19.87 5.50
N ALA A 779 18.30 21.09 5.99
CA ALA A 779 16.94 21.61 6.13
C ALA A 779 16.19 21.75 4.80
N ARG A 780 16.85 22.28 3.75
CA ARG A 780 16.26 22.42 2.42
C ARG A 780 15.98 21.06 1.78
N LYS A 781 16.90 20.08 1.92
CA LYS A 781 16.66 18.71 1.45
C LYS A 781 15.46 18.09 2.16
N GLY A 782 15.37 18.23 3.48
CA GLY A 782 14.22 17.76 4.26
C GLY A 782 12.88 18.32 3.76
N LEU A 783 12.81 19.63 3.52
CA LEU A 783 11.62 20.29 2.97
C LEU A 783 11.25 19.79 1.56
N ALA A 784 12.24 19.69 0.67
CA ALA A 784 12.03 19.22 -0.70
C ALA A 784 11.57 17.75 -0.74
N ASP A 785 12.17 16.91 0.10
CA ASP A 785 11.81 15.49 0.24
C ASP A 785 10.39 15.33 0.78
N THR A 786 10.01 16.07 1.82
CA THR A 786 8.64 16.02 2.33
C THR A 786 7.65 16.44 1.24
N ALA A 787 7.89 17.54 0.51
CA ALA A 787 7.00 18.01 -0.55
C ALA A 787 6.82 17.00 -1.70
N LEU A 788 7.90 16.34 -2.14
CA LEU A 788 7.87 15.38 -3.24
C LEU A 788 7.37 13.99 -2.81
N LYS A 789 7.83 13.48 -1.65
CA LYS A 789 7.53 12.12 -1.19
C LYS A 789 6.10 11.96 -0.69
N THR A 790 5.43 13.03 -0.23
CA THR A 790 3.99 12.99 0.10
C THR A 790 3.12 12.53 -1.08
N ALA A 791 3.43 12.97 -2.31
CA ALA A 791 2.72 12.55 -3.51
C ALA A 791 2.88 11.05 -3.79
N ASN A 792 4.05 10.48 -3.50
CA ASN A 792 4.34 9.05 -3.67
C ASN A 792 3.55 8.20 -2.66
N SER A 793 3.43 8.67 -1.41
CA SER A 793 2.65 7.98 -0.38
C SER A 793 1.15 7.99 -0.70
N GLY A 794 0.60 9.13 -1.12
CA GLY A 794 -0.78 9.22 -1.58
C GLY A 794 -1.04 8.32 -2.80
N TYR A 795 -0.09 8.21 -3.72
CA TYR A 795 -0.18 7.30 -4.87
C TYR A 795 -0.08 5.83 -4.47
N LEU A 796 0.76 5.47 -3.49
CA LEU A 796 0.83 4.11 -2.94
C LEU A 796 -0.49 3.73 -2.26
N THR A 797 -1.01 4.60 -1.37
CA THR A 797 -2.30 4.40 -0.70
C THR A 797 -3.41 4.14 -1.71
N ARG A 798 -3.46 4.94 -2.78
CA ARG A 798 -4.42 4.74 -3.87
C ARG A 798 -4.30 3.35 -4.51
N ARG A 799 -3.08 2.91 -4.86
CA ARG A 799 -2.83 1.58 -5.44
C ARG A 799 -3.22 0.45 -4.50
N LEU A 800 -2.98 0.61 -3.19
CA LEU A 800 -3.38 -0.36 -2.18
C LEU A 800 -4.92 -0.45 -2.06
N VAL A 801 -5.62 0.68 -2.09
CA VAL A 801 -7.10 0.68 -2.11
C VAL A 801 -7.63 0.04 -3.39
N ASP A 802 -7.04 0.38 -4.54
CA ASP A 802 -7.45 -0.16 -5.85
C ASP A 802 -7.34 -1.70 -5.92
N VAL A 803 -6.36 -2.30 -5.24
CA VAL A 803 -6.19 -3.77 -5.20
C VAL A 803 -7.05 -4.45 -4.14
N ALA A 804 -7.31 -3.78 -3.01
CA ALA A 804 -7.93 -4.40 -1.83
C ALA A 804 -9.41 -4.06 -1.63
N GLN A 805 -9.97 -3.10 -2.38
CA GLN A 805 -11.35 -2.63 -2.22
C GLN A 805 -12.43 -3.73 -2.23
N ASP A 806 -12.21 -4.84 -2.92
CA ASP A 806 -13.21 -5.91 -3.06
C ASP A 806 -13.24 -6.86 -1.86
N LEU A 807 -12.30 -6.71 -0.91
CA LEU A 807 -12.24 -7.51 0.32
C LEU A 807 -13.15 -6.95 1.42
N VAL A 808 -14.25 -7.65 1.62
CA VAL A 808 -15.26 -7.41 2.67
C VAL A 808 -15.39 -8.67 3.52
N VAL A 809 -15.75 -8.52 4.80
CA VAL A 809 -16.11 -9.66 5.66
C VAL A 809 -17.49 -10.16 5.27
N THR A 810 -17.60 -11.37 4.73
CA THR A 810 -18.87 -11.91 4.17
C THR A 810 -19.44 -13.05 5.00
N GLU A 811 -18.59 -13.85 5.64
CA GLU A 811 -18.95 -15.04 6.42
C GLU A 811 -18.41 -14.94 7.84
N ILE A 812 -18.95 -15.74 8.77
CA ILE A 812 -18.43 -15.80 10.16
C ILE A 812 -17.17 -16.66 10.20
N ASP A 813 -17.24 -17.85 9.62
CA ASP A 813 -16.16 -18.84 9.63
C ASP A 813 -16.12 -19.57 8.30
N CYS A 814 -14.92 -19.70 7.72
CA CYS A 814 -14.69 -20.48 6.49
C CYS A 814 -14.33 -21.94 6.77
N GLY A 815 -14.16 -22.35 8.03
CA GLY A 815 -13.82 -23.74 8.41
C GLY A 815 -12.36 -24.15 8.25
N THR A 816 -11.46 -23.25 7.83
CA THR A 816 -10.06 -23.61 7.61
C THR A 816 -9.31 -23.88 8.91
N GLU A 817 -8.56 -24.99 8.93
CA GLU A 817 -7.59 -25.34 9.98
C GLU A 817 -6.17 -24.83 9.66
N GLN A 818 -5.98 -24.23 8.47
CA GLN A 818 -4.70 -23.68 8.05
C GLN A 818 -4.47 -22.28 8.64
N GLY A 819 -3.23 -22.04 9.06
CA GLY A 819 -2.80 -20.78 9.64
C GLY A 819 -1.36 -20.42 9.31
N LEU A 820 -0.96 -19.23 9.75
CA LEU A 820 0.43 -18.79 9.71
C LEU A 820 1.09 -19.09 11.05
N HIS A 821 2.33 -19.58 10.98
CA HIS A 821 3.17 -19.82 12.14
C HIS A 821 3.81 -18.51 12.60
N MET A 822 3.41 -18.04 13.78
CA MET A 822 3.82 -16.78 14.40
C MET A 822 4.80 -17.05 15.55
N THR A 823 5.87 -16.27 15.58
CA THR A 823 6.91 -16.29 16.60
C THR A 823 7.16 -14.86 17.10
N PRO A 824 7.77 -14.66 18.28
CA PRO A 824 8.32 -13.35 18.63
C PRO A 824 9.32 -12.87 17.57
N HIS A 825 9.42 -11.56 17.40
CA HIS A 825 10.38 -10.97 16.47
C HIS A 825 11.65 -10.60 17.24
N ILE A 826 12.73 -11.32 16.97
CA ILE A 826 14.02 -11.19 17.63
C ILE A 826 15.01 -10.60 16.63
N GLU A 827 15.60 -9.45 16.93
CA GLU A 827 16.62 -8.79 16.11
C GLU A 827 17.84 -8.44 16.98
N GLY A 828 19.03 -8.92 16.60
CA GLY A 828 20.28 -8.58 17.30
C GLY A 828 20.28 -8.92 18.80
N GLY A 829 19.55 -9.97 19.18
CA GLY A 829 19.40 -10.40 20.58
C GLY A 829 18.26 -9.75 21.35
N ASP A 830 17.64 -8.68 20.85
CA ASP A 830 16.48 -8.07 21.50
C ASP A 830 15.16 -8.62 20.94
N VAL A 831 14.23 -8.92 21.83
CA VAL A 831 12.82 -9.12 21.47
C VAL A 831 12.23 -7.75 21.15
N VAL A 832 12.26 -7.38 19.87
CA VAL A 832 11.71 -6.10 19.38
C VAL A 832 10.19 -6.10 19.53
N GLU A 833 9.55 -7.25 19.26
CA GLU A 833 8.11 -7.43 19.44
C GLU A 833 7.80 -8.78 20.08
N PRO A 834 7.12 -8.79 21.24
CA PRO A 834 6.74 -10.02 21.92
C PRO A 834 5.64 -10.75 21.14
N LEU A 835 5.51 -12.05 21.37
CA LEU A 835 4.48 -12.86 20.74
C LEU A 835 3.08 -12.31 21.05
N GLY A 836 2.84 -11.88 22.30
CA GLY A 836 1.58 -11.32 22.77
C GLY A 836 1.04 -10.18 21.92
N GLU A 837 1.87 -9.19 21.58
CA GLU A 837 1.48 -8.07 20.71
C GLU A 837 1.13 -8.54 19.29
N ARG A 838 1.86 -9.54 18.76
CA ARG A 838 1.63 -10.07 17.39
C ARG A 838 0.36 -10.90 17.27
N VAL A 839 0.01 -11.67 18.30
CA VAL A 839 -1.18 -12.53 18.30
C VAL A 839 -2.45 -11.82 18.79
N LEU A 840 -2.32 -10.61 19.37
CA LEU A 840 -3.45 -9.83 19.87
C LEU A 840 -4.54 -9.63 18.81
N GLY A 841 -5.75 -10.08 19.15
CA GLY A 841 -6.92 -9.97 18.28
C GLY A 841 -6.92 -10.93 17.09
N ARG A 842 -6.09 -11.98 17.10
CA ARG A 842 -6.10 -13.07 16.11
C ARG A 842 -6.81 -14.29 16.67
N VAL A 843 -7.19 -15.21 15.79
CA VAL A 843 -7.85 -16.48 16.17
C VAL A 843 -6.86 -17.62 16.03
N ILE A 844 -6.78 -18.49 17.02
CA ILE A 844 -5.94 -19.69 17.02
C ILE A 844 -6.46 -20.70 15.99
N ALA A 845 -5.57 -21.25 15.16
CA ALA A 845 -5.93 -22.25 14.14
C ALA A 845 -5.87 -23.68 14.67
N ARG A 846 -4.91 -24.00 15.54
CA ARG A 846 -4.68 -25.33 16.15
C ARG A 846 -4.47 -25.19 17.65
N ASP A 847 -4.86 -26.22 18.39
CA ASP A 847 -4.71 -26.26 19.85
C ASP A 847 -3.26 -25.95 20.26
N VAL A 848 -3.11 -25.02 21.20
CA VAL A 848 -1.81 -24.67 21.77
C VAL A 848 -1.60 -25.54 23.00
N LEU A 849 -0.60 -26.40 22.95
CA LEU A 849 -0.25 -27.31 24.04
C LEU A 849 0.67 -26.63 25.05
N LYS A 850 0.59 -27.06 26.31
CA LYS A 850 1.53 -26.63 27.33
C LYS A 850 2.91 -27.26 27.07
N PRO A 851 4.01 -26.48 27.10
CA PRO A 851 5.34 -27.02 26.88
C PRO A 851 5.63 -28.22 27.80
N GLY A 852 5.91 -29.39 27.22
CA GLY A 852 6.22 -30.62 27.94
C GLY A 852 5.03 -31.50 28.34
N THR A 853 3.79 -31.13 28.00
CA THR A 853 2.57 -31.93 28.29
C THR A 853 1.59 -31.90 27.11
N ASP A 854 0.72 -32.90 27.01
CA ASP A 854 -0.35 -32.93 25.99
C ASP A 854 -1.60 -32.12 26.40
N ASP A 855 -1.52 -31.35 27.50
CA ASP A 855 -2.62 -30.52 27.97
C ASP A 855 -2.80 -29.29 27.06
N VAL A 856 -4.02 -29.09 26.56
CA VAL A 856 -4.41 -27.93 25.74
C VAL A 856 -4.54 -26.69 26.62
N LEU A 857 -3.67 -25.69 26.40
CA LEU A 857 -3.74 -24.38 27.06
C LEU A 857 -4.77 -23.46 26.40
N VAL A 858 -4.75 -23.39 25.07
CA VAL A 858 -5.64 -22.53 24.29
C VAL A 858 -6.26 -23.35 23.17
N PRO A 859 -7.58 -23.59 23.19
CA PRO A 859 -8.24 -24.37 22.17
C PRO A 859 -8.30 -23.63 20.83
N ALA A 860 -8.33 -24.38 19.74
CA ALA A 860 -8.51 -23.88 18.38
C ALA A 860 -9.82 -23.08 18.27
N GLY A 861 -9.78 -22.01 17.46
CA GLY A 861 -10.92 -21.11 17.28
C GLY A 861 -11.07 -20.03 18.36
N THR A 862 -10.22 -20.00 19.39
CA THR A 862 -10.23 -18.95 20.41
C THR A 862 -9.72 -17.62 19.87
N LEU A 863 -10.46 -16.54 20.11
CA LEU A 863 -10.03 -15.17 19.81
C LEU A 863 -9.13 -14.68 20.94
N ILE A 864 -7.88 -14.35 20.62
CA ILE A 864 -6.90 -13.86 21.58
C ILE A 864 -7.23 -12.40 21.94
N ASP A 865 -7.59 -12.17 23.19
CA ASP A 865 -7.73 -10.85 23.80
C ASP A 865 -6.54 -10.56 24.73
N GLU A 866 -6.59 -9.43 25.43
CA GLU A 866 -5.55 -9.05 26.39
C GLU A 866 -5.35 -10.07 27.52
N GLN A 867 -6.40 -10.77 27.96
CA GLN A 867 -6.30 -11.77 29.03
C GLN A 867 -5.57 -13.03 28.55
N TRP A 868 -5.91 -13.47 27.34
CA TRP A 868 -5.22 -14.58 26.68
C TRP A 868 -3.77 -14.24 26.37
N VAL A 869 -3.46 -12.99 26.04
CA VAL A 869 -2.07 -12.54 25.86
C VAL A 869 -1.28 -12.70 27.16
N ASP A 870 -1.77 -12.16 28.27
CA ASP A 870 -1.13 -12.33 29.58
C ASP A 870 -0.94 -13.82 29.92
N PHE A 871 -1.94 -14.66 29.62
CA PHE A 871 -1.88 -16.10 29.84
C PHE A 871 -0.84 -16.81 28.96
N ILE A 872 -0.74 -16.43 27.68
CA ILE A 872 0.25 -16.94 26.73
C ILE A 872 1.66 -16.57 27.18
N GLU A 873 1.86 -15.34 27.66
CA GLU A 873 3.16 -14.86 28.17
C GLU A 873 3.53 -15.53 29.51
N LEU A 874 2.57 -15.72 30.41
CA LEU A 874 2.78 -16.41 31.71
C LEU A 874 3.19 -17.87 31.52
N ASN A 875 2.52 -18.61 30.63
CA ASN A 875 2.91 -19.98 30.24
C ASN A 875 4.09 -19.99 29.25
N SER A 876 4.46 -18.80 28.78
CA SER A 876 5.52 -18.45 27.85
C SER A 876 5.67 -19.43 26.69
N ILE A 877 4.57 -19.52 25.96
CA ILE A 877 4.49 -20.10 24.63
C ILE A 877 5.30 -19.21 23.67
N ASP A 878 6.09 -19.82 22.81
CA ASP A 878 7.00 -19.18 21.86
C ASP A 878 6.48 -19.22 20.41
N GLU A 879 5.71 -20.24 20.06
CA GLU A 879 5.11 -20.38 18.75
C GLU A 879 3.60 -20.64 18.82
N VAL A 880 2.87 -19.99 17.90
CA VAL A 880 1.43 -20.16 17.77
C VAL A 880 1.05 -20.17 16.30
N ILE A 881 0.15 -21.09 15.92
CA ILE A 881 -0.44 -21.13 14.58
C ILE A 881 -1.76 -20.34 14.63
N VAL A 882 -1.79 -19.18 13.97
CA VAL A 882 -2.96 -18.30 13.94
C VAL A 882 -3.63 -18.31 12.57
N ARG A 883 -4.94 -18.12 12.53
CA ARG A 883 -5.68 -17.89 11.30
C ARG A 883 -5.29 -16.54 10.70
N SER A 884 -5.24 -16.49 9.37
CA SER A 884 -4.83 -15.32 8.60
C SER A 884 -5.82 -15.04 7.47
N PRO A 885 -5.95 -13.77 7.03
CA PRO A 885 -6.58 -13.45 5.75
C PRO A 885 -6.00 -14.26 4.57
N ILE A 886 -4.72 -14.65 4.60
CA ILE A 886 -4.08 -15.40 3.50
C ILE A 886 -4.60 -16.85 3.44
N SER A 887 -4.80 -17.50 4.59
CA SER A 887 -5.29 -18.89 4.68
C SER A 887 -6.81 -19.02 4.58
N CYS A 888 -7.55 -17.91 4.52
CA CYS A 888 -9.00 -17.94 4.45
C CYS A 888 -9.53 -18.56 3.15
N GLU A 889 -10.39 -19.57 3.27
CA GLU A 889 -10.96 -20.34 2.16
C GLU A 889 -12.23 -19.74 1.54
N THR A 890 -12.81 -18.70 2.16
CA THR A 890 -13.96 -17.96 1.63
C THR A 890 -13.66 -17.48 0.21
N ARG A 891 -14.54 -17.83 -0.74
CA ARG A 891 -14.39 -17.55 -2.18
C ARG A 891 -14.37 -16.05 -2.48
N TYR A 892 -15.40 -15.33 -2.04
CA TYR A 892 -15.54 -13.89 -2.25
C TYR A 892 -15.58 -13.18 -0.89
N GLY A 893 -14.49 -12.49 -0.56
CA GLY A 893 -14.31 -11.83 0.74
C GLY A 893 -13.41 -12.60 1.69
N ILE A 894 -13.57 -12.33 2.99
CA ILE A 894 -12.84 -12.97 4.11
C ILE A 894 -13.87 -13.33 5.19
N CYS A 895 -13.64 -14.41 5.95
CA CYS A 895 -14.47 -14.72 7.11
C CYS A 895 -14.02 -13.97 8.36
N ALA A 896 -14.95 -13.71 9.28
CA ALA A 896 -14.68 -12.94 10.49
C ALA A 896 -13.60 -13.59 11.37
N LYS A 897 -13.56 -14.92 11.48
CA LYS A 897 -12.51 -15.62 12.28
C LYS A 897 -11.10 -15.52 11.68
N CYS A 898 -10.95 -15.52 10.35
CA CYS A 898 -9.62 -15.37 9.73
C CYS A 898 -9.03 -13.96 9.86
N TYR A 899 -9.88 -12.94 9.95
CA TYR A 899 -9.44 -11.57 10.20
C TYR A 899 -9.28 -11.28 11.70
N GLY A 900 -10.16 -11.85 12.53
CA GLY A 900 -10.16 -11.73 13.99
C GLY A 900 -10.88 -10.48 14.49
N ARG A 901 -10.21 -9.72 15.35
CA ARG A 901 -10.74 -8.52 16.01
C ARG A 901 -10.67 -7.29 15.10
N ASP A 902 -11.74 -6.50 15.07
CA ASP A 902 -11.69 -5.13 14.58
C ASP A 902 -10.94 -4.25 15.58
N LEU A 903 -9.81 -3.70 15.14
CA LEU A 903 -8.95 -2.86 15.97
C LEU A 903 -9.57 -1.50 16.29
N ALA A 904 -10.49 -1.00 15.46
CA ALA A 904 -11.13 0.30 15.66
C ALA A 904 -12.20 0.28 16.77
N ARG A 905 -12.83 -0.87 17.00
CA ARG A 905 -13.92 -1.04 17.98
C ARG A 905 -13.61 -2.03 19.09
N GLY A 906 -12.60 -2.87 18.94
CA GLY A 906 -12.17 -3.79 19.98
C GLY A 906 -13.09 -5.00 20.19
N HIS A 907 -13.99 -5.33 19.26
CA HIS A 907 -14.76 -6.59 19.25
C HIS A 907 -14.41 -7.41 18.00
N GLN A 908 -14.92 -8.64 17.89
CA GLN A 908 -14.76 -9.43 16.66
C GLN A 908 -15.30 -8.66 15.45
N VAL A 909 -14.62 -8.73 14.31
CA VAL A 909 -15.01 -7.95 13.12
C VAL A 909 -16.45 -8.28 12.68
N ASN A 910 -17.22 -7.24 12.38
CA ASN A 910 -18.61 -7.39 11.95
C ASN A 910 -18.67 -7.86 10.50
N ILE A 911 -19.71 -8.64 10.18
CA ILE A 911 -20.06 -8.95 8.79
C ILE A 911 -20.37 -7.63 8.06
N GLY A 912 -19.80 -7.47 6.88
CA GLY A 912 -19.89 -6.27 6.05
C GLY A 912 -18.76 -5.27 6.22
N GLU A 913 -17.86 -5.41 7.20
CA GLU A 913 -16.76 -4.45 7.35
C GLU A 913 -15.80 -4.55 6.14
N ALA A 914 -15.48 -3.41 5.52
CA ALA A 914 -14.62 -3.32 4.33
C ALA A 914 -13.13 -3.37 4.72
N VAL A 915 -12.69 -4.52 5.23
CA VAL A 915 -11.33 -4.74 5.78
C VAL A 915 -10.22 -4.44 4.78
N GLY A 916 -10.44 -4.64 3.47
CA GLY A 916 -9.43 -4.32 2.46
C GLY A 916 -9.13 -2.84 2.33
N VAL A 917 -10.15 -1.97 2.42
CA VAL A 917 -9.97 -0.52 2.41
C VAL A 917 -9.30 -0.06 3.70
N ILE A 918 -9.68 -0.63 4.85
CA ILE A 918 -9.07 -0.33 6.15
C ILE A 918 -7.59 -0.72 6.15
N ALA A 919 -7.24 -1.90 5.64
CA ALA A 919 -5.85 -2.35 5.53
C ALA A 919 -5.00 -1.42 4.66
N ALA A 920 -5.52 -1.03 3.49
CA ALA A 920 -4.84 -0.10 2.60
C ALA A 920 -4.59 1.28 3.24
N GLN A 921 -5.56 1.79 3.99
CA GLN A 921 -5.45 3.07 4.72
C GLN A 921 -4.48 2.97 5.89
N SER A 922 -4.55 1.89 6.68
CA SER A 922 -3.67 1.63 7.83
C SER A 922 -2.20 1.50 7.44
N ILE A 923 -1.90 1.16 6.18
CA ILE A 923 -0.53 1.15 5.64
C ILE A 923 -0.18 2.52 5.02
N GLY A 924 -1.10 3.09 4.24
CA GLY A 924 -0.86 4.31 3.47
C GLY A 924 -0.74 5.60 4.28
N GLU A 925 -1.54 5.73 5.34
CA GLU A 925 -1.51 6.93 6.19
C GLU A 925 -0.20 7.05 6.97
N PRO A 926 0.27 6.01 7.69
CA PRO A 926 1.59 5.98 8.28
C PRO A 926 2.71 6.26 7.27
N GLY A 927 2.61 5.68 6.07
CA GLY A 927 3.58 5.92 5.00
C GLY A 927 3.75 7.40 4.66
N THR A 928 2.68 8.19 4.79
CA THR A 928 2.72 9.64 4.59
C THR A 928 3.38 10.33 5.78
N GLN A 929 3.08 9.89 7.00
CA GLN A 929 3.76 10.38 8.20
C GLN A 929 5.28 10.10 8.17
N LEU A 930 5.72 8.95 7.65
CA LEU A 930 7.15 8.63 7.48
C LEU A 930 7.87 9.72 6.68
N THR A 931 7.24 10.18 5.60
CA THR A 931 7.80 11.22 4.73
C THR A 931 7.81 12.60 5.38
N MET A 932 6.83 12.89 6.27
CA MET A 932 6.77 14.14 7.02
C MET A 932 7.77 14.16 8.18
N ARG A 933 7.95 13.04 8.91
CA ARG A 933 8.93 12.93 10.00
C ARG A 933 10.37 13.08 9.54
N THR A 934 10.65 12.80 8.25
CA THR A 934 11.95 13.04 7.63
C THR A 934 12.40 14.50 7.78
N PHE A 935 11.48 15.46 7.85
CA PHE A 935 11.80 16.88 8.10
C PHE A 935 12.64 17.11 9.36
N HIS A 936 12.31 16.40 10.44
CA HIS A 936 12.99 16.56 11.73
C HIS A 936 14.38 15.91 11.76
N ILE A 937 14.59 14.90 10.92
CA ILE A 937 15.84 14.13 10.87
C ILE A 937 16.78 14.69 9.78
N GLY A 938 16.25 15.26 8.69
CA GLY A 938 17.02 15.67 7.52
C GLY A 938 18.11 16.73 7.76
N GLY A 939 18.11 17.37 8.92
CA GLY A 939 19.19 18.26 9.36
C GLY A 939 20.35 17.54 10.05
N ALA A 940 20.11 16.48 10.82
CA ALA A 940 21.11 15.85 11.69
C ALA A 940 21.26 14.36 11.38
N ALA A 941 22.48 13.92 11.06
CA ALA A 941 22.79 12.52 10.84
C ALA A 941 23.32 11.89 12.12
N SER A 942 22.76 10.74 12.52
CA SER A 942 23.34 9.88 13.55
C SER A 942 23.71 8.55 12.92
N ARG A 943 24.98 8.16 13.05
CA ARG A 943 25.47 6.83 12.66
C ARG A 943 25.46 5.96 13.91
N THR A 944 24.91 4.75 13.84
CA THR A 944 25.12 3.75 14.89
C THR A 944 26.53 3.18 14.71
N SER A 945 27.33 3.14 15.78
CA SER A 945 28.67 2.54 15.76
C SER A 945 28.60 1.08 15.29
N ALA A 946 29.59 0.62 14.53
CA ALA A 946 29.70 -0.77 14.12
C ALA A 946 29.87 -1.68 15.36
N VAL A 947 29.14 -2.79 15.40
CA VAL A 947 29.17 -3.74 16.52
C VAL A 947 30.37 -4.68 16.32
N ASP A 948 31.27 -4.74 17.30
CA ASP A 948 32.50 -5.55 17.32
C ASP A 948 32.43 -6.74 18.30
N ASN A 949 31.35 -6.85 19.07
CA ASN A 949 31.18 -7.87 20.09
C ASN A 949 29.69 -8.22 20.34
N VAL A 950 29.45 -9.36 20.98
CA VAL A 950 28.15 -9.73 21.54
C VAL A 950 28.20 -9.58 23.05
N LEU A 951 27.40 -8.63 23.55
CA LEU A 951 27.11 -8.43 24.97
C LEU A 951 25.76 -9.05 25.30
N VAL A 952 25.76 -10.08 26.15
CA VAL A 952 24.54 -10.71 26.65
C VAL A 952 23.80 -9.73 27.54
N LYS A 953 22.50 -9.55 27.35
CA LYS A 953 21.71 -8.59 28.13
C LYS A 953 20.99 -9.24 29.31
N ASN A 954 20.63 -10.50 29.17
CA ASN A 954 19.93 -11.31 30.15
C ASN A 954 20.76 -12.54 30.50
N GLY A 955 20.91 -12.82 31.80
CA GLY A 955 21.57 -14.05 32.21
C GLY A 955 20.81 -15.30 31.75
N GLY A 956 21.54 -16.37 31.43
CA GLY A 956 20.99 -17.60 30.87
C GLY A 956 22.04 -18.65 30.52
N THR A 957 21.63 -19.77 29.93
CA THR A 957 22.48 -20.85 29.40
C THR A 957 22.72 -20.69 27.90
N ILE A 958 23.97 -20.83 27.47
CA ILE A 958 24.35 -20.72 26.06
C ILE A 958 23.94 -21.96 25.27
N ARG A 959 23.36 -21.76 24.08
CA ARG A 959 23.12 -22.79 23.05
C ARG A 959 23.73 -22.38 21.72
N LEU A 960 24.39 -23.32 21.05
CA LEU A 960 25.03 -23.08 19.77
C LEU A 960 24.26 -23.83 18.68
N HIS A 961 23.67 -23.11 17.73
CA HIS A 961 22.88 -23.68 16.63
C HIS A 961 23.66 -23.65 15.32
N ASN A 962 23.72 -24.80 14.64
CA ASN A 962 24.39 -24.94 13.34
C ASN A 962 25.84 -24.39 13.30
N LEU A 963 26.50 -24.32 14.45
CA LEU A 963 27.84 -23.74 14.58
C LEU A 963 28.91 -24.83 14.58
N LYS A 964 29.61 -24.99 13.46
CA LYS A 964 30.94 -25.61 13.48
C LYS A 964 31.92 -24.64 14.13
N HIS A 965 32.63 -25.13 15.14
CA HIS A 965 33.63 -24.39 15.88
C HIS A 965 34.89 -25.23 16.06
N VAL A 966 36.01 -24.54 16.29
CA VAL A 966 37.28 -25.16 16.65
C VAL A 966 37.80 -24.56 17.95
N GLU A 967 38.40 -25.38 18.81
CA GLU A 967 38.95 -24.93 20.08
C GLU A 967 40.40 -24.48 19.88
N ARG A 968 40.67 -23.24 20.24
CA ARG A 968 42.00 -22.63 20.16
C ARG A 968 42.81 -22.97 21.43
N ALA A 969 44.13 -22.84 21.38
CA ALA A 969 45.01 -23.22 22.49
C ALA A 969 44.78 -22.43 23.80
N ASP A 970 44.13 -21.26 23.72
CA ASP A 970 43.71 -20.42 24.85
C ASP A 970 42.36 -20.86 25.47
N GLY A 971 41.73 -21.90 24.92
CA GLY A 971 40.44 -22.42 25.36
C GLY A 971 39.22 -21.69 24.78
N ALA A 972 39.44 -20.66 23.96
CA ALA A 972 38.36 -19.97 23.25
C ALA A 972 37.89 -20.79 22.03
N LEU A 973 36.60 -20.74 21.73
CA LEU A 973 36.03 -21.37 20.54
C LEU A 973 36.08 -20.37 19.37
N VAL A 974 36.48 -20.80 18.18
CA VAL A 974 36.46 -19.97 16.98
C VAL A 974 35.44 -20.51 15.99
N ALA A 975 34.54 -19.64 15.53
CA ALA A 975 33.49 -20.00 14.58
C ALA A 975 34.09 -20.28 13.19
N VAL A 976 33.93 -21.50 12.65
CA VAL A 976 34.34 -21.89 11.29
C VAL A 976 33.15 -22.11 10.34
N SER A 977 31.94 -21.87 10.83
CA SER A 977 30.71 -21.86 10.04
C SER A 977 30.19 -20.44 9.87
N ARG A 978 29.62 -20.13 8.70
CA ARG A 978 28.98 -18.82 8.40
C ARG A 978 27.51 -18.76 8.84
N SER A 979 26.92 -19.93 9.11
CA SER A 979 25.51 -20.13 9.48
C SER A 979 25.32 -20.32 10.99
N GLY A 980 26.40 -20.28 11.78
CA GLY A 980 26.34 -20.51 13.20
C GLY A 980 25.68 -19.37 13.98
N GLU A 981 24.85 -19.76 14.93
CA GLU A 981 24.11 -18.84 15.80
C GLU A 981 24.36 -19.20 17.27
N LEU A 982 24.42 -18.17 18.10
CA LEU A 982 24.52 -18.27 19.55
C LEU A 982 23.20 -17.79 20.14
N ALA A 983 22.52 -18.67 20.86
CA ALA A 983 21.31 -18.35 21.58
C ALA A 983 21.55 -18.39 23.10
N VAL A 984 20.88 -17.50 23.83
CA VAL A 984 20.88 -17.49 25.30
C VAL A 984 19.53 -18.00 25.77
N ALA A 985 19.52 -19.19 26.35
CA ALA A 985 18.35 -19.82 26.92
C ALA A 985 18.15 -19.39 28.38
N ASP A 986 16.91 -19.22 28.84
CA ASP A 986 16.65 -19.05 30.28
C ASP A 986 16.70 -20.40 31.03
N ASP A 987 16.46 -20.37 32.35
CA ASP A 987 16.44 -21.59 33.18
C ASP A 987 15.36 -22.61 32.75
N PHE A 988 14.38 -22.19 31.93
CA PHE A 988 13.32 -23.05 31.37
C PHE A 988 13.66 -23.56 29.95
N GLY A 989 14.83 -23.20 29.41
CA GLY A 989 15.29 -23.62 28.09
C GLY A 989 14.80 -22.75 26.93
N ARG A 990 14.28 -21.53 27.19
CA ARG A 990 13.79 -20.61 26.15
C ARG A 990 14.85 -19.65 25.67
N GLU A 991 15.05 -19.60 24.36
CA GLU A 991 15.93 -18.64 23.72
C GLU A 991 15.39 -17.22 23.87
N ARG A 992 16.00 -16.44 24.76
CA ARG A 992 15.71 -15.02 24.96
C ARG A 992 16.46 -14.13 24.00
N GLU A 993 17.68 -14.53 23.67
CA GLU A 993 18.58 -13.79 22.81
C GLU A 993 19.10 -14.73 21.74
N ARG A 994 19.23 -14.23 20.51
CA ARG A 994 19.80 -14.98 19.38
C ARG A 994 20.68 -14.06 18.58
N TYR A 995 21.94 -14.46 18.45
CA TYR A 995 23.00 -13.70 17.81
C TYR A 995 23.58 -14.53 16.68
N LYS A 996 23.62 -13.95 15.48
CA LYS A 996 24.33 -14.55 14.37
C LYS A 996 25.82 -14.26 14.52
N LEU A 997 26.65 -15.30 14.47
CA LEU A 997 28.10 -15.14 14.62
C LEU A 997 28.76 -15.06 13.25
N PRO A 998 29.63 -14.06 13.00
CA PRO A 998 30.43 -14.04 11.79
C PRO A 998 31.50 -15.13 11.82
N TYR A 999 31.93 -15.58 10.64
CA TYR A 999 33.06 -16.50 10.51
C TYR A 999 34.32 -15.89 11.13
N GLY A 1000 35.02 -16.69 11.93
CA GLY A 1000 36.19 -16.31 12.72
C GLY A 1000 35.90 -15.48 13.97
N ALA A 1001 34.63 -15.36 14.38
CA ALA A 1001 34.30 -14.82 15.71
C ALA A 1001 34.94 -15.68 16.80
N VAL A 1002 35.59 -15.02 17.76
CA VAL A 1002 36.16 -15.66 18.95
C VAL A 1002 35.10 -15.67 20.04
N ILE A 1003 34.68 -16.85 20.44
CA ILE A 1003 33.63 -17.14 21.41
C ILE A 1003 34.30 -17.54 22.72
N SER A 1004 33.99 -16.81 23.79
CA SER A 1004 34.57 -16.99 25.12
C SER A 1004 33.84 -18.00 26.01
N VAL A 1005 32.73 -18.58 25.51
CA VAL A 1005 31.80 -19.45 26.25
C VAL A 1005 31.54 -20.76 25.51
N LYS A 1006 31.25 -21.83 26.25
CA LYS A 1006 30.94 -23.18 25.71
C LYS A 1006 29.43 -23.43 25.71
N GLU A 1007 29.01 -24.46 24.96
CA GLU A 1007 27.60 -24.89 24.95
C GLU A 1007 27.19 -25.38 26.35
N GLY A 1008 26.09 -24.84 26.87
CA GLY A 1008 25.59 -25.12 28.22
C GLY A 1008 26.15 -24.22 29.33
N ASP A 1009 27.11 -23.34 29.05
CA ASP A 1009 27.64 -22.40 30.06
C ASP A 1009 26.57 -21.40 30.52
N LYS A 1010 26.55 -21.10 31.82
CA LYS A 1010 25.74 -20.01 32.37
C LYS A 1010 26.47 -18.68 32.24
N VAL A 1011 25.77 -17.68 31.71
CA VAL A 1011 26.27 -16.31 31.53
C VAL A 1011 25.43 -15.32 32.32
N ASP A 1012 26.08 -14.29 32.85
CA ASP A 1012 25.42 -13.17 33.53
C ASP A 1012 25.11 -12.03 32.54
N ALA A 1013 24.16 -11.18 32.91
CA ALA A 1013 23.87 -9.96 32.17
C ALA A 1013 25.11 -9.04 32.10
N GLY A 1014 25.47 -8.60 30.90
CA GLY A 1014 26.65 -7.78 30.61
C GLY A 1014 27.90 -8.57 30.21
N ALA A 1015 27.86 -9.91 30.18
CA ALA A 1015 28.99 -10.72 29.76
C ALA A 1015 29.25 -10.61 28.25
N VAL A 1016 30.52 -10.42 27.86
CA VAL A 1016 30.93 -10.47 26.45
C VAL A 1016 31.18 -11.93 26.06
N VAL A 1017 30.35 -12.47 25.18
CA VAL A 1017 30.37 -13.89 24.78
C VAL A 1017 31.05 -14.15 23.44
N ALA A 1018 31.12 -13.14 22.58
CA ALA A 1018 31.83 -13.22 21.31
C ALA A 1018 32.46 -11.88 20.92
N LYS A 1019 33.60 -11.92 20.23
CA LYS A 1019 34.32 -10.76 19.70
C LYS A 1019 34.82 -11.01 18.27
N TRP A 1020 34.83 -9.97 17.45
CA TRP A 1020 35.45 -9.97 16.13
C TRP A 1020 35.92 -8.56 15.74
N ASP A 1021 36.70 -8.46 14.66
CA ASP A 1021 37.04 -7.18 14.05
C ASP A 1021 35.98 -6.82 12.99
N PRO A 1022 35.25 -5.69 13.11
CA PRO A 1022 34.23 -5.30 12.14
C PRO A 1022 34.79 -4.83 10.79
N HIS A 1023 36.10 -4.57 10.70
CA HIS A 1023 36.76 -4.05 9.50
C HIS A 1023 37.56 -5.11 8.73
N THR A 1024 37.73 -6.30 9.30
CA THR A 1024 38.44 -7.40 8.64
C THR A 1024 37.70 -8.72 8.72
N HIS A 1025 37.74 -9.49 7.64
CA HIS A 1025 37.24 -10.86 7.61
C HIS A 1025 38.43 -11.83 7.76
N PRO A 1026 38.58 -12.54 8.88
CA PRO A 1026 39.68 -13.48 9.07
C PRO A 1026 39.46 -14.77 8.29
N ILE A 1027 40.54 -15.41 7.83
CA ILE A 1027 40.57 -16.79 7.32
C ILE A 1027 41.24 -17.65 8.39
N VAL A 1028 40.55 -18.66 8.90
CA VAL A 1028 40.96 -19.42 10.09
C VAL A 1028 41.31 -20.86 9.70
N THR A 1029 42.34 -21.43 10.32
CA THR A 1029 42.67 -22.86 10.14
C THR A 1029 41.85 -23.77 11.05
N GLU A 1030 41.32 -24.86 10.50
CA GLU A 1030 40.66 -25.95 11.23
C GLU A 1030 41.63 -27.01 11.78
N MET A 1031 42.87 -27.02 11.28
CA MET A 1031 43.84 -28.08 11.54
C MET A 1031 45.17 -27.52 12.05
N LYS A 1032 45.82 -28.27 12.94
CA LYS A 1032 47.22 -28.06 13.28
C LYS A 1032 48.09 -28.61 12.16
N GLY A 1033 49.07 -27.83 11.70
CA GLY A 1033 49.99 -28.28 10.67
C GLY A 1033 51.00 -27.20 10.29
N VAL A 1034 51.80 -27.51 9.28
CA VAL A 1034 52.76 -26.60 8.68
C VAL A 1034 52.11 -25.98 7.43
N VAL A 1035 52.26 -24.66 7.29
CA VAL A 1035 51.82 -23.89 6.12
C VAL A 1035 52.68 -24.25 4.92
N THR A 1036 52.05 -24.52 3.79
CA THR A 1036 52.71 -24.57 2.47
C THR A 1036 51.95 -23.69 1.49
N PHE A 1037 52.63 -22.74 0.88
CA PHE A 1037 52.06 -21.88 -0.14
C PHE A 1037 51.90 -22.61 -1.48
N VAL A 1038 50.71 -22.50 -2.09
CA VAL A 1038 50.39 -23.08 -3.40
C VAL A 1038 49.90 -21.97 -4.32
N GLY A 1039 50.60 -21.75 -5.44
CA GLY A 1039 50.25 -20.70 -6.40
C GLY A 1039 50.45 -19.28 -5.88
N MET A 1040 51.31 -19.09 -4.87
CA MET A 1040 51.66 -17.79 -4.30
C MET A 1040 53.08 -17.42 -4.73
N GLU A 1041 53.17 -16.74 -5.87
CA GLU A 1041 54.43 -16.33 -6.49
C GLU A 1041 54.56 -14.80 -6.44
N GLU A 1042 55.73 -14.35 -5.98
CA GLU A 1042 56.03 -12.93 -5.79
C GLU A 1042 55.97 -12.17 -7.13
N ASN A 1043 55.22 -11.06 -7.16
CA ASN A 1043 54.92 -10.25 -8.35
C ASN A 1043 54.10 -10.93 -9.45
N ILE A 1044 53.63 -12.16 -9.24
CA ILE A 1044 52.75 -12.88 -10.19
C ILE A 1044 51.35 -13.03 -9.59
N THR A 1045 51.24 -13.49 -8.33
CA THR A 1045 49.96 -13.61 -7.62
C THR A 1045 49.94 -12.89 -6.27
N ILE A 1046 51.10 -12.58 -5.69
CA ILE A 1046 51.23 -11.88 -4.40
C ILE A 1046 52.22 -10.71 -4.49
N LYS A 1047 52.03 -9.70 -3.64
CA LYS A 1047 52.91 -8.54 -3.48
C LYS A 1047 53.27 -8.39 -2.00
N ARG A 1048 54.55 -8.23 -1.67
CA ARG A 1048 54.97 -7.88 -0.31
C ARG A 1048 54.89 -6.37 -0.11
N GLN A 1049 54.20 -5.95 0.95
CA GLN A 1049 54.25 -4.59 1.47
C GLN A 1049 54.98 -4.61 2.81
N THR A 1050 56.12 -3.93 2.87
CA THR A 1050 56.86 -3.70 4.11
C THR A 1050 56.42 -2.35 4.66
N ASP A 1051 55.93 -2.33 5.89
CA ASP A 1051 55.63 -1.09 6.59
C ASP A 1051 56.94 -0.47 7.12
N GLU A 1052 57.30 0.73 6.65
CA GLU A 1052 58.57 1.40 6.97
C GLU A 1052 58.71 1.77 8.46
N LEU A 1053 57.60 1.85 9.19
CA LEU A 1053 57.57 2.26 10.60
C LEU A 1053 57.59 1.09 11.58
N THR A 1054 56.97 -0.04 11.23
CA THR A 1054 56.89 -1.22 12.11
C THR A 1054 57.84 -2.35 11.73
N GLY A 1055 58.39 -2.32 10.50
CA GLY A 1055 59.22 -3.41 9.96
C GLY A 1055 58.45 -4.70 9.66
N LEU A 1056 57.12 -4.68 9.80
CA LEU A 1056 56.27 -5.84 9.52
C LEU A 1056 56.01 -5.93 8.01
N THR A 1057 56.32 -7.09 7.44
CA THR A 1057 55.98 -7.44 6.06
C THR A 1057 54.63 -8.14 6.01
N ASN A 1058 53.67 -7.53 5.32
CA ASN A 1058 52.41 -8.17 4.96
C ASN A 1058 52.46 -8.65 3.50
N ILE A 1059 51.89 -9.82 3.23
CA ILE A 1059 51.77 -10.37 1.87
C ILE A 1059 50.35 -10.09 1.38
N GLU A 1060 50.20 -9.26 0.35
CA GLU A 1060 48.92 -8.92 -0.27
C GLU A 1060 48.68 -9.79 -1.51
N VAL A 1061 47.48 -10.39 -1.61
CA VAL A 1061 47.07 -11.15 -2.80
C VAL A 1061 46.58 -10.21 -3.90
N MET A 1062 47.20 -10.26 -5.08
CA MET A 1062 46.83 -9.40 -6.21
C MET A 1062 45.48 -9.78 -6.83
N ASP A 1063 44.70 -8.80 -7.26
CA ASP A 1063 43.48 -9.00 -8.05
C ASP A 1063 43.83 -9.64 -9.42
N PRO A 1064 43.06 -10.63 -9.92
CA PRO A 1064 43.24 -11.21 -11.26
C PRO A 1064 43.38 -10.20 -12.41
N LYS A 1065 42.88 -8.97 -12.25
CA LYS A 1065 43.05 -7.87 -13.21
C LYS A 1065 44.47 -7.30 -13.24
N ASP A 1066 45.14 -7.25 -12.10
CA ASP A 1066 46.47 -6.65 -11.93
C ASP A 1066 47.60 -7.65 -12.14
N ARG A 1067 47.27 -8.95 -12.30
CA ARG A 1067 48.25 -10.02 -12.51
C ARG A 1067 48.80 -10.05 -13.94
N PRO A 1068 50.09 -10.39 -14.11
CA PRO A 1068 50.67 -10.72 -15.41
C PRO A 1068 49.90 -11.85 -16.11
N ALA A 1069 50.03 -11.98 -17.45
CA ALA A 1069 49.34 -13.02 -18.22
C ALA A 1069 49.61 -14.45 -17.69
N ALA A 1070 50.80 -14.70 -17.12
CA ALA A 1070 51.18 -15.97 -16.50
C ALA A 1070 50.42 -16.28 -15.18
N GLY A 1071 49.92 -15.26 -14.47
CA GLY A 1071 49.30 -15.40 -13.14
C GLY A 1071 47.76 -15.32 -13.12
N LYS A 1072 47.11 -15.10 -14.27
CA LYS A 1072 45.65 -14.91 -14.35
C LYS A 1072 44.85 -16.15 -13.97
N ASP A 1073 45.36 -17.34 -14.28
CA ASP A 1073 44.70 -18.62 -13.98
C ASP A 1073 45.19 -19.26 -12.67
N ILE A 1074 46.26 -18.74 -12.06
CA ILE A 1074 46.82 -19.29 -10.81
C ILE A 1074 45.93 -18.89 -9.64
N ARG A 1075 45.49 -19.86 -8.83
CA ARG A 1075 44.71 -19.60 -7.61
C ARG A 1075 45.63 -19.67 -6.38
N PRO A 1076 45.98 -18.54 -5.76
CA PRO A 1076 46.76 -18.55 -4.53
C PRO A 1076 45.97 -19.24 -3.42
N ALA A 1077 46.61 -20.22 -2.78
CA ALA A 1077 46.04 -21.01 -1.72
C ALA A 1077 47.10 -21.38 -0.68
N ILE A 1078 46.65 -21.58 0.55
CA ILE A 1078 47.48 -22.05 1.65
C ILE A 1078 47.07 -23.48 1.97
N LYS A 1079 48.01 -24.41 1.86
CA LYS A 1079 47.82 -25.83 2.09
C LYS A 1079 48.43 -26.22 3.43
N MET A 1080 47.77 -27.12 4.15
CA MET A 1080 48.25 -27.67 5.42
C MET A 1080 48.93 -29.03 5.19
N VAL A 1081 50.15 -29.18 5.69
CA VAL A 1081 50.89 -30.45 5.67
C VAL A 1081 51.27 -30.89 7.09
N ASP A 1082 51.41 -32.21 7.27
CA ASP A 1082 51.97 -32.79 8.47
C ASP A 1082 53.50 -32.59 8.53
N ALA A 1083 54.12 -33.02 9.64
CA ALA A 1083 55.58 -32.94 9.81
C ALA A 1083 56.38 -33.77 8.79
N ASN A 1084 55.74 -34.68 8.05
CA ASN A 1084 56.32 -35.51 7.00
C ASN A 1084 56.03 -34.98 5.58
N GLY A 1085 55.42 -33.79 5.46
CA GLY A 1085 55.03 -33.20 4.18
C GLY A 1085 53.80 -33.85 3.52
N LYS A 1086 53.08 -34.71 4.26
CA LYS A 1086 51.85 -35.34 3.78
C LYS A 1086 50.66 -34.40 3.99
N GLU A 1087 49.78 -34.38 3.01
CA GLU A 1087 48.62 -33.48 3.00
C GLU A 1087 47.68 -33.81 4.15
N LEU A 1088 47.36 -32.81 4.96
CA LEU A 1088 46.33 -32.95 5.99
C LEU A 1088 44.96 -32.87 5.32
N LEU A 1089 44.08 -33.80 5.67
CA LEU A 1089 42.70 -33.83 5.20
C LEU A 1089 41.80 -33.10 6.21
N LEU A 1090 40.78 -32.41 5.71
CA LEU A 1090 39.77 -31.77 6.56
C LEU A 1090 39.00 -32.84 7.37
N PRO A 1091 38.77 -32.62 8.68
CA PRO A 1091 38.12 -33.63 9.54
C PRO A 1091 36.77 -34.08 8.99
N GLY A 1092 36.63 -35.38 8.72
CA GLY A 1092 35.40 -35.98 8.20
C GLY A 1092 35.19 -35.89 6.69
N THR A 1093 36.20 -35.46 5.91
CA THR A 1093 36.15 -35.42 4.45
C THR A 1093 37.45 -35.91 3.81
N ASP A 1094 37.38 -36.44 2.59
CA ASP A 1094 38.57 -36.80 1.78
C ASP A 1094 39.21 -35.59 1.08
N VAL A 1095 38.87 -34.37 1.51
CA VAL A 1095 39.30 -33.12 0.88
C VAL A 1095 40.57 -32.62 1.56
N PRO A 1096 41.65 -32.30 0.82
CA PRO A 1096 42.84 -31.66 1.37
C PRO A 1096 42.51 -30.33 2.05
N ALA A 1097 43.12 -30.07 3.20
CA ALA A 1097 43.02 -28.81 3.93
C ALA A 1097 43.77 -27.70 3.17
N GLN A 1098 43.10 -27.14 2.16
CA GLN A 1098 43.59 -26.10 1.27
C GLN A 1098 42.66 -24.89 1.28
N TYR A 1099 43.15 -23.76 1.79
CA TYR A 1099 42.42 -22.50 1.90
C TYR A 1099 42.74 -21.59 0.73
N PHE A 1100 41.77 -21.38 -0.17
CA PHE A 1100 41.92 -20.43 -1.28
C PHE A 1100 41.80 -18.99 -0.79
N LEU A 1101 42.70 -18.13 -1.26
CA LEU A 1101 42.74 -16.73 -0.87
C LEU A 1101 42.10 -15.83 -1.94
N PRO A 1102 41.14 -14.96 -1.57
CA PRO A 1102 40.56 -14.00 -2.48
C PRO A 1102 41.52 -12.82 -2.76
N ALA A 1103 41.16 -11.99 -3.74
CA ALA A 1103 41.87 -10.74 -4.02
C ALA A 1103 41.89 -9.82 -2.79
N ASN A 1104 42.98 -9.08 -2.62
CA ASN A 1104 43.21 -8.12 -1.52
C ASN A 1104 43.28 -8.77 -0.12
N ALA A 1105 43.39 -10.10 -0.03
CA ALA A 1105 43.66 -10.76 1.23
C ALA A 1105 45.08 -10.44 1.71
N LEU A 1106 45.20 -10.01 2.96
CA LEU A 1106 46.46 -9.74 3.66
C LEU A 1106 46.84 -10.99 4.44
N VAL A 1107 47.90 -11.67 4.02
CA VAL A 1107 48.42 -12.90 4.62
C VAL A 1107 49.48 -12.52 5.64
N GLY A 1108 49.25 -12.96 6.88
CA GLY A 1108 50.12 -12.66 8.04
C GLY A 1108 51.03 -13.81 8.46
N VAL A 1109 50.94 -14.96 7.80
CA VAL A 1109 51.80 -16.15 8.07
C VAL A 1109 52.86 -16.31 6.99
N ALA A 1110 54.00 -16.87 7.37
CA ALA A 1110 55.09 -17.22 6.46
C ALA A 1110 54.95 -18.67 5.97
N ASP A 1111 55.55 -18.95 4.80
CA ASP A 1111 55.67 -20.32 4.29
C ASP A 1111 56.54 -21.17 5.24
N GLY A 1112 56.08 -22.37 5.59
CA GLY A 1112 56.72 -23.24 6.58
C GLY A 1112 56.41 -22.91 8.06
N ALA A 1113 55.54 -21.93 8.35
CA ALA A 1113 55.14 -21.64 9.73
C ALA A 1113 54.27 -22.77 10.31
N GLU A 1114 54.53 -23.16 11.56
CA GLU A 1114 53.60 -23.98 12.34
C GLU A 1114 52.43 -23.12 12.82
N ILE A 1115 51.21 -23.56 12.54
CA ILE A 1115 49.97 -22.93 13.01
C ILE A 1115 49.16 -23.93 13.82
N ASN A 1116 48.52 -23.42 14.86
CA ASN A 1116 47.60 -24.18 15.68
C ASN A 1116 46.17 -24.05 15.14
N VAL A 1117 45.32 -24.97 15.59
CA VAL A 1117 43.89 -24.93 15.33
C VAL A 1117 43.31 -23.59 15.81
N GLY A 1118 42.53 -22.91 14.95
CA GLY A 1118 41.90 -21.63 15.27
C GLY A 1118 42.73 -20.38 15.00
N ASP A 1119 43.96 -20.50 14.47
CA ASP A 1119 44.78 -19.33 14.11
C ASP A 1119 44.37 -18.68 12.77
N VAL A 1120 44.60 -17.36 12.69
CA VAL A 1120 44.26 -16.53 11.52
C VAL A 1120 45.39 -16.58 10.49
N ILE A 1121 45.09 -17.11 9.31
CA ILE A 1121 46.01 -17.22 8.17
C ILE A 1121 46.07 -15.89 7.38
N ALA A 1122 44.90 -15.31 7.11
CA ALA A 1122 44.79 -14.09 6.32
C ALA A 1122 43.61 -13.22 6.79
N ARG A 1123 43.64 -11.94 6.45
CA ARG A 1123 42.60 -10.96 6.74
C ARG A 1123 42.15 -10.28 5.45
N ILE A 1124 40.86 -10.13 5.26
CA ILE A 1124 40.28 -9.44 4.11
C ILE A 1124 39.70 -8.11 4.61
N PRO A 1125 40.19 -6.95 4.14
CA PRO A 1125 39.60 -5.66 4.47
C PRO A 1125 38.16 -5.58 3.97
N GLN A 1126 37.21 -5.23 4.85
CA GLN A 1126 35.82 -5.02 4.49
C GLN A 1126 35.50 -3.53 4.35
N GLU A 1127 35.19 -3.10 3.12
CA GLU A 1127 34.65 -1.76 2.85
C GLU A 1127 33.12 -1.64 3.13
N THR A 1128 32.52 -2.71 3.65
CA THR A 1128 31.06 -2.88 3.75
C THR A 1128 30.47 -2.16 4.96
N SER A 1129 30.48 -0.83 4.93
CA SER A 1129 29.62 0.00 5.77
C SER A 1129 28.87 1.02 4.93
N LYS A 1130 28.03 0.52 4.00
CA LYS A 1130 27.06 1.37 3.30
C LYS A 1130 26.09 1.96 4.32
N THR A 1131 26.06 3.29 4.40
CA THR A 1131 25.05 4.04 5.15
C THR A 1131 23.65 3.59 4.74
N ARG A 1132 22.90 2.98 5.67
CA ARG A 1132 21.46 2.76 5.50
C ARG A 1132 20.80 4.14 5.57
N ASP A 1133 20.44 4.67 4.40
CA ASP A 1133 19.71 5.92 4.30
C ASP A 1133 18.30 5.73 4.87
N ILE A 1134 18.07 6.28 6.07
CA ILE A 1134 16.77 6.31 6.76
C ILE A 1134 15.67 6.88 5.83
N THR A 1135 16.04 7.73 4.88
CA THR A 1135 15.10 8.42 3.99
C THR A 1135 14.54 7.55 2.84
N GLY A 1136 15.02 6.31 2.68
CA GLY A 1136 14.65 5.37 1.60
C GLY A 1136 13.47 4.42 1.89
N GLY A 1137 12.85 4.49 3.06
CA GLY A 1137 11.86 3.50 3.52
C GLY A 1137 10.65 3.30 2.60
N LEU A 1138 9.97 4.39 2.19
CA LEU A 1138 8.73 4.28 1.40
C LEU A 1138 8.94 3.65 -0.01
N PRO A 1139 9.98 4.03 -0.79
CA PRO A 1139 10.32 3.30 -2.02
C PRO A 1139 10.52 1.79 -1.83
N ARG A 1140 11.16 1.37 -0.73
CA ARG A 1140 11.35 -0.05 -0.41
C ARG A 1140 10.01 -0.75 -0.19
N VAL A 1141 9.10 -0.16 0.59
CA VAL A 1141 7.75 -0.68 0.82
C VAL A 1141 6.98 -0.79 -0.52
N ALA A 1142 7.08 0.22 -1.38
CA ALA A 1142 6.44 0.18 -2.69
C ALA A 1142 7.02 -0.91 -3.61
N ASP A 1143 8.34 -1.14 -3.59
CA ASP A 1143 8.98 -2.20 -4.38
C ASP A 1143 8.57 -3.61 -3.91
N LEU A 1144 8.40 -3.81 -2.59
CA LEU A 1144 7.89 -5.05 -2.01
C LEU A 1144 6.44 -5.33 -2.44
N PHE A 1145 5.54 -4.34 -2.35
CA PHE A 1145 4.16 -4.48 -2.83
C PHE A 1145 4.04 -4.58 -4.35
N GLU A 1146 4.97 -4.04 -5.13
CA GLU A 1146 5.05 -4.26 -6.57
C GLU A 1146 5.68 -5.62 -6.94
N ALA A 1147 6.10 -6.41 -5.94
CA ALA A 1147 6.77 -7.69 -6.11
C ALA A 1147 7.90 -7.64 -7.15
N ARG A 1148 8.69 -6.56 -7.12
CA ARG A 1148 9.78 -6.35 -8.09
C ARG A 1148 10.92 -7.32 -7.80
N ARG A 1149 11.42 -7.97 -8.85
CA ARG A 1149 12.64 -8.77 -8.75
C ARG A 1149 13.82 -7.81 -8.52
N PRO A 1150 14.65 -8.03 -7.50
CA PRO A 1150 15.89 -7.29 -7.34
C PRO A 1150 16.75 -7.42 -8.61
N LYS A 1151 17.56 -6.40 -8.94
CA LYS A 1151 18.48 -6.48 -10.08
C LYS A 1151 19.51 -7.59 -9.90
N GLU A 1152 19.95 -7.79 -8.66
CA GLU A 1152 20.89 -8.81 -8.24
C GLU A 1152 20.24 -9.61 -7.10
N PRO A 1153 19.41 -10.62 -7.41
CA PRO A 1153 18.76 -11.42 -6.38
C PRO A 1153 19.75 -12.41 -5.74
N SER A 1154 19.54 -12.75 -4.47
CA SER A 1154 20.19 -13.92 -3.87
C SER A 1154 19.82 -15.18 -4.64
N ILE A 1155 20.77 -16.08 -4.82
CA ILE A 1155 20.49 -17.39 -5.41
C ILE A 1155 20.15 -18.35 -4.27
N LEU A 1156 19.00 -19.00 -4.37
CA LEU A 1156 18.53 -19.98 -3.41
C LEU A 1156 18.69 -21.39 -3.98
N ALA A 1157 18.99 -22.36 -3.13
CA ALA A 1157 19.06 -23.77 -3.53
C ALA A 1157 17.68 -24.27 -4.00
N GLU A 1158 17.62 -24.78 -5.22
CA GLU A 1158 16.37 -25.20 -5.88
C GLU A 1158 15.84 -26.54 -5.35
N ILE A 1159 16.79 -27.40 -4.95
CA ILE A 1159 16.58 -28.72 -4.37
C ILE A 1159 17.54 -28.91 -3.20
N SER A 1160 17.23 -29.83 -2.30
CA SER A 1160 18.16 -30.26 -1.24
C SER A 1160 19.17 -31.26 -1.80
N GLY A 1161 20.43 -31.15 -1.43
CA GLY A 1161 21.46 -32.06 -1.93
C GLY A 1161 22.89 -31.59 -1.68
N THR A 1162 23.86 -32.33 -2.21
CA THR A 1162 25.28 -31.97 -2.18
C THR A 1162 25.65 -31.07 -3.35
N ILE A 1163 26.41 -30.01 -3.08
CA ILE A 1163 26.87 -29.08 -4.10
C ILE A 1163 28.16 -29.57 -4.76
N SER A 1164 28.20 -29.51 -6.08
CA SER A 1164 29.41 -29.66 -6.90
C SER A 1164 29.47 -28.60 -7.99
N PHE A 1165 30.65 -28.35 -8.55
CA PHE A 1165 30.81 -27.40 -9.65
C PHE A 1165 31.05 -28.13 -10.97
N GLY A 1166 30.14 -27.93 -11.93
CA GLY A 1166 30.26 -28.51 -13.27
C GLY A 1166 31.19 -27.71 -14.19
N LYS A 1167 31.28 -28.14 -15.45
CA LYS A 1167 32.13 -27.50 -16.46
C LYS A 1167 31.74 -26.04 -16.71
N GLU A 1168 32.72 -25.14 -16.60
CA GLU A 1168 32.50 -23.71 -16.79
C GLU A 1168 32.11 -23.36 -18.25
N THR A 1169 31.24 -22.36 -18.39
CA THR A 1169 30.84 -21.78 -19.68
C THR A 1169 31.40 -20.35 -19.78
N LYS A 1170 31.50 -19.77 -20.98
CA LYS A 1170 31.97 -18.38 -21.15
C LYS A 1170 31.16 -17.41 -20.26
N GLY A 1171 31.80 -16.92 -19.20
CA GLY A 1171 31.27 -15.94 -18.23
C GLY A 1171 30.42 -16.51 -17.08
N LYS A 1172 30.11 -17.81 -17.05
CA LYS A 1172 29.26 -18.42 -16.01
C LYS A 1172 29.88 -19.71 -15.46
N ARG A 1173 29.80 -19.90 -14.15
CA ARG A 1173 30.13 -21.14 -13.43
C ARG A 1173 28.87 -22.00 -13.36
N ARG A 1174 29.01 -23.30 -13.59
CA ARG A 1174 27.90 -24.25 -13.47
C ARG A 1174 27.88 -24.80 -12.06
N LEU A 1175 26.79 -24.58 -11.33
CA LEU A 1175 26.50 -25.20 -10.05
C LEU A 1175 25.66 -26.44 -10.32
N VAL A 1176 25.99 -27.56 -9.69
CA VAL A 1176 25.23 -28.81 -9.77
C VAL A 1176 24.87 -29.23 -8.35
N ILE A 1177 23.58 -29.36 -8.07
CA ILE A 1177 23.07 -29.87 -6.79
C ILE A 1177 22.61 -31.31 -7.01
N THR A 1178 23.21 -32.24 -6.30
CA THR A 1178 22.89 -33.67 -6.41
C THR A 1178 22.03 -34.10 -5.22
N PRO A 1179 20.76 -34.49 -5.45
CA PRO A 1179 19.88 -35.02 -4.40
C PRO A 1179 20.45 -36.27 -3.71
N THR A 1180 20.13 -36.44 -2.44
CA THR A 1180 20.50 -37.66 -1.69
C THR A 1180 19.61 -38.87 -2.02
N ASP A 1181 18.45 -38.65 -2.65
CA ASP A 1181 17.47 -39.68 -3.00
C ASP A 1181 17.69 -40.32 -4.40
N GLY A 1182 18.70 -39.85 -5.14
CA GLY A 1182 19.03 -40.35 -6.48
C GLY A 1182 18.21 -39.73 -7.62
N SER A 1183 17.41 -38.70 -7.35
CA SER A 1183 16.73 -37.92 -8.39
C SER A 1183 17.73 -37.17 -9.29
N ASP A 1184 17.28 -36.73 -10.47
CA ASP A 1184 18.16 -36.03 -11.42
C ASP A 1184 18.83 -34.79 -10.79
N PRO A 1185 20.14 -34.57 -11.03
CA PRO A 1185 20.85 -33.42 -10.51
C PRO A 1185 20.31 -32.12 -11.13
N TYR A 1186 20.20 -31.08 -10.31
CA TYR A 1186 19.78 -29.76 -10.77
C TYR A 1186 21.00 -28.91 -11.15
N GLU A 1187 21.04 -28.40 -12.38
CA GLU A 1187 22.13 -27.54 -12.86
C GLU A 1187 21.69 -26.07 -12.97
N GLU A 1188 22.49 -25.14 -12.43
CA GLU A 1188 22.30 -23.69 -12.57
C GLU A 1188 23.55 -22.98 -13.08
N LEU A 1189 23.38 -21.99 -13.97
CA LEU A 1189 24.48 -21.21 -14.52
C LEU A 1189 24.63 -19.85 -13.80
N ILE A 1190 25.56 -19.79 -12.85
CA ILE A 1190 25.82 -18.61 -12.01
C ILE A 1190 26.90 -17.72 -12.63
N PRO A 1191 26.73 -16.38 -12.72
CA PRO A 1191 27.79 -15.49 -13.20
C PRO A 1191 29.08 -15.57 -12.35
N LYS A 1192 30.26 -15.63 -12.99
CA LYS A 1192 31.56 -15.82 -12.30
C LYS A 1192 31.92 -14.73 -11.28
N TRP A 1193 31.41 -13.52 -11.46
CA TRP A 1193 31.68 -12.38 -10.58
C TRP A 1193 30.85 -12.42 -9.28
N ARG A 1194 29.86 -13.31 -9.17
CA ARG A 1194 29.08 -13.46 -7.94
C ARG A 1194 29.87 -14.22 -6.89
N HIS A 1195 29.89 -13.69 -5.68
CA HIS A 1195 30.41 -14.41 -4.52
C HIS A 1195 29.43 -15.52 -4.11
N LEU A 1196 29.98 -16.72 -3.87
CA LEU A 1196 29.24 -17.89 -3.42
C LEU A 1196 29.56 -18.10 -1.94
N ASN A 1197 28.53 -18.35 -1.14
CA ASN A 1197 28.64 -18.59 0.30
C ASN A 1197 28.92 -20.05 0.66
N VAL A 1198 28.79 -20.94 -0.32
CA VAL A 1198 28.83 -22.39 -0.18
C VAL A 1198 30.10 -22.97 -0.79
N PHE A 1199 30.59 -24.05 -0.19
CA PHE A 1199 31.76 -24.79 -0.67
C PHE A 1199 31.37 -26.06 -1.45
N GLU A 1200 32.33 -26.58 -2.21
CA GLU A 1200 32.15 -27.85 -2.91
C GLU A 1200 32.10 -29.01 -1.90
N GLY A 1201 31.13 -29.91 -2.05
CA GLY A 1201 30.87 -31.02 -1.12
C GLY A 1201 29.94 -30.69 0.05
N GLU A 1202 29.54 -29.43 0.21
CA GLU A 1202 28.60 -29.02 1.26
C GLU A 1202 27.17 -29.49 0.95
N GLN A 1203 26.44 -29.94 1.98
CA GLN A 1203 25.02 -30.25 1.87
C GLN A 1203 24.21 -28.98 2.11
N VAL A 1204 23.32 -28.67 1.17
CA VAL A 1204 22.40 -27.54 1.28
C VAL A 1204 20.95 -28.01 1.30
N ASN A 1205 20.12 -27.28 2.02
CA ASN A 1205 18.68 -27.48 2.02
C ASN A 1205 18.01 -26.64 0.94
N LYS A 1206 16.90 -27.12 0.39
CA LYS A 1206 16.05 -26.35 -0.52
C LYS A 1206 15.69 -24.99 0.10
N GLY A 1207 15.98 -23.91 -0.63
CA GLY A 1207 15.75 -22.54 -0.23
C GLY A 1207 16.91 -21.88 0.54
N GLU A 1208 18.02 -22.58 0.76
CA GLU A 1208 19.22 -22.04 1.42
C GLU A 1208 19.98 -21.07 0.50
N VAL A 1209 20.64 -20.06 1.07
CA VAL A 1209 21.30 -18.98 0.32
C VAL A 1209 22.66 -19.43 -0.21
N ILE A 1210 22.76 -19.64 -1.51
CA ILE A 1210 24.00 -19.99 -2.22
C ILE A 1210 24.87 -18.76 -2.48
N SER A 1211 24.25 -17.62 -2.80
CA SER A 1211 24.94 -16.38 -3.16
C SER A 1211 24.23 -15.19 -2.54
N ASP A 1212 25.01 -14.26 -2.00
CA ASP A 1212 24.51 -13.06 -1.36
C ASP A 1212 23.69 -12.19 -2.30
N GLY A 1213 22.70 -11.53 -1.70
CA GLY A 1213 21.85 -10.55 -2.36
C GLY A 1213 20.53 -10.38 -1.62
N PRO A 1214 19.73 -9.37 -1.97
CA PRO A 1214 18.34 -9.29 -1.55
C PRO A 1214 17.56 -10.51 -2.06
N SER A 1215 16.81 -11.15 -1.16
CA SER A 1215 15.96 -12.28 -1.53
C SER A 1215 14.86 -11.87 -2.51
N ASN A 1216 14.61 -12.73 -3.49
CA ASN A 1216 13.55 -12.52 -4.48
C ASN A 1216 12.23 -13.11 -3.98
N PRO A 1217 11.15 -12.30 -3.81
CA PRO A 1217 9.87 -12.80 -3.34
C PRO A 1217 9.26 -13.92 -4.19
N HIS A 1218 9.55 -13.93 -5.51
CA HIS A 1218 9.05 -14.97 -6.41
C HIS A 1218 9.69 -16.33 -6.13
N ASP A 1219 10.97 -16.35 -5.78
CA ASP A 1219 11.71 -17.58 -5.53
C ASP A 1219 11.34 -18.13 -4.14
N ILE A 1220 11.13 -17.25 -3.15
CA ILE A 1220 10.58 -17.62 -1.84
C ILE A 1220 9.23 -18.32 -1.99
N LEU A 1221 8.30 -17.75 -2.77
CA LEU A 1221 6.98 -18.36 -3.00
C LEU A 1221 7.11 -19.76 -3.62
N ARG A 1222 7.96 -19.88 -4.64
CA ARG A 1222 8.11 -21.10 -5.43
C ARG A 1222 8.82 -22.22 -4.66
N LEU A 1223 9.82 -21.87 -3.84
CA LEU A 1223 10.67 -22.83 -3.13
C LEU A 1223 10.17 -23.15 -1.72
N LEU A 1224 9.80 -22.12 -0.94
CA LEU A 1224 9.47 -22.20 0.49
C LEU A 1224 7.97 -22.10 0.76
N GLY A 1225 7.18 -21.69 -0.23
CA GLY A 1225 5.72 -21.63 -0.14
C GLY A 1225 5.16 -20.31 0.42
N VAL A 1226 3.84 -20.29 0.61
CA VAL A 1226 3.08 -19.07 0.96
C VAL A 1226 3.39 -18.56 2.37
N SER A 1227 3.53 -19.44 3.35
CA SER A 1227 3.79 -19.06 4.74
C SER A 1227 5.15 -18.38 4.91
N ALA A 1228 6.19 -18.89 4.25
CA ALA A 1228 7.52 -18.29 4.24
C ALA A 1228 7.53 -16.93 3.53
N LEU A 1229 6.83 -16.82 2.39
CA LEU A 1229 6.65 -15.55 1.68
C LEU A 1229 5.95 -14.51 2.56
N ALA A 1230 4.87 -14.90 3.24
CA ALA A 1230 4.11 -14.01 4.10
C ALA A 1230 4.98 -13.47 5.23
N ARG A 1231 5.72 -14.35 5.92
CA ARG A 1231 6.67 -13.97 6.97
C ARG A 1231 7.73 -13.00 6.46
N TYR A 1232 8.33 -13.28 5.30
CA TYR A 1232 9.35 -12.43 4.69
C TYR A 1232 8.81 -11.02 4.39
N ILE A 1233 7.70 -10.91 3.65
CA ILE A 1233 7.14 -9.61 3.25
C ILE A 1233 6.62 -8.82 4.44
N VAL A 1234 5.95 -9.48 5.40
CA VAL A 1234 5.43 -8.82 6.60
C VAL A 1234 6.59 -8.25 7.42
N ASN A 1235 7.62 -9.04 7.71
CA ASN A 1235 8.77 -8.58 8.49
C ASN A 1235 9.50 -7.42 7.79
N GLU A 1236 9.85 -7.56 6.50
CA GLU A 1236 10.57 -6.50 5.76
C GLU A 1236 9.80 -5.17 5.70
N ILE A 1237 8.47 -5.22 5.58
CA ILE A 1237 7.64 -4.01 5.59
C ILE A 1237 7.53 -3.45 7.02
N GLN A 1238 7.32 -4.31 8.01
CA GLN A 1238 7.25 -3.90 9.41
C GLN A 1238 8.54 -3.25 9.88
N ASP A 1239 9.70 -3.77 9.50
CA ASP A 1239 11.00 -3.21 9.89
C ASP A 1239 11.14 -1.76 9.44
N VAL A 1240 10.65 -1.42 8.24
CA VAL A 1240 10.61 -0.02 7.76
C VAL A 1240 9.71 0.87 8.62
N TYR A 1241 8.54 0.38 9.03
CA TYR A 1241 7.62 1.14 9.89
C TYR A 1241 8.12 1.23 11.34
N ARG A 1242 8.68 0.15 11.88
CA ARG A 1242 9.28 0.04 13.22
C ARG A 1242 10.50 0.93 13.37
N LEU A 1243 11.37 1.00 12.35
CA LEU A 1243 12.50 1.95 12.28
C LEU A 1243 12.07 3.41 12.49
N GLN A 1244 10.81 3.73 12.22
CA GLN A 1244 10.23 5.07 12.36
C GLN A 1244 9.31 5.19 13.59
N GLY A 1245 9.21 4.14 14.39
CA GLY A 1245 8.34 4.06 15.57
C GLY A 1245 6.84 4.07 15.24
N VAL A 1246 6.45 3.56 14.07
CA VAL A 1246 5.03 3.40 13.70
C VAL A 1246 4.63 1.93 13.85
N LYS A 1247 3.62 1.67 14.68
CA LYS A 1247 3.04 0.34 14.87
C LYS A 1247 1.91 0.10 13.88
N ILE A 1248 1.97 -0.99 13.14
CA ILE A 1248 0.91 -1.49 12.26
C ILE A 1248 0.70 -2.96 12.60
N ASN A 1249 -0.54 -3.46 12.61
CA ASN A 1249 -0.77 -4.88 12.82
C ASN A 1249 -0.54 -5.71 11.54
N ASP A 1250 0.11 -6.87 11.67
CA ASP A 1250 0.46 -7.79 10.58
C ASP A 1250 -0.75 -8.14 9.67
N LYS A 1251 -1.96 -8.24 10.24
CA LYS A 1251 -3.19 -8.59 9.51
C LYS A 1251 -3.48 -7.66 8.31
N HIS A 1252 -3.07 -6.39 8.39
CA HIS A 1252 -3.28 -5.42 7.30
C HIS A 1252 -2.39 -5.73 6.11
N ILE A 1253 -1.11 -6.03 6.35
CA ILE A 1253 -0.15 -6.41 5.30
C ILE A 1253 -0.57 -7.75 4.68
N GLU A 1254 -0.97 -8.71 5.51
CA GLU A 1254 -1.47 -10.00 5.06
C GLU A 1254 -2.73 -9.90 4.17
N THR A 1255 -3.62 -8.96 4.47
CA THR A 1255 -4.81 -8.67 3.66
C THR A 1255 -4.43 -8.20 2.25
N ILE A 1256 -3.38 -7.38 2.11
CA ILE A 1256 -2.86 -6.97 0.80
C ILE A 1256 -2.15 -8.15 0.10
N LEU A 1257 -1.37 -8.95 0.84
CA LEU A 1257 -0.70 -10.14 0.30
C LEU A 1257 -1.68 -11.18 -0.24
N ARG A 1258 -2.85 -11.36 0.39
CA ARG A 1258 -3.95 -12.20 -0.13
C ARG A 1258 -4.33 -11.76 -1.55
N GLN A 1259 -4.40 -10.46 -1.82
CA GLN A 1259 -4.71 -9.94 -3.15
C GLN A 1259 -3.56 -10.07 -4.15
N MET A 1260 -2.32 -9.98 -3.67
CA MET A 1260 -1.13 -10.23 -4.52
C MET A 1260 -1.03 -11.70 -4.97
N LEU A 1261 -1.55 -12.64 -4.16
CA LEU A 1261 -1.60 -14.09 -4.42
C LEU A 1261 -2.93 -14.57 -5.03
N ARG A 1262 -3.74 -13.66 -5.58
CA ARG A 1262 -5.09 -13.96 -6.11
C ARG A 1262 -5.07 -14.81 -7.38
N LYS A 1263 -4.00 -14.75 -8.16
CA LYS A 1263 -3.86 -15.48 -9.44
C LYS A 1263 -3.04 -16.76 -9.27
N VAL A 1264 -3.40 -17.76 -10.07
CA VAL A 1264 -2.71 -19.04 -10.16
C VAL A 1264 -2.35 -19.32 -11.61
N GLU A 1265 -1.24 -20.01 -11.82
CA GLU A 1265 -0.82 -20.51 -13.12
C GLU A 1265 -1.16 -22.00 -13.22
N ILE A 1266 -1.84 -22.39 -14.30
CA ILE A 1266 -2.23 -23.78 -14.54
C ILE A 1266 -1.01 -24.57 -15.02
N THR A 1267 -0.61 -25.59 -14.26
CA THR A 1267 0.51 -26.49 -14.61
C THR A 1267 0.04 -27.65 -15.48
N GLU A 1268 -1.12 -28.21 -15.17
CA GLU A 1268 -1.80 -29.26 -15.91
C GLU A 1268 -3.28 -28.89 -16.04
N SER A 1269 -3.81 -28.93 -17.27
CA SER A 1269 -5.21 -28.56 -17.54
C SER A 1269 -6.21 -29.61 -17.06
N GLY A 1270 -5.81 -30.88 -16.93
CA GLY A 1270 -6.77 -31.97 -16.75
C GLY A 1270 -7.83 -31.96 -17.87
N ASP A 1271 -9.07 -32.27 -17.52
CA ASP A 1271 -10.24 -32.18 -18.40
C ASP A 1271 -10.93 -30.80 -18.34
N SER A 1272 -10.27 -29.80 -17.75
CA SER A 1272 -10.79 -28.44 -17.66
C SER A 1272 -10.70 -27.71 -19.00
N SER A 1273 -11.42 -26.59 -19.08
CA SER A 1273 -11.31 -25.64 -20.19
C SER A 1273 -10.01 -24.82 -20.20
N PHE A 1274 -9.12 -24.98 -19.20
CA PHE A 1274 -7.93 -24.15 -19.06
C PHE A 1274 -6.78 -24.60 -19.94
N ILE A 1275 -5.91 -23.65 -20.30
CA ILE A 1275 -4.69 -23.89 -21.07
C ILE A 1275 -3.48 -23.92 -20.13
N LYS A 1276 -2.50 -24.80 -20.40
CA LYS A 1276 -1.23 -24.84 -19.66
C LYS A 1276 -0.52 -23.47 -19.69
N GLY A 1277 -0.11 -22.97 -18.54
CA GLY A 1277 0.48 -21.65 -18.37
C GLY A 1277 -0.52 -20.48 -18.34
N ASP A 1278 -1.83 -20.76 -18.30
CA ASP A 1278 -2.83 -19.72 -18.14
C ASP A 1278 -2.84 -19.16 -16.71
N GLN A 1279 -3.02 -17.85 -16.59
CA GLN A 1279 -3.12 -17.16 -15.31
C GLN A 1279 -4.58 -16.89 -14.99
N MET A 1280 -5.18 -17.78 -14.20
CA MET A 1280 -6.58 -17.74 -13.81
C MET A 1280 -6.73 -17.24 -12.37
N GLU A 1281 -7.95 -16.80 -12.03
CA GLU A 1281 -8.26 -16.46 -10.64
C GLU A 1281 -8.40 -17.72 -9.79
N LEU A 1282 -7.86 -17.72 -8.58
CA LEU A 1282 -7.94 -18.87 -7.69
C LEU A 1282 -9.38 -19.33 -7.49
N THR A 1283 -10.34 -18.40 -7.36
CA THR A 1283 -11.76 -18.72 -7.18
C THR A 1283 -12.33 -19.49 -8.36
N GLN A 1284 -12.06 -19.05 -9.59
CA GLN A 1284 -12.54 -19.70 -10.81
C GLN A 1284 -11.96 -21.11 -10.98
N VAL A 1285 -10.68 -21.30 -10.65
CA VAL A 1285 -10.03 -22.61 -10.73
C VAL A 1285 -10.60 -23.56 -9.68
N LEU A 1286 -10.91 -23.08 -8.48
CA LEU A 1286 -11.55 -23.87 -7.45
C LEU A 1286 -12.99 -24.27 -7.84
N GLU A 1287 -13.79 -23.34 -8.36
CA GLU A 1287 -15.16 -23.61 -8.86
C GLU A 1287 -15.15 -24.65 -10.00
N GLU A 1288 -14.21 -24.52 -10.96
CA GLU A 1288 -14.07 -25.47 -12.06
C GLU A 1288 -13.60 -26.86 -11.58
N ASN A 1289 -12.63 -26.91 -10.67
CA ASN A 1289 -12.16 -28.17 -10.12
C ASN A 1289 -13.22 -28.89 -9.28
N GLU A 1290 -14.06 -28.16 -8.54
CA GLU A 1290 -15.22 -28.73 -7.84
C GLU A 1290 -16.21 -29.34 -8.84
N ARG A 1291 -16.49 -28.66 -9.95
CA ARG A 1291 -17.36 -29.19 -11.01
C ARG A 1291 -16.77 -30.45 -11.65
N LEU A 1292 -15.48 -30.43 -12.00
CA LEU A 1292 -14.79 -31.59 -12.58
C LEU A 1292 -14.73 -32.77 -11.61
N SER A 1293 -14.46 -32.50 -10.34
CA SER A 1293 -14.46 -33.53 -9.30
C SER A 1293 -15.85 -34.12 -9.06
N ALA A 1294 -16.92 -33.33 -9.18
CA ALA A 1294 -18.29 -33.84 -9.10
C ALA A 1294 -18.70 -34.69 -10.32
N GLU A 1295 -17.98 -34.55 -11.44
CA GLU A 1295 -18.17 -35.32 -12.67
C GLU A 1295 -17.14 -36.48 -12.81
N ASP A 1296 -16.37 -36.79 -11.77
CA ASP A 1296 -15.27 -37.79 -11.76
C ASP A 1296 -14.21 -37.59 -12.87
N LYS A 1297 -13.95 -36.33 -13.24
CA LYS A 1297 -12.96 -35.93 -14.26
C LYS A 1297 -11.63 -35.51 -13.66
N PHE A 1298 -10.58 -35.48 -14.48
CA PHE A 1298 -9.27 -35.01 -14.03
C PHE A 1298 -9.29 -33.50 -13.75
N VAL A 1299 -9.06 -33.13 -12.49
CA VAL A 1299 -8.98 -31.73 -12.05
C VAL A 1299 -7.73 -31.02 -12.59
N ALA A 1300 -7.82 -29.71 -12.76
CA ALA A 1300 -6.67 -28.90 -13.15
C ALA A 1300 -5.71 -28.70 -11.97
N LYS A 1301 -4.40 -28.87 -12.20
CA LYS A 1301 -3.36 -28.55 -11.23
C LYS A 1301 -2.85 -27.13 -11.46
N TYR A 1302 -2.52 -26.43 -10.39
CA TYR A 1302 -2.12 -25.03 -10.44
C TYR A 1302 -1.08 -24.68 -9.38
N VAL A 1303 -0.36 -23.58 -9.62
CA VAL A 1303 0.63 -22.99 -8.69
C VAL A 1303 0.28 -21.52 -8.48
N ARG A 1304 0.36 -21.03 -7.24
CA ARG A 1304 0.10 -19.61 -6.96
C ARG A 1304 1.19 -18.72 -7.58
N VAL A 1305 0.78 -17.59 -8.14
CA VAL A 1305 1.68 -16.59 -8.71
C VAL A 1305 1.61 -15.31 -7.90
N LEU A 1306 2.78 -14.75 -7.57
CA LEU A 1306 2.87 -13.44 -6.93
C LEU A 1306 2.77 -12.34 -7.98
N LEU A 1307 1.71 -11.53 -7.92
CA LEU A 1307 1.57 -10.35 -8.76
C LEU A 1307 1.75 -9.07 -7.92
N GLY A 1308 2.49 -8.10 -8.45
CA GLY A 1308 2.54 -6.77 -7.87
C GLY A 1308 1.17 -6.09 -7.89
N ILE A 1309 0.92 -5.20 -6.93
CA ILE A 1309 -0.39 -4.54 -6.76
C ILE A 1309 -0.92 -3.86 -8.02
N THR A 1310 -0.05 -3.26 -8.86
CA THR A 1310 -0.47 -2.64 -10.13
C THR A 1310 -0.97 -3.66 -11.14
N LYS A 1311 -0.30 -4.82 -11.25
CA LYS A 1311 -0.71 -5.91 -12.15
C LYS A 1311 -1.96 -6.62 -11.62
N ALA A 1312 -2.05 -6.86 -10.31
CA ALA A 1312 -3.21 -7.45 -9.66
C ALA A 1312 -4.47 -6.58 -9.80
N SER A 1313 -4.33 -5.25 -9.76
CA SER A 1313 -5.45 -4.31 -9.95
C SER A 1313 -5.95 -4.25 -11.41
N LEU A 1314 -5.08 -4.48 -12.39
CA LEU A 1314 -5.46 -4.53 -13.81
C LEU A 1314 -6.12 -5.86 -14.19
N SER A 1315 -5.88 -6.93 -13.42
CA SER A 1315 -6.39 -8.29 -13.66
C SER A 1315 -7.63 -8.64 -12.83
N THR A 1316 -8.36 -7.63 -12.32
CA THR A 1316 -9.65 -7.81 -11.64
C THR A 1316 -10.72 -8.28 -12.60
N GLU A 1317 -11.71 -9.04 -12.10
CA GLU A 1317 -12.85 -9.48 -12.90
C GLU A 1317 -13.70 -8.31 -13.40
N SER A 1318 -13.92 -7.30 -12.55
CA SER A 1318 -14.61 -6.08 -12.95
C SER A 1318 -13.77 -5.26 -13.92
N PHE A 1319 -14.29 -5.11 -15.13
CA PHE A 1319 -13.71 -4.20 -16.11
C PHE A 1319 -13.99 -2.73 -15.75
N ILE A 1320 -15.04 -2.42 -14.99
CA ILE A 1320 -15.37 -1.05 -14.54
C ILE A 1320 -14.33 -0.58 -13.51
N SER A 1321 -14.00 -1.44 -12.53
CA SER A 1321 -12.96 -1.15 -11.55
C SER A 1321 -11.57 -1.04 -12.22
N ALA A 1322 -11.19 -2.01 -13.05
CA ALA A 1322 -9.93 -1.96 -13.80
C ALA A 1322 -9.82 -0.71 -14.70
N ALA A 1323 -10.90 -0.32 -15.40
CA ALA A 1323 -10.94 0.85 -16.27
C ALA A 1323 -10.71 2.17 -15.52
N SER A 1324 -11.17 2.25 -14.27
CA SER A 1324 -10.96 3.43 -13.42
C SER A 1324 -9.51 3.55 -12.91
N PHE A 1325 -8.80 2.42 -12.82
CA PHE A 1325 -7.45 2.35 -12.26
C PHE A 1325 -6.42 2.99 -13.19
N GLN A 1326 -6.08 2.35 -14.31
CA GLN A 1326 -5.13 2.81 -15.34
C GLN A 1326 -5.42 2.08 -16.67
N GLU A 1327 -4.74 2.48 -17.76
CA GLU A 1327 -4.85 1.82 -19.08
C GLU A 1327 -6.30 1.59 -19.56
N THR A 1328 -7.20 2.52 -19.26
CA THR A 1328 -8.65 2.41 -19.51
C THR A 1328 -9.00 1.88 -20.90
N THR A 1329 -8.30 2.38 -21.93
CA THR A 1329 -8.49 1.92 -23.31
C THR A 1329 -8.21 0.43 -23.50
N ARG A 1330 -7.12 -0.08 -22.91
CA ARG A 1330 -6.73 -1.49 -23.02
C ARG A 1330 -7.77 -2.40 -22.34
N VAL A 1331 -8.18 -2.02 -21.13
CA VAL A 1331 -9.19 -2.75 -20.34
C VAL A 1331 -10.52 -2.81 -21.08
N LEU A 1332 -11.02 -1.67 -21.58
CA LEU A 1332 -12.29 -1.60 -22.30
C LEU A 1332 -12.25 -2.36 -23.63
N THR A 1333 -11.11 -2.33 -24.33
CA THR A 1333 -10.93 -3.08 -25.59
C THR A 1333 -11.00 -4.59 -25.34
N GLU A 1334 -10.31 -5.07 -24.30
CA GLU A 1334 -10.35 -6.48 -23.92
C GLU A 1334 -11.75 -6.90 -23.46
N ALA A 1335 -12.40 -6.08 -22.64
CA ALA A 1335 -13.74 -6.36 -22.13
C ALA A 1335 -14.79 -6.39 -23.27
N ALA A 1336 -14.70 -5.47 -24.23
CA ALA A 1336 -15.62 -5.43 -25.37
C ALA A 1336 -15.50 -6.68 -26.26
N VAL A 1337 -14.28 -7.14 -26.54
CA VAL A 1337 -14.02 -8.34 -27.35
C VAL A 1337 -14.50 -9.61 -26.64
N THR A 1338 -14.21 -9.73 -25.35
CA THR A 1338 -14.62 -10.89 -24.53
C THR A 1338 -16.12 -10.88 -24.19
N GLY A 1339 -16.86 -9.83 -24.52
CA GLY A 1339 -18.26 -9.70 -24.14
C GLY A 1339 -18.49 -9.66 -22.62
N LYS A 1340 -17.50 -9.16 -21.86
CA LYS A 1340 -17.45 -9.27 -20.39
C LYS A 1340 -18.71 -8.73 -19.73
N ARG A 1341 -19.18 -9.47 -18.72
CA ARG A 1341 -20.31 -9.09 -17.87
C ARG A 1341 -19.80 -8.82 -16.46
N ASP A 1342 -20.04 -7.62 -15.97
CA ASP A 1342 -19.71 -7.18 -14.62
C ASP A 1342 -20.94 -7.32 -13.71
N TYR A 1343 -20.81 -8.09 -12.63
CA TYR A 1343 -21.88 -8.37 -11.67
C TYR A 1343 -21.96 -7.37 -10.51
N LEU A 1344 -21.20 -6.25 -10.57
CA LEU A 1344 -21.22 -5.18 -9.56
C LEU A 1344 -20.95 -5.70 -8.14
N ARG A 1345 -20.00 -6.63 -7.99
CA ARG A 1345 -19.66 -7.26 -6.70
C ARG A 1345 -18.72 -6.41 -5.84
N GLY A 1346 -17.94 -5.52 -6.44
CA GLY A 1346 -16.99 -4.66 -5.73
C GLY A 1346 -17.61 -3.34 -5.27
N LEU A 1347 -16.81 -2.54 -4.57
CA LEU A 1347 -17.26 -1.24 -4.06
C LEU A 1347 -17.31 -0.18 -5.17
N LYS A 1348 -16.32 -0.18 -6.05
CA LYS A 1348 -16.06 0.92 -6.98
C LYS A 1348 -17.04 0.96 -8.14
N GLU A 1349 -17.46 -0.20 -8.61
CA GLU A 1349 -18.47 -0.37 -9.65
C GLU A 1349 -19.79 0.21 -9.14
N ASN A 1350 -20.17 -0.11 -7.90
CA ASN A 1350 -21.38 0.44 -7.28
C ASN A 1350 -21.30 1.96 -7.07
N VAL A 1351 -20.14 2.50 -6.67
CA VAL A 1351 -19.94 3.96 -6.58
C VAL A 1351 -20.06 4.65 -7.94
N VAL A 1352 -19.46 4.06 -8.98
CA VAL A 1352 -19.51 4.58 -10.36
C VAL A 1352 -20.95 4.58 -10.88
N VAL A 1353 -21.69 3.50 -10.61
CA VAL A 1353 -23.08 3.33 -11.02
C VAL A 1353 -24.06 4.15 -10.17
N GLY A 1354 -23.69 4.50 -8.94
CA GLY A 1354 -24.53 5.25 -7.99
C GLY A 1354 -25.48 4.37 -7.17
N ARG A 1355 -25.02 3.18 -6.79
CA ARG A 1355 -25.74 2.22 -5.92
C ARG A 1355 -25.12 2.11 -4.54
N LEU A 1356 -25.87 1.49 -3.62
CA LEU A 1356 -25.34 1.07 -2.33
C LEU A 1356 -24.18 0.11 -2.55
N ILE A 1357 -23.07 0.36 -1.87
CA ILE A 1357 -21.88 -0.48 -1.92
C ILE A 1357 -22.14 -1.84 -1.24
N PRO A 1358 -21.57 -2.95 -1.70
CA PRO A 1358 -21.73 -4.29 -1.11
C PRO A 1358 -20.87 -4.47 0.17
N ALA A 1359 -20.87 -3.46 1.03
CA ALA A 1359 -20.22 -3.44 2.34
C ALA A 1359 -21.07 -2.63 3.33
N GLY A 1360 -20.78 -2.77 4.62
CA GLY A 1360 -21.48 -2.10 5.72
C GLY A 1360 -22.99 -2.29 5.62
N THR A 1361 -23.72 -1.17 5.68
CA THR A 1361 -25.19 -1.12 5.55
C THR A 1361 -25.71 -1.64 4.21
N GLY A 1362 -24.94 -1.50 3.14
CA GLY A 1362 -25.34 -1.95 1.80
C GLY A 1362 -25.22 -3.47 1.61
N LEU A 1363 -24.38 -4.18 2.38
CA LEU A 1363 -24.34 -5.65 2.32
C LEU A 1363 -25.67 -6.27 2.78
N ALA A 1364 -26.30 -5.70 3.81
CA ALA A 1364 -27.62 -6.13 4.26
C ALA A 1364 -28.68 -5.99 3.15
N TYR A 1365 -28.66 -4.86 2.44
CA TYR A 1365 -29.53 -4.62 1.27
C TYR A 1365 -29.31 -5.67 0.17
N HIS A 1366 -28.05 -5.91 -0.23
CA HIS A 1366 -27.72 -6.87 -1.29
C HIS A 1366 -28.05 -8.32 -0.89
N SER A 1367 -27.88 -8.67 0.39
CA SER A 1367 -28.18 -9.99 0.93
C SER A 1367 -29.68 -10.26 0.96
N GLU A 1368 -30.47 -9.27 1.41
CA GLU A 1368 -31.94 -9.37 1.38
C GLU A 1368 -32.46 -9.46 -0.06
N ARG A 1369 -31.89 -8.68 -0.98
CA ARG A 1369 -32.23 -8.73 -2.41
C ARG A 1369 -31.91 -10.09 -3.02
N LYS A 1370 -30.73 -10.65 -2.72
CA LYS A 1370 -30.35 -12.01 -3.16
C LYS A 1370 -31.34 -13.04 -2.64
N ARG A 1371 -31.73 -12.96 -1.35
CA ARG A 1371 -32.73 -13.84 -0.74
C ARG A 1371 -34.10 -13.76 -1.42
N LYS A 1372 -34.61 -12.56 -1.71
CA LYS A 1372 -35.88 -12.38 -2.42
C LYS A 1372 -35.84 -12.99 -3.82
N ARG A 1373 -34.75 -12.74 -4.57
CA ARG A 1373 -34.55 -13.31 -5.90
C ARG A 1373 -34.48 -14.84 -5.89
N ASP A 1374 -33.76 -15.41 -4.93
CA ASP A 1374 -33.64 -16.87 -4.82
C ASP A 1374 -34.98 -17.52 -4.42
N ALA A 1375 -35.87 -16.79 -3.72
CA ALA A 1375 -37.25 -17.22 -3.46
C ALA A 1375 -38.20 -17.07 -4.66
N GLU A 1376 -37.97 -16.09 -5.56
CA GLU A 1376 -38.77 -15.86 -6.77
C GLU A 1376 -38.38 -16.80 -7.94
N LYS A 1377 -37.24 -17.49 -7.87
CA LYS A 1377 -36.90 -18.50 -8.87
C LYS A 1377 -37.96 -19.60 -8.80
N PRO A 1378 -38.73 -19.85 -9.87
CA PRO A 1378 -39.62 -21.00 -9.89
C PRO A 1378 -38.76 -22.24 -9.66
N VAL A 1379 -39.14 -23.08 -8.69
CA VAL A 1379 -38.58 -24.42 -8.54
C VAL A 1379 -38.82 -25.11 -9.88
N ARG A 1380 -37.79 -25.14 -10.73
CA ARG A 1380 -37.82 -25.93 -11.96
C ARG A 1380 -37.66 -27.37 -11.50
N VAL A 1381 -38.79 -28.02 -11.20
CA VAL A 1381 -38.87 -29.48 -11.23
C VAL A 1381 -38.35 -29.87 -12.61
N SER A 1382 -37.29 -30.68 -12.67
CA SER A 1382 -36.73 -31.09 -13.96
C SER A 1382 -37.81 -31.83 -14.75
N ALA A 1383 -37.77 -31.76 -16.08
CA ALA A 1383 -38.72 -32.52 -16.90
C ALA A 1383 -38.66 -34.02 -16.54
N ASP A 1384 -37.46 -34.52 -16.19
CA ASP A 1384 -37.21 -35.90 -15.76
C ASP A 1384 -37.81 -36.22 -14.37
N GLU A 1385 -37.81 -35.28 -13.41
CA GLU A 1385 -38.48 -35.45 -12.11
C GLU A 1385 -40.00 -35.43 -12.25
N VAL A 1386 -40.53 -34.58 -13.15
CA VAL A 1386 -41.95 -34.59 -13.50
C VAL A 1386 -42.31 -35.90 -14.21
N GLU A 1387 -41.51 -36.39 -15.14
CA GLU A 1387 -41.72 -37.67 -15.83
C GLU A 1387 -41.63 -38.85 -14.86
N ALA A 1388 -40.64 -38.89 -13.98
CA ALA A 1388 -40.49 -39.95 -12.97
C ALA A 1388 -41.67 -39.98 -12.00
N ALA A 1389 -42.10 -38.82 -11.49
CA ALA A 1389 -43.25 -38.72 -10.60
C ALA A 1389 -44.58 -39.07 -11.31
N LEU A 1390 -44.73 -38.70 -12.60
CA LEU A 1390 -45.89 -39.08 -13.40
C LEU A 1390 -45.91 -40.59 -13.69
N THR A 1391 -44.75 -41.19 -13.93
CA THR A 1391 -44.59 -42.62 -14.19
C THR A 1391 -44.85 -43.45 -12.94
N GLU A 1392 -44.38 -43.03 -11.76
CA GLU A 1392 -44.72 -43.65 -10.47
C GLU A 1392 -46.22 -43.52 -10.15
N ALA A 1393 -46.84 -42.37 -10.41
CA ALA A 1393 -48.26 -42.16 -10.18
C ALA A 1393 -49.14 -43.02 -11.13
N LEU A 1394 -48.75 -43.15 -12.41
CA LEU A 1394 -49.46 -44.01 -13.37
C LEU A 1394 -49.30 -45.50 -13.05
N ASN A 1395 -48.14 -45.93 -12.56
CA ASN A 1395 -47.90 -47.33 -12.18
C ASN A 1395 -48.55 -47.73 -10.84
N SER A 1396 -48.78 -46.78 -9.93
CA SER A 1396 -49.47 -47.03 -8.64
C SER A 1396 -51.00 -46.99 -8.73
N SER A 1397 -51.55 -46.52 -9.85
CA SER A 1397 -53.00 -46.41 -10.10
C SER A 1397 -53.60 -47.61 -10.87
N GLY A 1398 -52.79 -48.63 -11.16
CA GLY A 1398 -53.11 -49.74 -12.07
C GLY A 1398 -53.23 -51.14 -11.44
N ASN A 1399 -53.34 -51.24 -10.11
CA ASN A 1399 -53.66 -52.49 -9.38
C ASN A 1399 -54.94 -52.35 -8.57
#